data_AF-A0A8H4SHB1-F1
#
_entry.id   AF-A0A8H4SHB1-F1
#
_cell.length_a   1.000
_cell.length_b   1.000
_cell.length_c   1.000
_cell.angle_alpha   90.00
_cell.angle_beta   90.00
_cell.angle_gamma   90.00
#
_symmetry.space_group_name_H-M   'P 1'
#
loop_
_entity.id
_entity.type
_entity.pdbx_description
1 polymer ?
#
loop_
_entity_poly.entity_id
_entity_poly.type
_entity_poly.pdbx_seq_one_letter_code
_entity_poly.pdbx_strand_id
1 'polypeptide(L)'
;MSAADSVTDVGAIWRAAINRYKDITQVDLGSIEAATSIEDVLSEIDMREEEFKRNRHDGSKTDRFRSLVSRSLKSIETVSEVVAQGASNSFPPSMAIFTAMRHLINTANSISADFDKIIEFFSDLESYLKRLKTIEGKVPLVPELSFVLVEVLTSVLVLCGICAKYTKKRRLVKALRNLVSGEDDELASAYNDFHKKVEREQSMIGILTYVEVGEANRSLKQSERVYKQLGNREAVLEREDVLADLSTHTFLATQKDKFGKHHDGTCQWVLSHETFQRWLDGTENSTLWCCGDPGTGKTILTSIIIDDVNEKTRGTDTALAFMYCNYKDTNTHSELALLSSIARQLTEQVDHVPPVVKEFRDQNATKKRDPTGDEWITLISSLVRSFYRTIIIVDALDECPECNRDEFFRFMKMLDTSVRFMFTSRPHINLPVEFSGLQRIHISAYPSDLQIFLKSEISKRNMFQKFVIRNDSSMQAKIVEEIITKSKGMFLLAYYHVEKVCQQPHISGVQKTLSSLPDNIFDYYGEAMERIEQQEAILCDLAKEALSFISHAKRPLHVNELRHALGASTGDTRFEESQCVDDNLLISMCTGLVKIDETRGVIEFVHQTLQEFFETFPERLFEDPDSKIAETCLVYLSFDVFGSGPCVDGNALQERLNHHVFFPYAAHYWGHHVRNSGDDYTKLILKYLDDNDKVMSAVQVLYATSQRTKNWFDRYPKQIVPLHIAAWWGFTQIIEILLRERVDINMRNSLGETPFFVAAQNDHKEAVELFLDNGSDINEQNFGGETALLWAAKNGSKDLVQVLLLRGAELIMDHEGWSAINWAVIGGRAEVLELLLAKEFHASTSIDVKNQALFLAAEEGHKEMALMLFDSGANINAKDDNGSTALDFAVSAAHVATVELLLSNQADVNSTDAGGNTALHWAVPREPIARLLLNHGALVNAKNYAGQTPLFWAAQNGSMAVARLLLESGADSDLIDNNGATALHIAALQGHEHIAGLLLQNAANTNIQDKDGWTPLYGAAVQEHAAIVRLLLEETGDSRTILDLAVRKMEISGERTLLKLIAEEKRQGSTVTTGLRVAAQEAKLGRLRMMLERGADVDAKDPAGYTALELAAFQGHKQIMQLLLEYGANVNLRGSLNCPPLHHAVEQGNETVVPLLIEYGADVNAETYGVTPLMIAAKIGNLAINLYLLEAKADVNARNCSGQTALHLAVLNGSTQIARLLIDAGAASEIPDDQGKTAFILAVEIMGEKGAGLLFEEGSDFEADKSIKTRSTWLFY
;
A
#
# COMPACT_ATOMS: atom_id res chain seq x y z
N MET A 1 10.43 43.65 36.93
CA MET A 1 11.85 43.46 37.32
C MET A 1 11.95 42.07 37.94
N SER A 2 12.72 41.08 37.48
CA SER A 2 13.65 40.91 36.37
C SER A 2 13.60 39.41 35.99
N ALA A 3 13.04 39.08 34.83
CA ALA A 3 13.23 37.76 34.17
C ALA A 3 13.74 37.95 32.72
N ALA A 4 14.18 39.17 32.40
CA ALA A 4 14.79 39.53 31.13
C ALA A 4 16.33 39.47 31.16
N ASP A 5 16.94 39.20 32.33
CA ASP A 5 18.40 39.24 32.51
C ASP A 5 19.06 37.85 32.62
N SER A 6 18.34 36.74 32.45
CA SER A 6 18.93 35.38 32.53
C SER A 6 19.12 34.68 31.18
N VAL A 7 18.74 35.29 30.06
CA VAL A 7 18.80 34.68 28.72
C VAL A 7 19.95 35.25 27.86
N THR A 8 20.73 36.18 28.40
CA THR A 8 21.87 36.82 27.70
C THR A 8 23.25 36.38 28.22
N ASP A 9 23.35 35.32 29.04
CA ASP A 9 24.66 34.74 29.38
C ASP A 9 25.15 33.80 28.25
N VAL A 10 25.66 34.41 27.17
CA VAL A 10 26.34 33.71 26.06
C VAL A 10 27.46 32.79 26.59
N GLY A 11 28.06 33.11 27.74
CA GLY A 11 29.06 32.28 28.41
C GLY A 11 28.50 31.00 29.02
N ALA A 12 27.23 30.94 29.43
CA ALA A 12 26.57 29.72 29.89
C ALA A 12 26.24 28.79 28.71
N ILE A 13 25.82 29.35 27.58
CA ILE A 13 25.53 28.61 26.35
C ILE A 13 26.81 27.98 25.80
N TRP A 14 27.92 28.73 25.80
CA TRP A 14 29.21 28.21 25.34
C TRP A 14 29.80 27.14 26.28
N ARG A 15 29.64 27.29 27.60
CA ARG A 15 29.96 26.23 28.57
C ARG A 15 29.13 24.98 28.34
N ALA A 16 27.84 25.10 28.02
CA ALA A 16 26.99 23.96 27.68
C ALA A 16 27.44 23.28 26.38
N ALA A 17 27.86 24.04 25.36
CA ALA A 17 28.41 23.51 24.11
C ALA A 17 29.75 22.78 24.32
N ILE A 18 30.67 23.35 25.10
CA ILE A 18 31.96 22.72 25.44
C ILE A 18 31.75 21.47 26.31
N ASN A 19 30.83 21.52 27.28
CA ASN A 19 30.48 20.35 28.09
C ASN A 19 29.87 19.25 27.23
N ARG A 20 28.98 19.60 26.29
CA ARG A 20 28.39 18.64 25.34
C ARG A 20 29.44 18.06 24.39
N TYR A 21 30.38 18.88 23.90
CA TYR A 21 31.53 18.41 23.12
C TYR A 21 32.40 17.45 23.94
N LYS A 22 32.69 17.78 25.20
CA LYS A 22 33.47 16.95 26.13
C LYS A 22 32.76 15.64 26.45
N ASP A 23 31.44 15.68 26.65
CA ASP A 23 30.61 14.49 26.92
C ASP A 23 30.58 13.54 25.71
N ILE A 24 30.49 14.08 24.49
CA ILE A 24 30.41 13.29 23.25
C ILE A 24 31.79 12.74 22.84
N THR A 25 32.84 13.55 22.95
CA THR A 25 34.18 13.19 22.44
C THR A 25 35.09 12.58 23.52
N GLN A 26 34.74 12.70 24.80
CA GLN A 26 35.59 12.44 25.97
C GLN A 26 36.92 13.23 25.98
N VAL A 27 37.04 14.26 25.14
CA VAL A 27 38.23 15.13 25.08
C VAL A 27 37.93 16.42 25.84
N ASP A 28 38.73 16.69 26.87
CA ASP A 28 38.69 17.97 27.57
C ASP A 28 39.47 19.01 26.76
N LEU A 29 38.76 19.95 26.15
CA LEU A 29 39.36 21.06 25.39
C LEU A 29 40.26 21.94 26.29
N GLY A 30 40.15 21.85 27.62
CA GLY A 30 40.99 22.58 28.57
C GLY A 30 42.44 22.09 28.68
N SER A 31 42.79 20.92 28.14
CA SER A 31 44.16 20.36 28.21
C SER A 31 44.99 20.54 26.93
N ILE A 32 44.46 21.23 25.92
CA ILE A 32 45.16 21.51 24.66
C ILE A 32 45.71 22.94 24.79
N GLU A 33 47.01 23.17 24.55
CA GLU A 33 47.56 24.53 24.49
C GLU A 33 46.77 25.33 23.43
N ALA A 34 45.96 26.26 23.91
CA ALA A 34 45.06 27.05 23.07
C ALA A 34 45.90 27.86 22.07
N ALA A 35 45.56 27.77 20.77
CA ALA A 35 46.17 28.65 19.79
C ALA A 35 45.72 30.08 20.08
N THR A 36 46.67 30.98 20.34
CA THR A 36 46.39 32.35 20.75
C THR A 36 46.20 33.31 19.58
N SER A 37 46.64 32.93 18.38
CA SER A 37 46.53 33.75 17.17
C SER A 37 46.36 32.91 15.89
N ILE A 38 45.87 33.55 14.81
CA ILE A 38 45.85 32.97 13.46
C ILE A 38 47.27 32.65 12.99
N GLU A 39 48.26 33.48 13.34
CA GLU A 39 49.67 33.24 13.02
C GLU A 39 50.22 31.95 13.64
N ASP A 40 49.78 31.56 14.83
CA ASP A 40 50.17 30.29 15.48
C ASP A 40 49.68 29.06 14.69
N VAL A 41 48.44 29.11 14.19
CA VAL A 41 47.83 28.02 13.40
C VAL A 41 48.44 27.96 12.00
N LEU A 42 48.70 29.10 11.36
CA LEU A 42 49.34 29.18 10.05
C LEU A 42 50.82 28.72 10.10
N SER A 43 51.54 29.08 11.16
CA SER A 43 52.91 28.61 11.47
C SER A 43 52.99 27.08 11.58
N GLU A 44 52.02 26.46 12.26
CA GLU A 44 51.96 24.99 12.39
C GLU A 44 51.63 24.30 11.04
N ILE A 45 50.76 24.91 10.22
CA ILE A 45 50.50 24.46 8.84
C ILE A 45 51.79 24.52 8.02
N ASP A 46 52.54 25.62 8.08
CA ASP A 46 53.83 25.81 7.39
C ASP A 46 54.87 24.75 7.78
N MET A 47 55.02 24.49 9.08
CA MET A 47 55.99 23.52 9.61
C MET A 47 55.69 22.09 9.12
N ARG A 48 54.41 21.73 9.01
CA ARG A 48 53.94 20.41 8.56
C ARG A 48 53.95 20.28 7.04
N GLU A 49 53.69 21.35 6.31
CA GLU A 49 53.80 21.39 4.85
C GLU A 49 55.24 21.14 4.40
N GLU A 50 56.23 21.69 5.11
CA GLU A 50 57.66 21.39 4.93
C GLU A 50 58.02 19.92 5.25
N GLU A 51 57.30 19.28 6.18
CA GLU A 51 57.44 17.85 6.49
C GLU A 51 56.77 16.95 5.42
N PHE A 52 55.68 17.44 4.80
CA PHE A 52 54.90 16.73 3.78
C PHE A 52 55.51 16.85 2.37
N LYS A 53 56.02 18.03 2.00
CA LYS A 53 56.77 18.28 0.75
C LYS A 53 58.04 17.43 0.66
N ARG A 54 58.60 17.00 1.80
CA ARG A 54 59.72 16.04 1.87
C ARG A 54 59.32 14.59 1.52
N ASN A 55 58.04 14.22 1.62
CA ASN A 55 57.59 12.83 1.52
C ASN A 55 56.78 12.48 0.25
N ARG A 56 56.14 13.42 -0.47
CA ARG A 56 55.41 13.17 -1.75
C ARG A 56 55.30 14.40 -2.66
N HIS A 57 55.01 14.16 -3.95
CA HIS A 57 55.13 15.11 -5.07
C HIS A 57 53.90 15.97 -5.46
N ASP A 58 52.76 15.94 -4.75
CA ASP A 58 51.60 16.77 -5.11
C ASP A 58 51.32 17.86 -4.06
N GLY A 59 51.86 19.05 -4.30
CA GLY A 59 51.66 20.23 -3.45
C GLY A 59 50.33 20.99 -3.69
N SER A 60 49.62 20.70 -4.79
CA SER A 60 48.52 21.55 -5.26
C SER A 60 47.26 21.50 -4.37
N LYS A 61 46.91 20.32 -3.85
CA LYS A 61 45.75 20.15 -2.95
C LYS A 61 46.01 20.75 -1.58
N THR A 62 47.24 20.65 -1.09
CA THR A 62 47.71 21.23 0.17
C THR A 62 47.66 22.76 0.11
N ASP A 63 48.11 23.35 -0.99
CA ASP A 63 48.04 24.80 -1.23
C ASP A 63 46.58 25.31 -1.26
N ARG A 64 45.68 24.53 -1.89
CA ARG A 64 44.26 24.87 -2.00
C ARG A 64 43.55 24.78 -0.65
N PHE A 65 43.82 23.72 0.11
CA PHE A 65 43.34 23.53 1.48
C PHE A 65 43.85 24.66 2.40
N ARG A 66 45.14 24.99 2.33
CA ARG A 66 45.73 26.12 3.06
C ARG A 66 45.04 27.44 2.74
N SER A 67 44.78 27.71 1.45
CA SER A 67 44.10 28.92 1.01
C SER A 67 42.68 29.04 1.57
N LEU A 68 41.92 27.94 1.60
CA LEU A 68 40.55 27.89 2.11
C LEU A 68 40.51 28.01 3.64
N VAL A 69 41.40 27.31 4.35
CA VAL A 69 41.54 27.40 5.81
C VAL A 69 41.94 28.81 6.22
N SER A 70 42.95 29.40 5.56
CA SER A 70 43.37 30.78 5.83
C SER A 70 42.24 31.80 5.59
N ARG A 71 41.46 31.65 4.51
CA ARG A 71 40.30 32.51 4.23
C ARG A 71 39.16 32.34 5.23
N SER A 72 38.90 31.10 5.65
CA SER A 72 37.87 30.79 6.64
C SER A 72 38.26 31.32 8.02
N LEU A 73 39.51 31.13 8.46
CA LEU A 73 40.04 31.65 9.73
C LEU A 73 39.91 33.17 9.84
N LYS A 74 40.25 33.88 8.76
CA LYS A 74 40.15 35.35 8.69
C LYS A 74 38.69 35.84 8.75
N SER A 75 37.76 35.05 8.18
CA SER A 75 36.33 35.35 8.21
C SER A 75 35.71 35.03 9.58
N ILE A 76 36.20 34.00 10.28
CA ILE A 76 35.81 33.66 11.66
C ILE A 76 36.20 34.78 12.63
N GLU A 77 37.39 35.37 12.47
CA GLU A 77 37.86 36.49 13.29
C GLU A 77 36.94 37.71 13.13
N THR A 78 36.58 38.07 11.90
CA THR A 78 35.62 39.17 11.64
C THR A 78 34.24 38.89 12.24
N VAL A 79 33.71 37.68 12.11
CA VAL A 79 32.40 37.30 12.69
C VAL A 79 32.46 37.31 14.23
N SER A 80 33.59 36.89 14.81
CA SER A 80 33.81 36.95 16.26
C SER A 80 33.84 38.39 16.77
N GLU A 81 34.42 39.34 16.03
CA GLU A 81 34.38 40.78 16.35
C GLU A 81 32.95 41.33 16.30
N VAL A 82 32.14 40.94 15.31
CA VAL A 82 30.72 41.32 15.18
C VAL A 82 29.88 40.78 16.35
N VAL A 83 30.12 39.55 16.80
CA VAL A 83 29.42 38.97 17.96
C VAL A 83 29.90 39.61 19.28
N ALA A 84 31.19 39.94 19.40
CA ALA A 84 31.76 40.60 20.58
C ALA A 84 31.22 42.02 20.81
N GLN A 85 30.81 42.73 19.76
CA GLN A 85 30.12 44.03 19.88
C GLN A 85 28.76 43.93 20.57
N GLY A 86 28.10 42.75 20.58
CA GLY A 86 26.79 42.52 21.17
C GLY A 86 26.77 41.88 22.57
N ALA A 87 27.91 41.34 23.05
CA ALA A 87 27.99 40.64 24.33
C ALA A 87 29.26 41.07 25.08
N SER A 88 29.13 41.99 26.02
CA SER A 88 30.24 42.76 26.58
C SER A 88 31.20 42.00 27.51
N ASN A 89 31.11 40.67 27.71
CA ASN A 89 31.93 39.96 28.71
C ASN A 89 32.20 38.45 28.47
N SER A 90 32.18 37.93 27.24
CA SER A 90 32.42 36.48 27.00
C SER A 90 33.69 36.17 26.21
N PHE A 91 34.31 35.04 26.56
CA PHE A 91 35.47 34.43 25.90
C PHE A 91 35.24 34.28 24.36
N PRO A 92 36.20 34.64 23.48
CA PRO A 92 35.94 34.70 22.04
C PRO A 92 35.62 33.32 21.41
N PRO A 93 34.52 33.17 20.64
CA PRO A 93 34.21 31.95 19.88
C PRO A 93 35.34 31.49 18.95
N SER A 94 36.14 32.44 18.46
CA SER A 94 37.32 32.20 17.63
C SER A 94 38.33 31.25 18.28
N MET A 95 38.56 31.33 19.60
CA MET A 95 39.53 30.48 20.31
C MET A 95 39.16 29.00 20.31
N ALA A 96 37.87 28.67 20.49
CA ALA A 96 37.40 27.28 20.47
C ALA A 96 37.44 26.68 19.06
N ILE A 97 37.07 27.47 18.05
CA ILE A 97 37.12 27.07 16.64
C ILE A 97 38.58 26.91 16.18
N PHE A 98 39.49 27.81 16.57
CA PHE A 98 40.92 27.70 16.31
C PHE A 98 41.52 26.45 16.95
N THR A 99 41.11 26.11 18.17
CA THR A 99 41.56 24.88 18.86
C THR A 99 41.06 23.61 18.15
N ALA A 100 39.80 23.57 17.70
CA ALA A 100 39.25 22.46 16.93
C ALA A 100 39.91 22.32 15.54
N MET A 101 40.13 23.44 14.85
CA MET A 101 40.83 23.47 13.55
C MET A 101 42.28 23.02 13.67
N ARG A 102 43.02 23.46 14.70
CA ARG A 102 44.40 22.98 14.98
C ARG A 102 44.45 21.47 15.16
N HIS A 103 43.43 20.86 15.78
CA HIS A 103 43.36 19.42 15.95
C HIS A 103 43.06 18.65 14.65
N LEU A 104 42.18 19.17 13.79
CA LEU A 104 41.94 18.65 12.43
C LEU A 104 43.20 18.71 11.56
N ILE A 105 43.94 19.82 11.61
CA ILE A 105 45.21 19.99 10.88
C ILE A 105 46.27 18.98 11.35
N ASN A 106 46.41 18.77 12.66
CA ASN A 106 47.35 17.79 13.23
C ASN A 106 47.04 16.34 12.82
N THR A 107 45.80 16.02 12.46
CA THR A 107 45.36 14.68 12.06
C THR A 107 45.29 14.47 10.54
N ALA A 108 45.35 15.54 9.74
CA ALA A 108 45.25 15.50 8.27
C ALA A 108 46.44 14.83 7.56
N ASN A 109 47.59 14.65 8.25
CA ASN A 109 48.80 14.03 7.70
C ASN A 109 48.64 12.57 7.20
N SER A 110 47.48 11.92 7.40
CA SER A 110 47.28 10.50 7.05
C SER A 110 46.34 10.22 5.86
N ILE A 111 45.75 11.22 5.20
CA ILE A 111 44.59 10.99 4.31
C ILE A 111 44.81 11.69 2.97
N SER A 112 45.28 10.97 1.94
CA SER A 112 45.47 11.55 0.60
C SER A 112 44.26 11.39 -0.34
N ALA A 113 43.26 10.58 0.01
CA ALA A 113 42.17 10.21 -0.91
C ALA A 113 40.91 11.08 -0.81
N ASP A 114 40.67 11.73 0.33
CA ASP A 114 39.40 12.43 0.61
C ASP A 114 39.58 13.95 0.86
N PHE A 115 40.72 14.53 0.44
CA PHE A 115 41.01 15.96 0.59
C PHE A 115 39.91 16.85 -0.02
N ASP A 116 39.28 16.41 -1.12
CA ASP A 116 38.32 17.20 -1.88
C ASP A 116 37.01 17.44 -1.09
N LYS A 117 36.60 16.51 -0.22
CA LYS A 117 35.39 16.64 0.63
C LYS A 117 35.62 17.50 1.86
N ILE A 118 36.83 17.46 2.42
CA ILE A 118 37.24 18.39 3.49
C ILE A 118 37.32 19.82 2.92
N ILE A 119 37.84 19.95 1.70
CA ILE A 119 37.85 21.20 0.93
C ILE A 119 36.43 21.72 0.68
N GLU A 120 35.48 20.85 0.35
CA GLU A 120 34.06 21.19 0.14
C GLU A 120 33.40 21.71 1.42
N PHE A 121 33.59 21.04 2.56
CA PHE A 121 33.12 21.53 3.86
C PHE A 121 33.66 22.93 4.22
N PHE A 122 34.97 23.16 4.02
CA PHE A 122 35.56 24.48 4.27
C PHE A 122 35.11 25.53 3.25
N SER A 123 34.78 25.12 2.02
CA SER A 123 34.20 26.00 1.00
C SER A 123 32.79 26.45 1.40
N ASP A 124 31.97 25.54 1.94
CA ASP A 124 30.63 25.86 2.44
C ASP A 124 30.68 26.76 3.67
N LEU A 125 31.61 26.49 4.59
CA LEU A 125 31.86 27.33 5.75
C LEU A 125 32.38 28.72 5.34
N GLU A 126 33.30 28.83 4.39
CA GLU A 126 33.78 30.11 3.84
C GLU A 126 32.63 30.90 3.20
N SER A 127 31.79 30.22 2.41
CA SER A 127 30.61 30.81 1.75
C SER A 127 29.61 31.35 2.78
N TYR A 128 29.36 30.58 3.84
CA TYR A 128 28.53 31.00 4.96
C TYR A 128 29.10 32.23 5.69
N LEU A 129 30.40 32.21 6.06
CA LEU A 129 31.04 33.32 6.79
C LEU A 129 31.14 34.60 5.94
N LYS A 130 31.33 34.50 4.62
CA LYS A 130 31.30 35.64 3.69
C LYS A 130 29.92 36.30 3.63
N ARG A 131 28.84 35.51 3.64
CA ARG A 131 27.47 36.04 3.67
C ARG A 131 27.23 36.83 4.95
N LEU A 132 27.65 36.31 6.10
CA LEU A 132 27.55 37.02 7.38
C LEU A 132 28.32 38.35 7.39
N LYS A 133 29.52 38.39 6.80
CA LYS A 133 30.27 39.64 6.62
C LYS A 133 29.53 40.68 5.77
N THR A 134 28.67 40.24 4.85
CA THR A 134 27.89 41.15 3.98
C THR A 134 26.77 41.88 4.75
N ILE A 135 26.41 41.36 5.93
CA ILE A 135 25.40 41.90 6.85
C ILE A 135 26.02 42.91 7.84
N GLU A 136 27.36 42.94 7.94
CA GLU A 136 28.14 43.85 8.77
C GLU A 136 27.77 45.32 8.50
N GLY A 137 27.13 45.97 9.47
CA GLY A 137 26.75 47.38 9.43
C GLY A 137 25.42 47.73 8.75
N LYS A 138 24.62 46.76 8.28
CA LYS A 138 23.33 47.03 7.60
C LYS A 138 22.06 46.69 8.39
N VAL A 139 22.15 45.91 9.46
CA VAL A 139 20.98 45.50 10.27
C VAL A 139 21.33 45.70 11.75
N PRO A 140 20.53 46.43 12.56
CA PRO A 140 20.76 46.49 14.00
C PRO A 140 20.64 45.07 14.59
N LEU A 141 21.63 44.65 15.39
CA LEU A 141 21.70 43.29 15.93
C LEU A 141 20.46 42.98 16.78
N VAL A 142 19.57 42.17 16.21
CA VAL A 142 18.42 41.58 16.89
C VAL A 142 18.93 40.41 17.76
N PRO A 143 18.63 40.37 19.08
CA PRO A 143 19.12 39.31 19.99
C PRO A 143 18.84 37.88 19.52
N GLU A 144 17.79 37.67 18.73
CA GLU A 144 17.42 36.37 18.16
C GLU A 144 18.39 35.91 17.06
N LEU A 145 19.03 36.84 16.33
CA LEU A 145 20.05 36.52 15.33
C LEU A 145 21.34 36.03 16.01
N SER A 146 21.72 36.61 17.14
CA SER A 146 22.91 36.15 17.88
C SER A 146 22.73 34.75 18.44
N PHE A 147 21.51 34.38 18.88
CA PHE A 147 21.18 33.03 19.33
C PHE A 147 21.33 31.98 18.21
N VAL A 148 20.80 32.26 17.01
CA VAL A 148 20.89 31.35 15.86
C VAL A 148 22.32 31.22 15.35
N LEU A 149 23.10 32.31 15.35
CA LEU A 149 24.52 32.26 15.02
C LEU A 149 25.30 31.38 16.01
N VAL A 150 24.96 31.41 17.30
CA VAL A 150 25.57 30.54 18.32
C VAL A 150 25.18 29.07 18.12
N GLU A 151 23.94 28.76 17.72
CA GLU A 151 23.50 27.39 17.38
C GLU A 151 24.25 26.83 16.15
N VAL A 152 24.45 27.65 15.11
CA VAL A 152 25.20 27.25 13.92
C VAL A 152 26.67 27.00 14.27
N LEU A 153 27.32 27.91 15.02
CA LEU A 153 28.71 27.74 15.46
C LEU A 153 28.89 26.52 16.39
N THR A 154 27.90 26.23 17.24
CA THR A 154 27.88 25.02 18.09
C THR A 154 27.84 23.74 17.23
N SER A 155 27.06 23.75 16.16
CA SER A 155 26.92 22.61 15.25
C SER A 155 28.21 22.37 14.45
N VAL A 156 28.90 23.45 14.06
CA VAL A 156 30.25 23.38 13.48
C VAL A 156 31.25 22.75 14.44
N LEU A 157 31.24 23.12 15.73
CA LEU A 157 32.13 22.53 16.74
C LEU A 157 31.85 21.04 16.98
N VAL A 158 30.56 20.65 17.02
CA VAL A 158 30.15 19.23 17.14
C VAL A 158 30.64 18.44 15.93
N LEU A 159 30.44 18.96 14.71
CA LEU A 159 30.88 18.30 13.49
C LEU A 159 32.41 18.12 13.44
N CYS A 160 33.16 19.17 13.80
CA CYS A 160 34.62 19.10 13.93
C CYS A 160 35.08 18.08 14.99
N GLY A 161 34.36 17.97 16.11
CA GLY A 161 34.63 16.99 17.18
C GLY A 161 34.36 15.54 16.78
N ILE A 162 33.26 15.31 16.06
CA ILE A 162 32.94 13.98 15.52
C ILE A 162 34.02 13.59 14.49
N CYS A 163 34.39 14.47 13.57
CA CYS A 163 35.49 14.24 12.63
C CYS A 163 36.81 13.89 13.35
N ALA A 164 37.13 14.56 14.47
CA ALA A 164 38.30 14.27 15.31
C ALA A 164 38.23 12.90 16.02
N LYS A 165 37.05 12.49 16.51
CA LYS A 165 36.79 11.18 17.13
C LYS A 165 37.06 10.04 16.14
N TYR A 166 36.63 10.20 14.88
CA TYR A 166 36.81 9.18 13.84
C TYR A 166 38.23 9.12 13.25
N THR A 167 38.97 10.24 13.20
CA THR A 167 40.40 10.25 12.82
C THR A 167 41.28 9.53 13.85
N LYS A 168 41.03 9.70 15.16
CA LYS A 168 41.76 8.99 16.23
C LYS A 168 41.64 7.46 16.12
N LYS A 169 40.53 6.95 15.55
CA LYS A 169 40.27 5.52 15.30
C LYS A 169 40.75 5.01 13.92
N ARG A 170 41.43 5.82 13.10
CA ARG A 170 41.84 5.52 11.71
C ARG A 170 40.67 5.09 10.79
N ARG A 171 39.43 5.50 11.09
CA ARG A 171 38.21 5.06 10.38
C ARG A 171 37.50 6.17 9.59
N LEU A 172 38.08 7.36 9.49
CA LEU A 172 37.46 8.51 8.80
C LEU A 172 37.04 8.19 7.36
N VAL A 173 37.87 7.46 6.61
CA VAL A 173 37.57 7.04 5.22
C VAL A 173 36.34 6.13 5.14
N LYS A 174 36.12 5.27 6.15
CA LYS A 174 34.95 4.38 6.22
C LYS A 174 33.69 5.17 6.60
N ALA A 175 33.80 6.07 7.58
CA ALA A 175 32.68 6.91 8.02
C ALA A 175 32.21 7.90 6.92
N LEU A 176 33.13 8.54 6.19
CA LEU A 176 32.77 9.46 5.10
C LEU A 176 32.28 8.75 3.83
N ARG A 177 32.70 7.49 3.60
CA ARG A 177 32.11 6.63 2.56
C ARG A 177 30.68 6.24 2.95
N ASN A 178 30.48 5.87 4.21
CA ASN A 178 29.18 5.52 4.76
C ASN A 178 28.19 6.70 4.83
N LEU A 179 28.69 7.94 4.96
CA LEU A 179 27.88 9.17 4.86
C LEU A 179 27.21 9.30 3.47
N VAL A 180 27.91 8.95 2.40
CA VAL A 180 27.39 9.03 1.02
C VAL A 180 26.46 7.85 0.70
N SER A 181 26.65 6.70 1.36
CA SER A 181 25.76 5.54 1.24
C SER A 181 24.63 5.49 2.26
N GLY A 182 24.54 6.46 3.18
CA GLY A 182 23.49 6.55 4.21
C GLY A 182 23.61 5.54 5.36
N GLU A 183 24.78 4.94 5.59
CA GLU A 183 24.98 3.85 6.56
C GLU A 183 25.54 4.28 7.94
N ASP A 184 25.80 5.57 8.18
CA ASP A 184 26.33 6.08 9.47
C ASP A 184 25.53 7.28 9.99
N ASP A 185 24.55 6.99 10.84
CA ASP A 185 23.53 7.94 11.32
C ASP A 185 24.10 9.11 12.13
N GLU A 186 25.23 8.93 12.84
CA GLU A 186 25.76 9.95 13.79
C GLU A 186 26.37 11.15 13.04
N LEU A 187 27.16 10.92 11.97
CA LEU A 187 27.78 11.99 11.17
C LEU A 187 26.79 12.59 10.16
N ALA A 188 25.91 11.75 9.57
CA ALA A 188 24.84 12.19 8.68
C ALA A 188 23.85 13.10 9.41
N SER A 189 23.45 12.70 10.62
CA SER A 189 22.60 13.53 11.47
C SER A 189 23.27 14.85 11.83
N ALA A 190 24.56 14.86 12.16
CA ALA A 190 25.27 16.09 12.53
C ALA A 190 25.45 17.06 11.34
N TYR A 191 25.73 16.54 10.13
CA TYR A 191 25.85 17.35 8.92
C TYR A 191 24.49 17.90 8.46
N ASN A 192 23.45 17.06 8.49
CA ASN A 192 22.08 17.50 8.18
C ASN A 192 21.57 18.51 9.22
N ASP A 193 21.94 18.36 10.49
CA ASP A 193 21.62 19.33 11.54
C ASP A 193 22.33 20.68 11.33
N PHE A 194 23.61 20.67 10.92
CA PHE A 194 24.32 21.88 10.48
C PHE A 194 23.63 22.55 9.27
N HIS A 195 23.26 21.79 8.24
CA HIS A 195 22.57 22.31 7.07
C HIS A 195 21.19 22.90 7.40
N LYS A 196 20.37 22.18 8.18
CA LYS A 196 19.06 22.66 8.66
C LYS A 196 19.17 23.96 9.47
N LYS A 197 20.21 24.10 10.30
CA LYS A 197 20.46 25.32 11.08
C LYS A 197 20.93 26.49 10.21
N VAL A 198 21.74 26.23 9.19
CA VAL A 198 22.13 27.25 8.19
C VAL A 198 20.91 27.69 7.36
N GLU A 199 20.01 26.79 6.97
CA GLU A 199 18.76 27.15 6.27
C GLU A 199 17.80 27.95 7.16
N ARG A 200 17.70 27.61 8.46
CA ARG A 200 16.94 28.37 9.45
C ARG A 200 17.45 29.81 9.56
N GLU A 201 18.77 29.99 9.56
CA GLU A 201 19.44 31.30 9.58
C GLU A 201 19.19 32.09 8.28
N GLN A 202 19.32 31.45 7.11
CA GLN A 202 18.99 32.04 5.80
C GLN A 202 17.54 32.52 5.74
N SER A 203 16.61 31.75 6.32
CA SER A 203 15.20 32.11 6.38
C SER A 203 14.97 33.33 7.29
N MET A 204 15.67 33.43 8.43
CA MET A 204 15.60 34.62 9.31
C MET A 204 16.22 35.87 8.67
N ILE A 205 17.38 35.77 8.00
CA ILE A 205 17.94 36.92 7.27
C ILE A 205 17.00 37.35 6.15
N GLY A 206 16.39 36.39 5.43
CA GLY A 206 15.40 36.66 4.38
C GLY A 206 14.19 37.43 4.90
N ILE A 207 13.79 37.19 6.15
CA ILE A 207 12.71 37.93 6.83
C ILE A 207 13.18 39.30 7.31
N LEU A 208 14.38 39.42 7.91
CA LEU A 208 14.94 40.68 8.43
C LEU A 208 15.28 41.68 7.32
N THR A 209 15.77 41.21 6.17
CA THR A 209 16.02 42.03 4.97
C THR A 209 14.73 42.51 4.30
N TYR A 210 13.63 41.78 4.46
CA TYR A 210 12.30 42.19 3.97
C TYR A 210 11.65 43.28 4.85
N VAL A 211 12.12 43.43 6.09
CA VAL A 211 11.51 44.31 7.11
C VAL A 211 12.01 45.76 7.01
N GLU A 212 13.06 46.08 6.25
CA GLU A 212 13.49 47.47 5.98
C GLU A 212 12.47 48.29 5.14
N VAL A 213 11.42 47.67 4.59
CA VAL A 213 10.48 48.34 3.67
C VAL A 213 9.09 48.65 4.27
N GLY A 214 8.82 48.32 5.54
CA GLY A 214 7.46 48.58 6.07
C GLY A 214 7.33 48.64 7.58
N GLU A 215 7.33 49.86 8.09
CA GLU A 215 7.07 50.37 9.46
C GLU A 215 6.50 49.40 10.53
N ALA A 216 7.17 49.46 11.68
CA ALA A 216 6.95 48.74 12.91
C ALA A 216 5.64 49.11 13.63
N ASN A 217 4.69 48.16 13.69
CA ASN A 217 3.81 47.91 14.85
C ASN A 217 2.83 46.72 14.68
N ARG A 218 2.90 45.96 13.57
CA ARG A 218 2.18 44.68 13.40
C ARG A 218 2.87 43.45 14.04
N SER A 219 3.99 43.67 14.72
CA SER A 219 5.05 42.68 14.97
C SER A 219 4.69 41.51 15.90
N LEU A 220 3.75 41.63 16.85
CA LEU A 220 3.52 40.54 17.81
C LEU A 220 2.52 39.46 17.35
N LYS A 221 1.53 39.80 16.52
CA LYS A 221 0.51 38.83 16.03
C LYS A 221 0.97 38.02 14.82
N GLN A 222 2.01 38.48 14.15
CA GLN A 222 2.53 37.85 12.94
C GLN A 222 3.60 36.81 13.27
N SER A 223 4.36 36.98 14.36
CA SER A 223 5.27 35.96 14.90
C SER A 223 4.55 34.72 15.44
N GLU A 224 3.39 34.90 16.09
CA GLU A 224 2.52 33.78 16.52
C GLU A 224 1.97 32.95 15.34
N ARG A 225 1.73 33.58 14.18
CA ARG A 225 1.31 32.87 12.95
C ARG A 225 2.43 32.06 12.32
N VAL A 226 3.67 32.54 12.38
CA VAL A 226 4.84 31.83 11.83
C VAL A 226 5.22 30.63 12.71
N TYR A 227 5.07 30.73 14.03
CA TYR A 227 5.27 29.60 14.95
C TYR A 227 4.26 28.46 14.70
N LYS A 228 3.02 28.79 14.32
CA LYS A 228 1.99 27.81 13.91
C LYS A 228 2.31 27.15 12.56
N GLN A 229 3.06 27.79 11.68
CA GLN A 229 3.42 27.25 10.36
C GLN A 229 4.63 26.30 10.39
N LEU A 230 5.51 26.41 11.38
CA LEU A 230 6.67 25.51 11.52
C LEU A 230 6.29 24.12 12.05
N GLY A 231 5.35 24.03 13.01
CA GLY A 231 4.78 22.75 13.43
C GLY A 231 3.97 22.03 12.35
N ASN A 232 3.42 22.79 11.39
CA ASN A 232 2.71 22.21 10.24
C ASN A 232 3.64 21.57 9.20
N ARG A 233 4.95 21.80 9.22
CA ARG A 233 5.81 21.38 8.09
C ARG A 233 6.27 19.91 8.16
N GLU A 234 6.45 19.34 9.35
CA GLU A 234 6.61 17.89 9.52
C GLU A 234 5.30 17.14 9.22
N ALA A 235 4.17 17.68 9.66
CA ALA A 235 2.84 17.14 9.33
C ALA A 235 2.51 17.24 7.83
N VAL A 236 3.03 18.25 7.12
CA VAL A 236 2.87 18.39 5.66
C VAL A 236 3.69 17.34 4.91
N LEU A 237 4.93 17.04 5.33
CA LEU A 237 5.74 15.99 4.69
C LEU A 237 5.13 14.59 4.92
N GLU A 238 4.70 14.30 6.15
CA GLU A 238 4.00 13.03 6.46
C GLU A 238 2.68 12.93 5.69
N ARG A 239 1.96 14.05 5.55
CA ARG A 239 0.72 14.12 4.76
C ARG A 239 0.98 13.89 3.26
N GLU A 240 2.03 14.47 2.70
CA GLU A 240 2.39 14.28 1.29
C GLU A 240 2.76 12.82 1.00
N ASP A 241 3.50 12.16 1.90
CA ASP A 241 3.81 10.73 1.79
C ASP A 241 2.54 9.86 1.84
N VAL A 242 1.62 10.16 2.77
CA VAL A 242 0.34 9.42 2.86
C VAL A 242 -0.53 9.62 1.61
N LEU A 243 -0.58 10.84 1.07
CA LEU A 243 -1.35 11.14 -0.14
C LEU A 243 -0.74 10.47 -1.38
N ALA A 244 0.59 10.38 -1.46
CA ALA A 244 1.29 9.67 -2.52
C ALA A 244 1.02 8.15 -2.49
N ASP A 245 0.94 7.57 -1.29
CA ASP A 245 0.63 6.15 -1.10
C ASP A 245 -0.82 5.79 -1.45
N LEU A 246 -1.78 6.71 -1.28
CA LEU A 246 -3.17 6.47 -1.67
C LEU A 246 -3.36 6.44 -3.19
N SER A 247 -2.81 7.43 -3.89
CA SER A 247 -2.90 7.49 -5.35
C SER A 247 -1.88 8.47 -5.88
N THR A 248 -1.24 8.17 -7.01
CA THR A 248 -0.41 9.14 -7.74
C THR A 248 -1.23 9.99 -8.72
N HIS A 249 -2.51 9.65 -8.93
CA HIS A 249 -3.37 10.28 -9.93
C HIS A 249 -4.15 11.48 -9.35
N THR A 250 -3.91 12.66 -9.94
CA THR A 250 -4.61 13.90 -9.59
C THR A 250 -5.11 14.62 -10.85
N PHE A 251 -6.27 15.29 -10.73
CA PHE A 251 -6.91 16.01 -11.85
C PHE A 251 -6.76 17.54 -11.75
N LEU A 252 -6.06 18.06 -10.75
CA LEU A 252 -5.88 19.50 -10.51
C LEU A 252 -5.18 20.23 -11.68
N ALA A 253 -4.16 19.61 -12.27
CA ALA A 253 -3.47 20.17 -13.44
C ALA A 253 -4.41 20.22 -14.66
N THR A 254 -5.15 19.14 -14.89
CA THR A 254 -6.18 19.05 -15.95
C THR A 254 -7.28 20.09 -15.76
N GLN A 255 -7.80 20.25 -14.54
CA GLN A 255 -8.79 21.27 -14.21
C GLN A 255 -8.28 22.67 -14.53
N LYS A 256 -7.05 23.02 -14.13
CA LYS A 256 -6.46 24.34 -14.42
C LYS A 256 -6.27 24.58 -15.91
N ASP A 257 -5.83 23.56 -16.66
CA ASP A 257 -5.68 23.66 -18.12
C ASP A 257 -7.04 23.83 -18.83
N LYS A 258 -8.02 22.97 -18.51
CA LYS A 258 -9.36 23.02 -19.13
C LYS A 258 -10.09 24.30 -18.76
N PHE A 259 -10.02 24.74 -17.50
CA PHE A 259 -10.56 26.01 -17.08
C PHE A 259 -9.83 27.17 -17.76
N GLY A 260 -8.51 27.18 -17.85
CA GLY A 260 -7.76 28.24 -18.54
C GLY A 260 -8.11 28.46 -20.02
N LYS A 261 -8.74 27.45 -20.66
CA LYS A 261 -9.22 27.52 -22.06
C LYS A 261 -10.62 28.13 -22.21
N HIS A 262 -11.34 28.39 -21.13
CA HIS A 262 -12.68 28.98 -21.21
C HIS A 262 -12.65 30.46 -21.62
N HIS A 263 -13.81 30.97 -22.04
CA HIS A 263 -14.02 32.39 -22.32
C HIS A 263 -15.02 32.98 -21.32
N ASP A 264 -14.65 34.10 -20.72
CA ASP A 264 -15.46 34.82 -19.74
C ASP A 264 -16.88 35.08 -20.28
N GLY A 265 -17.89 34.70 -19.50
CA GLY A 265 -19.29 34.92 -19.83
C GLY A 265 -19.97 33.82 -20.66
N THR A 266 -19.26 32.74 -21.03
CA THR A 266 -19.88 31.56 -21.67
C THR A 266 -20.47 30.59 -20.63
N CYS A 267 -21.40 29.72 -21.05
CA CYS A 267 -22.03 28.67 -20.22
C CYS A 267 -22.84 29.15 -19.00
N GLN A 268 -23.11 30.46 -18.88
CA GLN A 268 -23.89 31.04 -17.77
C GLN A 268 -25.34 30.53 -17.71
N TRP A 269 -25.86 30.07 -18.84
CA TRP A 269 -27.20 29.50 -18.93
C TRP A 269 -27.33 28.18 -18.13
N VAL A 270 -26.26 27.38 -18.00
CA VAL A 270 -26.30 26.14 -17.17
C VAL A 270 -26.27 26.50 -15.71
N LEU A 271 -25.41 27.44 -15.32
CA LEU A 271 -25.32 27.90 -13.94
C LEU A 271 -26.64 28.53 -13.49
N SER A 272 -27.40 29.17 -14.38
CA SER A 272 -28.73 29.72 -14.08
C SER A 272 -29.89 28.73 -14.32
N HIS A 273 -29.61 27.51 -14.79
CA HIS A 273 -30.63 26.53 -15.09
C HIS A 273 -31.31 26.04 -13.80
N GLU A 274 -32.65 26.02 -13.79
CA GLU A 274 -33.42 25.71 -12.58
C GLU A 274 -33.10 24.31 -12.02
N THR A 275 -32.97 23.32 -12.89
CA THR A 275 -32.55 21.95 -12.53
C THR A 275 -31.17 21.91 -11.87
N PHE A 276 -30.20 22.67 -12.38
CA PHE A 276 -28.84 22.71 -11.81
C PHE A 276 -28.85 23.38 -10.42
N GLN A 277 -29.55 24.51 -10.29
CA GLN A 277 -29.70 25.20 -9.01
C GLN A 277 -30.42 24.32 -7.98
N ARG A 278 -31.50 23.62 -8.37
CA ARG A 278 -32.19 22.66 -7.49
C ARG A 278 -31.29 21.49 -7.11
N TRP A 279 -30.46 20.98 -8.01
CA TRP A 279 -29.50 19.92 -7.72
C TRP A 279 -28.37 20.38 -6.78
N LEU A 280 -27.88 21.62 -6.91
CA LEU A 280 -26.84 22.15 -6.04
C LEU A 280 -27.37 22.49 -4.63
N ASP A 281 -28.52 23.18 -4.56
CA ASP A 281 -29.09 23.71 -3.32
C ASP A 281 -30.06 22.76 -2.61
N GLY A 282 -30.50 21.68 -3.28
CA GLY A 282 -31.47 20.73 -2.73
C GLY A 282 -31.03 20.10 -1.40
N THR A 283 -31.92 19.42 -0.69
CA THR A 283 -31.62 18.70 0.57
C THR A 283 -31.38 17.20 0.38
N GLU A 284 -31.95 16.60 -0.67
CA GLU A 284 -31.81 15.17 -0.97
C GLU A 284 -30.58 14.87 -1.85
N ASN A 285 -29.91 13.74 -1.63
CA ASN A 285 -28.86 13.29 -2.54
C ASN A 285 -29.53 12.87 -3.86
N SER A 286 -29.12 13.51 -4.94
CA SER A 286 -29.66 13.28 -6.28
C SER A 286 -28.54 13.37 -7.31
N THR A 287 -28.73 12.65 -8.40
CA THR A 287 -27.76 12.55 -9.48
C THR A 287 -28.16 13.45 -10.66
N LEU A 288 -27.22 14.25 -11.17
CA LEU A 288 -27.41 15.11 -12.33
C LEU A 288 -26.67 14.56 -13.55
N TRP A 289 -27.40 14.20 -14.59
CA TRP A 289 -26.84 13.76 -15.85
C TRP A 289 -26.93 14.83 -16.93
N CYS A 290 -25.77 15.29 -17.40
CA CYS A 290 -25.66 16.31 -18.43
C CYS A 290 -25.23 15.68 -19.77
N CYS A 291 -26.18 15.41 -20.66
CA CYS A 291 -25.90 14.80 -21.96
C CYS A 291 -25.77 15.84 -23.08
N GLY A 292 -24.88 15.64 -24.05
CA GLY A 292 -24.79 16.54 -25.20
C GLY A 292 -24.02 15.96 -26.36
N ASP A 293 -24.25 16.51 -27.55
CA ASP A 293 -23.62 16.05 -28.79
C ASP A 293 -22.09 16.29 -28.80
N PRO A 294 -21.32 15.58 -29.65
CA PRO A 294 -19.88 15.82 -29.78
C PRO A 294 -19.56 17.29 -30.11
N GLY A 295 -18.48 17.82 -29.52
CA GLY A 295 -18.00 19.18 -29.82
C GLY A 295 -18.87 20.35 -29.31
N THR A 296 -19.90 20.09 -28.50
CA THR A 296 -20.75 21.11 -27.85
C THR A 296 -20.09 21.82 -26.65
N GLY A 297 -18.90 21.39 -26.22
CA GLY A 297 -18.14 22.04 -25.14
C GLY A 297 -18.34 21.44 -23.74
N LYS A 298 -18.83 20.20 -23.62
CA LYS A 298 -19.08 19.51 -22.34
C LYS A 298 -17.94 19.63 -21.33
N THR A 299 -16.71 19.27 -21.69
CA THR A 299 -15.53 19.35 -20.81
C THR A 299 -15.23 20.76 -20.29
N ILE A 300 -15.40 21.79 -21.13
CA ILE A 300 -15.19 23.19 -20.72
C ILE A 300 -16.31 23.63 -19.79
N LEU A 301 -17.54 23.21 -20.05
CA LEU A 301 -18.67 23.46 -19.18
C LEU A 301 -18.50 22.78 -17.82
N THR A 302 -18.00 21.54 -17.78
CA THR A 302 -17.69 20.84 -16.54
C THR A 302 -16.62 21.57 -15.73
N SER A 303 -15.57 22.08 -16.37
CA SER A 303 -14.52 22.82 -15.67
C SER A 303 -15.04 24.13 -15.07
N ILE A 304 -15.96 24.84 -15.76
CA ILE A 304 -16.66 26.03 -15.24
C ILE A 304 -17.54 25.66 -14.04
N ILE A 305 -18.29 24.55 -14.13
CA ILE A 305 -19.13 24.08 -13.01
C ILE A 305 -18.27 23.73 -11.80
N ILE A 306 -17.15 23.03 -11.98
CA ILE A 306 -16.24 22.69 -10.88
C ILE A 306 -15.76 23.96 -10.16
N ASP A 307 -15.39 25.01 -10.90
CA ASP A 307 -14.92 26.27 -10.30
C ASP A 307 -16.05 27.03 -9.59
N ASP A 308 -17.26 27.12 -10.20
CA ASP A 308 -18.43 27.77 -9.59
C ASP A 308 -18.91 27.04 -8.32
N VAL A 309 -18.96 25.70 -8.35
CA VAL A 309 -19.31 24.89 -7.18
C VAL A 309 -18.27 25.08 -6.09
N ASN A 310 -16.98 25.01 -6.42
CA ASN A 310 -15.90 25.24 -5.47
C ASN A 310 -15.99 26.65 -4.85
N GLU A 311 -16.30 27.69 -5.64
CA GLU A 311 -16.46 29.05 -5.13
C GLU A 311 -17.67 29.18 -4.19
N LYS A 312 -18.81 28.56 -4.53
CA LYS A 312 -20.02 28.57 -3.71
C LYS A 312 -19.90 27.75 -2.43
N THR A 313 -19.12 26.68 -2.45
CA THR A 313 -18.89 25.82 -1.29
C THR A 313 -17.70 26.24 -0.44
N ARG A 314 -16.91 27.26 -0.84
CA ARG A 314 -15.78 27.80 -0.06
C ARG A 314 -16.22 28.19 1.35
N GLY A 315 -15.58 27.59 2.35
CA GLY A 315 -15.86 27.85 3.76
C GLY A 315 -17.11 27.15 4.30
N THR A 316 -17.77 26.32 3.49
CA THR A 316 -18.75 25.33 3.95
C THR A 316 -18.08 23.98 4.14
N ASP A 317 -18.67 23.11 4.97
CA ASP A 317 -18.19 21.74 5.21
C ASP A 317 -18.61 20.78 4.07
N THR A 318 -18.39 21.20 2.82
CA THR A 318 -18.75 20.44 1.62
C THR A 318 -17.49 20.00 0.89
N ALA A 319 -17.28 18.70 0.73
CA ALA A 319 -16.20 18.16 -0.09
C ALA A 319 -16.56 18.11 -1.57
N LEU A 320 -15.59 18.42 -2.44
CA LEU A 320 -15.72 18.35 -3.89
C LEU A 320 -14.60 17.48 -4.47
N ALA A 321 -14.95 16.36 -5.09
CA ALA A 321 -14.01 15.58 -5.89
C ALA A 321 -14.41 15.63 -7.37
N PHE A 322 -13.44 15.62 -8.27
CA PHE A 322 -13.70 15.65 -9.70
C PHE A 322 -12.72 14.81 -10.50
N MET A 323 -13.15 14.38 -11.68
CA MET A 323 -12.36 13.56 -12.59
C MET A 323 -12.70 13.82 -14.05
N TYR A 324 -11.74 13.53 -14.92
CA TYR A 324 -11.83 13.67 -16.36
C TYR A 324 -11.55 12.30 -17.00
N CYS A 325 -12.60 11.59 -17.43
CA CYS A 325 -12.46 10.31 -18.11
C CYS A 325 -11.87 10.53 -19.51
N ASN A 326 -11.00 9.62 -19.94
CA ASN A 326 -10.36 9.69 -21.25
C ASN A 326 -10.07 8.28 -21.78
N TYR A 327 -10.61 7.92 -22.94
CA TYR A 327 -10.50 6.58 -23.56
C TYR A 327 -9.07 6.18 -23.93
N LYS A 328 -8.13 7.12 -23.80
CA LYS A 328 -6.71 6.94 -24.03
C LYS A 328 -5.93 6.82 -22.72
N ASP A 329 -6.45 7.29 -21.58
CA ASP A 329 -5.74 7.21 -20.32
C ASP A 329 -6.07 5.89 -19.61
N THR A 330 -5.13 4.93 -19.65
CA THR A 330 -5.29 3.61 -19.00
C THR A 330 -5.59 3.71 -17.50
N ASN A 331 -5.20 4.82 -16.85
CA ASN A 331 -5.51 5.04 -15.43
C ASN A 331 -6.97 5.46 -15.22
N THR A 332 -7.62 6.02 -16.23
CA THR A 332 -9.07 6.27 -16.22
C THR A 332 -9.88 5.09 -16.73
N HIS A 333 -9.21 4.05 -17.23
CA HIS A 333 -9.83 2.77 -17.57
C HIS A 333 -9.97 1.85 -16.36
N SER A 334 -9.19 2.04 -15.30
CA SER A 334 -9.33 1.24 -14.07
C SER A 334 -10.27 1.93 -13.09
N GLU A 335 -11.36 1.25 -12.74
CA GLU A 335 -12.29 1.65 -11.69
C GLU A 335 -11.59 1.86 -10.33
N LEU A 336 -10.61 1.02 -9.99
CA LEU A 336 -9.85 1.13 -8.75
C LEU A 336 -8.96 2.39 -8.74
N ALA A 337 -8.37 2.74 -9.87
CA ALA A 337 -7.59 3.97 -10.00
C ALA A 337 -8.49 5.22 -9.84
N LEU A 338 -9.72 5.20 -10.39
CA LEU A 338 -10.70 6.27 -10.19
C LEU A 338 -11.12 6.39 -8.72
N LEU A 339 -11.40 5.27 -8.04
CA LEU A 339 -11.75 5.24 -6.62
C LEU A 339 -10.61 5.74 -5.73
N SER A 340 -9.37 5.31 -5.99
CA SER A 340 -8.19 5.79 -5.26
C SER A 340 -7.99 7.30 -5.40
N SER A 341 -8.27 7.87 -6.59
CA SER A 341 -8.21 9.32 -6.81
C SER A 341 -9.30 10.07 -6.02
N ILE A 342 -10.51 9.52 -5.92
CA ILE A 342 -11.57 10.09 -5.06
C ILE A 342 -11.10 10.08 -3.60
N ALA A 343 -10.63 8.95 -3.10
CA ALA A 343 -10.17 8.81 -1.71
C ALA A 343 -9.05 9.81 -1.39
N ARG A 344 -8.08 9.97 -2.31
CA ARG A 344 -7.02 10.98 -2.21
C ARG A 344 -7.59 12.40 -2.15
N GLN A 345 -8.46 12.79 -3.09
CA GLN A 345 -9.02 14.15 -3.15
C GLN A 345 -9.86 14.50 -1.92
N LEU A 346 -10.60 13.54 -1.36
CA LEU A 346 -11.34 13.73 -0.11
C LEU A 346 -10.39 13.90 1.08
N THR A 347 -9.33 13.09 1.14
CA THR A 347 -8.30 13.20 2.19
C THR A 347 -7.54 14.54 2.10
N GLU A 348 -7.29 15.05 0.90
CA GLU A 348 -6.68 16.36 0.66
C GLU A 348 -7.51 17.52 1.21
N GLN A 349 -8.82 17.35 1.37
CA GLN A 349 -9.73 18.40 1.87
C GLN A 349 -9.91 18.39 3.39
N VAL A 350 -9.30 17.43 4.09
CA VAL A 350 -9.29 17.39 5.56
C VAL A 350 -8.00 18.06 6.08
N ASP A 351 -8.08 18.76 7.22
CA ASP A 351 -6.94 19.47 7.82
C ASP A 351 -5.83 18.50 8.30
N HIS A 352 -6.19 17.29 8.72
CA HIS A 352 -5.30 16.25 9.23
C HIS A 352 -5.64 14.91 8.58
N VAL A 353 -4.62 14.06 8.38
CA VAL A 353 -4.81 12.71 7.82
C VAL A 353 -5.72 11.90 8.77
N PRO A 354 -6.92 11.48 8.33
CA PRO A 354 -7.82 10.70 9.17
C PRO A 354 -7.19 9.36 9.61
N PRO A 355 -7.44 8.88 10.83
CA PRO A 355 -6.92 7.59 11.30
C PRO A 355 -7.29 6.43 10.37
N VAL A 356 -8.49 6.45 9.79
CA VAL A 356 -8.98 5.43 8.85
C VAL A 356 -8.10 5.32 7.59
N VAL A 357 -7.46 6.41 7.16
CA VAL A 357 -6.53 6.42 6.01
C VAL A 357 -5.21 5.75 6.40
N LYS A 358 -4.71 6.03 7.61
CA LYS A 358 -3.48 5.39 8.12
C LYS A 358 -3.69 3.90 8.34
N GLU A 359 -4.83 3.52 8.93
CA GLU A 359 -5.19 2.12 9.13
C GLU A 359 -5.35 1.36 7.81
N PHE A 360 -6.04 1.95 6.82
CA PHE A 360 -6.15 1.37 5.49
C PHE A 360 -4.78 1.12 4.86
N ARG A 361 -3.86 2.10 4.98
CA ARG A 361 -2.48 1.96 4.49
C ARG A 361 -1.72 0.85 5.20
N ASP A 362 -1.77 0.82 6.52
CA ASP A 362 -1.04 -0.17 7.33
C ASP A 362 -1.55 -1.60 7.05
N GLN A 363 -2.88 -1.78 6.96
CA GLN A 363 -3.50 -3.05 6.60
C GLN A 363 -3.05 -3.51 5.20
N ASN A 364 -3.05 -2.62 4.21
CA ASN A 364 -2.66 -2.98 2.85
C ASN A 364 -1.14 -3.21 2.70
N ALA A 365 -0.31 -2.50 3.47
CA ALA A 365 1.14 -2.73 3.53
C ALA A 365 1.48 -4.15 4.02
N THR A 366 0.67 -4.71 4.92
CA THR A 366 0.85 -6.10 5.38
C THR A 366 0.41 -7.15 4.35
N LYS A 367 -0.65 -6.86 3.59
CA LYS A 367 -1.27 -7.79 2.62
C LYS A 367 -0.48 -7.98 1.31
N LYS A 368 0.44 -7.05 0.97
CA LYS A 368 1.27 -7.09 -0.27
C LYS A 368 0.47 -7.29 -1.57
N ARG A 369 -0.78 -6.82 -1.62
CA ARG A 369 -1.64 -6.78 -2.82
C ARG A 369 -2.32 -5.41 -2.93
N ASP A 370 -2.80 -5.08 -4.12
CA ASP A 370 -3.60 -3.86 -4.32
C ASP A 370 -4.96 -3.96 -3.59
N PRO A 371 -5.52 -2.84 -3.10
CA PRO A 371 -6.80 -2.85 -2.43
C PRO A 371 -7.95 -3.11 -3.41
N THR A 372 -8.96 -3.86 -2.97
CA THR A 372 -10.16 -4.16 -3.78
C THR A 372 -11.11 -2.96 -3.87
N GLY A 373 -12.07 -3.02 -4.80
CA GLY A 373 -13.07 -1.97 -4.95
C GLY A 373 -13.90 -1.74 -3.69
N ASP A 374 -14.26 -2.80 -2.96
CA ASP A 374 -15.00 -2.70 -1.70
C ASP A 374 -14.17 -2.13 -0.56
N GLU A 375 -12.87 -2.46 -0.51
CA GLU A 375 -11.91 -1.84 0.43
C GLU A 375 -11.84 -0.31 0.18
N TRP A 376 -11.78 0.11 -1.09
CA TRP A 376 -11.83 1.53 -1.47
C TRP A 376 -13.16 2.19 -1.14
N ILE A 377 -14.29 1.54 -1.41
CA ILE A 377 -15.63 2.08 -1.12
C ILE A 377 -15.86 2.23 0.37
N THR A 378 -15.33 1.31 1.18
CA THR A 378 -15.38 1.40 2.64
C THR A 378 -14.59 2.61 3.15
N LEU A 379 -13.40 2.85 2.60
CA LEU A 379 -12.60 4.03 2.91
C LEU A 379 -13.31 5.31 2.49
N ILE A 380 -13.78 5.41 1.25
CA ILE A 380 -14.49 6.58 0.72
C ILE A 380 -15.75 6.86 1.53
N SER A 381 -16.55 5.84 1.84
CA SER A 381 -17.75 5.97 2.67
C SER A 381 -17.43 6.51 4.06
N SER A 382 -16.27 6.18 4.61
CA SER A 382 -15.80 6.70 5.89
C SER A 382 -15.32 8.14 5.78
N LEU A 383 -14.63 8.50 4.69
CA LEU A 383 -14.18 9.86 4.41
C LEU A 383 -15.36 10.82 4.15
N VAL A 384 -16.38 10.39 3.40
CA VAL A 384 -17.60 11.17 3.09
C VAL A 384 -18.31 11.60 4.37
N ARG A 385 -18.32 10.78 5.43
CA ARG A 385 -18.91 11.13 6.74
C ARG A 385 -18.19 12.26 7.46
N SER A 386 -16.99 12.63 7.03
CA SER A 386 -16.23 13.74 7.62
C SER A 386 -16.71 15.11 7.12
N PHE A 387 -17.63 15.13 6.15
CA PHE A 387 -18.15 16.35 5.54
C PHE A 387 -19.68 16.38 5.67
N TYR A 388 -20.26 17.56 5.86
CA TYR A 388 -21.71 17.78 5.81
C TYR A 388 -22.33 17.36 4.46
N ARG A 389 -21.58 17.55 3.37
CA ARG A 389 -22.02 17.18 2.01
C ARG A 389 -20.80 16.78 1.17
N THR A 390 -20.96 15.81 0.27
CA THR A 390 -19.93 15.47 -0.72
C THR A 390 -20.51 15.50 -2.13
N ILE A 391 -19.80 16.18 -3.04
CA ILE A 391 -20.15 16.30 -4.46
C ILE A 391 -19.02 15.66 -5.28
N ILE A 392 -19.39 14.76 -6.20
CA ILE A 392 -18.45 14.14 -7.12
C ILE A 392 -18.88 14.45 -8.56
N ILE A 393 -17.96 15.04 -9.33
CA ILE A 393 -18.19 15.46 -10.72
C ILE A 393 -17.32 14.64 -11.68
N VAL A 394 -17.93 14.00 -12.67
CA VAL A 394 -17.27 13.10 -13.62
C VAL A 394 -17.46 13.63 -15.05
N ASP A 395 -16.38 14.05 -15.71
CA ASP A 395 -16.45 14.48 -17.12
C ASP A 395 -16.26 13.30 -18.08
N ALA A 396 -17.01 13.30 -19.18
CA ALA A 396 -16.84 12.42 -20.35
C ALA A 396 -16.95 10.91 -20.03
N LEU A 397 -18.01 10.53 -19.31
CA LEU A 397 -18.19 9.17 -18.82
C LEU A 397 -18.34 8.10 -19.93
N ASP A 398 -18.70 8.48 -21.16
CA ASP A 398 -18.63 7.59 -22.34
C ASP A 398 -17.22 7.12 -22.66
N GLU A 399 -16.20 7.81 -22.18
CA GLU A 399 -14.82 7.51 -22.52
C GLU A 399 -14.18 6.43 -21.63
N CYS A 400 -14.90 5.92 -20.62
CA CYS A 400 -14.48 4.74 -19.88
C CYS A 400 -14.89 3.45 -20.65
N PRO A 401 -14.01 2.43 -20.75
CA PRO A 401 -14.36 1.13 -21.32
C PRO A 401 -15.61 0.55 -20.67
N GLU A 402 -16.47 -0.12 -21.45
CA GLU A 402 -17.81 -0.52 -20.97
C GLU A 402 -17.77 -1.39 -19.71
N CYS A 403 -16.87 -2.39 -19.65
CA CYS A 403 -16.75 -3.27 -18.49
C CYS A 403 -16.35 -2.51 -17.21
N ASN A 404 -15.34 -1.64 -17.28
CA ASN A 404 -14.86 -0.85 -16.15
C ASN A 404 -15.85 0.26 -15.76
N ARG A 405 -16.53 0.87 -16.74
CA ARG A 405 -17.57 1.87 -16.52
C ARG A 405 -18.74 1.28 -15.74
N ASP A 406 -19.20 0.08 -16.12
CA ASP A 406 -20.33 -0.58 -15.48
C ASP A 406 -20.01 -1.00 -14.04
N GLU A 407 -18.77 -1.42 -13.79
CA GLU A 407 -18.26 -1.71 -12.45
C GLU A 407 -18.06 -0.45 -11.60
N PHE A 408 -17.52 0.62 -12.19
CA PHE A 408 -17.45 1.93 -11.53
C PHE A 408 -18.84 2.45 -11.15
N PHE A 409 -19.85 2.27 -12.01
CA PHE A 409 -21.24 2.58 -11.70
C PHE A 409 -21.80 1.77 -10.54
N ARG A 410 -21.45 0.46 -10.46
CA ARG A 410 -21.82 -0.39 -9.33
C ARG A 410 -21.29 0.19 -8.02
N PHE A 411 -20.02 0.60 -7.99
CA PHE A 411 -19.40 1.23 -6.84
C PHE A 411 -20.01 2.62 -6.52
N MET A 412 -20.25 3.46 -7.52
CA MET A 412 -20.93 4.75 -7.32
C MET A 412 -22.33 4.57 -6.74
N LYS A 413 -23.07 3.53 -7.14
CA LYS A 413 -24.40 3.22 -6.58
C LYS A 413 -24.32 2.96 -5.07
N MET A 414 -23.27 2.28 -4.60
CA MET A 414 -23.05 2.03 -3.18
C MET A 414 -22.80 3.33 -2.40
N LEU A 415 -22.33 4.39 -3.07
CA LEU A 415 -22.09 5.72 -2.51
C LEU A 415 -23.28 6.70 -2.69
N ASP A 416 -24.24 6.42 -3.59
CA ASP A 416 -25.36 7.30 -4.00
C ASP A 416 -26.22 7.80 -2.83
N THR A 417 -26.34 7.00 -1.76
CA THR A 417 -27.08 7.41 -0.57
C THR A 417 -26.42 8.55 0.20
N SER A 418 -25.11 8.76 0.01
CA SER A 418 -24.27 9.65 0.82
C SER A 418 -23.60 10.77 0.00
N VAL A 419 -23.65 10.69 -1.33
CA VAL A 419 -22.89 11.55 -2.26
C VAL A 419 -23.81 12.08 -3.35
N ARG A 420 -23.59 13.32 -3.79
CA ARG A 420 -24.20 13.86 -5.02
C ARG A 420 -23.30 13.67 -6.21
N PHE A 421 -23.85 13.07 -7.26
CA PHE A 421 -23.14 12.87 -8.51
C PHE A 421 -23.58 13.84 -9.58
N MET A 422 -22.61 14.33 -10.35
CA MET A 422 -22.84 14.91 -11.66
C MET A 422 -21.95 14.22 -12.67
N PHE A 423 -22.51 13.83 -13.83
CA PHE A 423 -21.68 13.35 -14.92
C PHE A 423 -22.08 13.92 -16.28
N THR A 424 -21.07 14.15 -17.12
CA THR A 424 -21.27 14.53 -18.53
C THR A 424 -21.05 13.35 -19.44
N SER A 425 -21.85 13.29 -20.52
CA SER A 425 -21.72 12.18 -21.46
C SER A 425 -22.38 12.44 -22.82
N ARG A 426 -22.22 11.51 -23.77
CA ARG A 426 -23.07 11.44 -24.97
C ARG A 426 -24.50 10.96 -24.67
N PRO A 427 -25.50 11.35 -25.50
CA PRO A 427 -26.91 11.02 -25.27
C PRO A 427 -27.26 9.53 -25.46
N HIS A 428 -26.39 8.73 -26.09
CA HIS A 428 -26.65 7.32 -26.41
C HIS A 428 -26.08 6.31 -25.39
N ILE A 429 -25.56 6.78 -24.25
CA ILE A 429 -25.06 5.87 -23.21
C ILE A 429 -26.25 5.23 -22.48
N ASN A 430 -26.26 3.90 -22.43
CA ASN A 430 -27.13 3.16 -21.53
C ASN A 430 -26.47 3.13 -20.13
N LEU A 431 -27.15 3.71 -19.14
CA LEU A 431 -26.75 3.57 -17.74
C LEU A 431 -27.19 2.17 -17.26
N PRO A 432 -26.27 1.26 -16.88
CA PRO A 432 -26.62 -0.09 -16.45
C PRO A 432 -27.33 -0.12 -15.09
N VAL A 433 -27.35 1.02 -14.37
CA VAL A 433 -27.83 1.14 -13.00
C VAL A 433 -28.75 2.35 -12.86
N GLU A 434 -29.88 2.18 -12.17
CA GLU A 434 -30.78 3.28 -11.81
C GLU A 434 -30.24 4.05 -10.58
N PHE A 435 -30.00 5.35 -10.77
CA PHE A 435 -29.63 6.30 -9.71
C PHE A 435 -30.87 6.95 -9.09
N SER A 436 -30.81 7.24 -7.79
CA SER A 436 -31.91 7.91 -7.10
C SER A 436 -32.06 9.38 -7.56
N GLY A 437 -33.30 9.78 -7.84
CA GLY A 437 -33.62 11.18 -8.18
C GLY A 437 -32.92 11.72 -9.43
N LEU A 438 -32.59 10.88 -10.42
CA LEU A 438 -31.85 11.25 -11.63
C LEU A 438 -32.51 12.40 -12.41
N GLN A 439 -31.83 13.55 -12.51
CA GLN A 439 -32.24 14.71 -13.29
C GLN A 439 -31.39 14.81 -14.57
N ARG A 440 -31.97 15.31 -15.67
CA ARG A 440 -31.27 15.44 -16.96
C ARG A 440 -31.22 16.87 -17.46
N ILE A 441 -30.06 17.31 -17.94
CA ILE A 441 -29.86 18.56 -18.67
C ILE A 441 -29.22 18.23 -20.01
N HIS A 442 -29.81 18.72 -21.10
CA HIS A 442 -29.20 18.60 -22.42
C HIS A 442 -28.24 19.78 -22.66
N ILE A 443 -26.96 19.50 -22.87
CA ILE A 443 -25.92 20.46 -23.21
C ILE A 443 -25.95 20.73 -24.71
N SER A 444 -26.13 22.00 -25.07
CA SER A 444 -26.03 22.49 -26.45
C SER A 444 -25.24 23.80 -26.48
N ALA A 445 -24.48 24.05 -27.54
CA ALA A 445 -23.82 25.35 -27.70
C ALA A 445 -24.86 26.41 -28.07
N TYR A 446 -25.07 27.39 -27.18
CA TYR A 446 -25.97 28.49 -27.47
C TYR A 446 -25.31 29.49 -28.44
N PRO A 447 -26.08 30.09 -29.39
CA PRO A 447 -25.55 31.10 -30.31
C PRO A 447 -24.86 32.28 -29.62
N SER A 448 -25.30 32.66 -28.41
CA SER A 448 -24.68 33.69 -27.59
C SER A 448 -23.27 33.30 -27.12
N ASP A 449 -23.06 32.05 -26.71
CA ASP A 449 -21.77 31.55 -26.25
C ASP A 449 -20.78 31.44 -27.43
N LEU A 450 -21.25 30.93 -28.57
CA LEU A 450 -20.49 30.91 -29.83
C LEU A 450 -20.09 32.33 -30.27
N GLN A 451 -20.97 33.31 -30.11
CA GLN A 451 -20.67 34.70 -30.45
C GLN A 451 -19.54 35.28 -29.59
N ILE A 452 -19.52 34.99 -28.28
CA ILE A 452 -18.46 35.42 -27.36
C ILE A 452 -17.14 34.74 -27.74
N PHE A 453 -17.17 33.43 -27.93
CA PHE A 453 -16.04 32.62 -28.38
C PHE A 453 -15.42 33.17 -29.67
N LEU A 454 -16.22 33.34 -30.73
CA LEU A 454 -15.77 33.82 -32.04
C LEU A 454 -15.19 35.22 -31.98
N LYS A 455 -15.83 36.15 -31.25
CA LYS A 455 -15.30 37.51 -31.08
C LYS A 455 -13.94 37.50 -30.40
N SER A 456 -13.76 36.66 -29.38
CA SER A 456 -12.48 36.51 -28.68
C SER A 456 -11.41 35.93 -29.60
N GLU A 457 -11.68 34.83 -30.30
CA GLU A 457 -10.72 34.19 -31.20
C GLU A 457 -10.29 35.07 -32.37
N ILE A 458 -11.23 35.79 -32.98
CA ILE A 458 -10.92 36.77 -34.04
C ILE A 458 -10.05 37.91 -33.49
N SER A 459 -10.29 38.36 -32.24
CA SER A 459 -9.53 39.45 -31.63
C SER A 459 -8.07 39.08 -31.30
N LYS A 460 -7.79 37.80 -31.02
CA LYS A 460 -6.43 37.30 -30.74
C LYS A 460 -5.52 37.32 -31.98
N ARG A 461 -6.09 37.29 -33.19
CA ARG A 461 -5.33 37.20 -34.46
C ARG A 461 -5.02 38.58 -35.05
N ASN A 462 -3.90 39.16 -34.59
CA ASN A 462 -3.43 40.52 -34.94
C ASN A 462 -3.40 40.87 -36.44
N MET A 463 -3.07 39.92 -37.32
CA MET A 463 -3.01 40.17 -38.78
C MET A 463 -4.40 40.34 -39.39
N PHE A 464 -5.36 39.52 -38.96
CA PHE A 464 -6.74 39.57 -39.43
C PHE A 464 -7.48 40.80 -38.85
N GLN A 465 -7.17 41.15 -37.60
CA GLN A 465 -7.68 42.35 -36.93
C GLN A 465 -7.27 43.65 -37.65
N LYS A 466 -6.04 43.74 -38.18
CA LYS A 466 -5.56 44.92 -38.90
C LYS A 466 -6.31 45.20 -40.21
N PHE A 467 -6.81 44.16 -40.88
CA PHE A 467 -7.38 44.28 -42.22
C PHE A 467 -8.92 44.23 -42.23
N VAL A 468 -9.54 43.43 -41.36
CA VAL A 468 -11.01 43.24 -41.29
C VAL A 468 -11.67 44.16 -40.26
N ILE A 469 -11.11 44.25 -39.04
CA ILE A 469 -11.76 44.97 -37.92
C ILE A 469 -11.57 46.50 -38.02
N ARG A 470 -10.41 46.99 -38.50
CA ARG A 470 -10.18 48.43 -38.63
C ARG A 470 -10.94 49.10 -39.79
N ASN A 471 -11.44 48.33 -40.75
CA ASN A 471 -12.00 48.88 -42.00
C ASN A 471 -13.51 48.66 -42.17
N ASP A 472 -14.13 47.61 -41.59
CA ASP A 472 -15.58 47.36 -41.75
C ASP A 472 -16.17 46.51 -40.61
N SER A 473 -16.85 47.16 -39.66
CA SER A 473 -17.56 46.49 -38.55
C SER A 473 -18.74 45.63 -39.01
N SER A 474 -19.30 45.90 -40.19
CA SER A 474 -20.38 45.11 -40.78
C SER A 474 -19.88 43.77 -41.32
N MET A 475 -18.63 43.71 -41.81
CA MET A 475 -18.02 42.47 -42.27
C MET A 475 -17.72 41.51 -41.11
N GLN A 476 -17.29 42.02 -39.95
CA GLN A 476 -17.09 41.20 -38.75
C GLN A 476 -18.40 40.58 -38.26
N ALA A 477 -19.51 41.33 -38.28
CA ALA A 477 -20.83 40.82 -37.92
C ALA A 477 -21.27 39.67 -38.84
N LYS A 478 -21.08 39.83 -40.16
CA LYS A 478 -21.39 38.79 -41.16
C LYS A 478 -20.55 37.53 -40.99
N ILE A 479 -19.25 37.65 -40.72
CA ILE A 479 -18.37 36.50 -40.46
C ILE A 479 -18.89 35.70 -39.27
N VAL A 480 -19.23 36.38 -38.18
CA VAL A 480 -19.72 35.73 -36.95
C VAL A 480 -21.08 35.06 -37.17
N GLU A 481 -22.02 35.74 -37.85
CA GLU A 481 -23.35 35.21 -38.14
C GLU A 481 -23.31 33.97 -39.05
N GLU A 482 -22.51 34.01 -40.11
CA GLU A 482 -22.37 32.88 -41.04
C GLU A 482 -21.69 31.68 -40.35
N ILE A 483 -20.63 31.90 -39.58
CA ILE A 483 -19.95 30.82 -38.84
C ILE A 483 -20.87 30.20 -37.78
N ILE A 484 -21.68 30.99 -37.07
CA ILE A 484 -22.68 30.45 -36.12
C ILE A 484 -23.68 29.56 -36.84
N THR A 485 -24.16 30.00 -38.01
CA THR A 485 -25.14 29.24 -38.80
C THR A 485 -24.55 27.93 -39.31
N LYS A 486 -23.31 27.97 -39.83
CA LYS A 486 -22.60 26.83 -40.42
C LYS A 486 -22.08 25.82 -39.40
N SER A 487 -21.70 26.30 -38.21
CA SER A 487 -21.18 25.44 -37.14
C SER A 487 -22.24 24.58 -36.44
N LYS A 488 -23.54 24.82 -36.65
CA LYS A 488 -24.67 24.05 -36.09
C LYS A 488 -24.56 23.75 -34.59
N GLY A 489 -23.99 24.66 -33.80
CA GLY A 489 -23.84 24.46 -32.36
C GLY A 489 -22.60 23.64 -31.95
N MET A 490 -21.60 23.50 -32.82
CA MET A 490 -20.32 22.86 -32.51
C MET A 490 -19.18 23.89 -32.40
N PHE A 491 -18.62 24.08 -31.21
CA PHE A 491 -17.53 25.04 -30.98
C PHE A 491 -16.27 24.69 -31.77
N LEU A 492 -15.98 23.41 -31.93
CA LEU A 492 -14.82 22.94 -32.66
C LEU A 492 -14.91 23.26 -34.16
N LEU A 493 -16.07 23.04 -34.78
CA LEU A 493 -16.31 23.42 -36.17
C LEU A 493 -16.22 24.94 -36.35
N ALA A 494 -16.77 25.70 -35.40
CA ALA A 494 -16.66 27.16 -35.36
C ALA A 494 -15.20 27.63 -35.29
N TYR A 495 -14.35 26.98 -34.48
CA TYR A 495 -12.91 27.25 -34.39
C TYR A 495 -12.21 27.04 -35.74
N TYR A 496 -12.45 25.89 -36.39
CA TYR A 496 -11.83 25.58 -37.69
C TYR A 496 -12.30 26.51 -38.80
N HIS A 497 -13.56 26.96 -38.78
CA HIS A 497 -14.03 28.00 -39.70
C HIS A 497 -13.28 29.32 -39.50
N VAL A 498 -13.02 29.72 -38.25
CA VAL A 498 -12.22 30.92 -37.95
C VAL A 498 -10.79 30.75 -38.45
N GLU A 499 -10.14 29.61 -38.20
CA GLU A 499 -8.82 29.30 -38.74
C GLU A 499 -8.75 29.49 -40.27
N LYS A 500 -9.68 28.84 -40.99
CA LYS A 500 -9.73 28.86 -42.47
C LYS A 500 -10.00 30.26 -43.02
N VAL A 501 -10.86 31.02 -42.36
CA VAL A 501 -11.15 32.42 -42.71
C VAL A 501 -9.95 33.33 -42.42
N CYS A 502 -9.27 33.14 -41.29
CA CYS A 502 -8.12 33.95 -40.89
C CYS A 502 -6.86 33.71 -41.73
N GLN A 503 -6.77 32.57 -42.42
CA GLN A 503 -5.69 32.28 -43.37
C GLN A 503 -5.84 33.04 -44.71
N GLN A 504 -6.99 33.66 -44.99
CA GLN A 504 -7.21 34.38 -46.25
C GLN A 504 -6.56 35.76 -46.27
N PRO A 505 -5.74 36.10 -47.29
CA PRO A 505 -5.02 37.37 -47.35
C PRO A 505 -5.88 38.57 -47.80
N HIS A 506 -7.08 38.33 -48.36
CA HIS A 506 -7.92 39.36 -48.98
C HIS A 506 -9.41 39.21 -48.62
N ILE A 507 -10.17 40.32 -48.56
CA ILE A 507 -11.61 40.34 -48.22
C ILE A 507 -12.43 39.51 -49.22
N SER A 508 -12.06 39.54 -50.51
CA SER A 508 -12.68 38.70 -51.55
C SER A 508 -12.46 37.21 -51.31
N GLY A 509 -11.27 36.83 -50.83
CA GLY A 509 -10.96 35.47 -50.39
C GLY A 509 -11.83 35.06 -49.19
N VAL A 510 -11.95 35.93 -48.18
CA VAL A 510 -12.82 35.72 -47.02
C VAL A 510 -14.28 35.48 -47.45
N GLN A 511 -14.84 36.31 -48.33
CA GLN A 511 -16.22 36.13 -48.81
C GLN A 511 -16.42 34.82 -49.58
N LYS A 512 -15.45 34.44 -50.41
CA LYS A 512 -15.48 33.17 -51.14
C LYS A 512 -15.42 31.99 -50.17
N THR A 513 -14.53 32.05 -49.18
CA THR A 513 -14.39 31.01 -48.14
C THR A 513 -15.63 30.89 -47.27
N LEU A 514 -16.25 32.00 -46.85
CA LEU A 514 -17.51 31.99 -46.09
C LEU A 514 -18.63 31.28 -46.85
N SER A 515 -18.69 31.46 -48.18
CA SER A 515 -19.69 30.82 -49.03
C SER A 515 -19.45 29.30 -49.22
N SER A 516 -18.24 28.83 -48.93
CA SER A 516 -17.80 27.44 -49.12
C SER A 516 -17.38 26.78 -47.80
N LEU A 517 -17.83 27.30 -46.65
CA LEU A 517 -17.56 26.65 -45.36
C LEU A 517 -18.36 25.34 -45.26
N PRO A 518 -17.73 24.25 -44.79
CA PRO A 518 -18.43 23.00 -44.57
C PRO A 518 -19.43 23.09 -43.42
N ASP A 519 -20.53 22.35 -43.51
CA ASP A 519 -21.61 22.36 -42.50
C ASP A 519 -21.47 21.18 -41.51
N ASN A 520 -20.43 20.35 -41.69
CA ASN A 520 -20.10 19.18 -40.88
C ASN A 520 -18.58 19.12 -40.66
N ILE A 521 -18.17 18.71 -39.47
CA ILE A 521 -16.75 18.53 -39.13
C ILE A 521 -16.09 17.41 -39.93
N PHE A 522 -16.83 16.38 -40.34
CA PHE A 522 -16.31 15.30 -41.17
C PHE A 522 -15.86 15.79 -42.56
N ASP A 523 -16.51 16.81 -43.12
CA ASP A 523 -16.07 17.40 -44.40
C ASP A 523 -14.70 18.09 -44.23
N TYR A 524 -14.46 18.73 -43.08
CA TYR A 524 -13.15 19.33 -42.78
C TYR A 524 -12.06 18.27 -42.63
N TYR A 525 -12.36 17.14 -41.98
CA TYR A 525 -11.44 16.01 -41.89
C TYR A 525 -11.21 15.37 -43.26
N GLY A 526 -12.24 15.25 -44.09
CA GLY A 526 -12.14 14.84 -45.49
C GLY A 526 -11.18 15.72 -46.27
N GLU A 527 -11.29 17.05 -46.19
CA GLU A 527 -10.34 17.99 -46.81
C GLU A 527 -8.90 17.84 -46.27
N ALA A 528 -8.71 17.47 -45.01
CA ALA A 528 -7.39 17.18 -44.44
C ALA A 528 -6.82 15.87 -45.00
N MET A 529 -7.65 14.82 -45.10
CA MET A 529 -7.27 13.55 -45.71
C MET A 529 -6.93 13.71 -47.19
N GLU A 530 -7.71 14.50 -47.95
CA GLU A 530 -7.38 14.82 -49.35
C GLU A 530 -6.02 15.52 -49.47
N ARG A 531 -5.66 16.39 -48.51
CA ARG A 531 -4.32 17.01 -48.47
C ARG A 531 -3.22 16.00 -48.17
N ILE A 532 -3.48 14.97 -47.36
CA ILE A 532 -2.55 13.85 -47.11
C ILE A 532 -2.41 13.01 -48.39
N GLU A 533 -3.53 12.67 -49.04
CA GLU A 533 -3.56 11.89 -50.28
C GLU A 533 -2.85 12.58 -51.46
N GLN A 534 -2.76 13.91 -51.44
CA GLN A 534 -2.05 14.72 -52.43
C GLN A 534 -0.53 14.85 -52.17
N GLN A 535 -0.02 14.35 -51.05
CA GLN A 535 1.42 14.32 -50.77
C GLN A 535 2.16 13.30 -51.65
N GLU A 536 3.48 13.26 -51.56
CA GLU A 536 4.27 12.18 -52.17
C GLU A 536 3.81 10.82 -51.61
N ALA A 537 3.75 9.79 -52.47
CA ALA A 537 3.18 8.49 -52.13
C ALA A 537 3.74 7.89 -50.82
N ILE A 538 5.06 8.01 -50.61
CA ILE A 538 5.74 7.51 -49.41
C ILE A 538 5.24 8.24 -48.14
N LEU A 539 5.08 9.56 -48.20
CA LEU A 539 4.60 10.36 -47.07
C LEU A 539 3.11 10.12 -46.79
N CYS A 540 2.32 9.92 -47.85
CA CYS A 540 0.92 9.56 -47.74
C CYS A 540 0.74 8.22 -47.01
N ASP A 541 1.47 7.18 -47.43
CA ASP A 541 1.41 5.85 -46.81
C ASP A 541 1.85 5.90 -45.34
N LEU A 542 2.96 6.60 -45.05
CA LEU A 542 3.47 6.76 -43.69
C LEU A 542 2.51 7.56 -42.79
N ALA A 543 1.87 8.60 -43.32
CA ALA A 543 0.85 9.37 -42.59
C ALA A 543 -0.37 8.50 -42.27
N LYS A 544 -0.85 7.70 -43.24
CA LYS A 544 -1.96 6.76 -43.03
C LYS A 544 -1.61 5.68 -42.00
N GLU A 545 -0.37 5.21 -42.00
CA GLU A 545 0.11 4.22 -41.01
C GLU A 545 0.15 4.82 -39.61
N ALA A 546 0.70 6.02 -39.46
CA ALA A 546 0.69 6.74 -38.19
C ALA A 546 -0.73 6.96 -37.66
N LEU A 547 -1.66 7.41 -38.52
CA LEU A 547 -3.06 7.61 -38.15
C LEU A 547 -3.75 6.28 -37.78
N SER A 548 -3.41 5.18 -38.44
CA SER A 548 -3.94 3.84 -38.12
C SER A 548 -3.53 3.40 -36.72
N PHE A 549 -2.24 3.54 -36.36
CA PHE A 549 -1.77 3.28 -35.00
C PHE A 549 -2.43 4.19 -33.97
N ILE A 550 -2.58 5.49 -34.23
CA ILE A 550 -3.20 6.44 -33.28
C ILE A 550 -4.70 6.15 -33.07
N SER A 551 -5.34 5.56 -34.08
CA SER A 551 -6.77 5.24 -34.07
C SER A 551 -7.09 3.85 -33.49
N HIS A 552 -6.29 2.83 -33.80
CA HIS A 552 -6.64 1.42 -33.51
C HIS A 552 -5.76 0.77 -32.43
N ALA A 553 -4.69 1.44 -31.96
CA ALA A 553 -3.89 0.92 -30.86
C ALA A 553 -4.72 0.75 -29.59
N LYS A 554 -4.48 -0.35 -28.85
CA LYS A 554 -5.24 -0.72 -27.63
C LYS A 554 -4.95 0.18 -26.44
N ARG A 555 -3.88 0.97 -26.53
CA ARG A 555 -3.56 2.10 -25.66
C ARG A 555 -2.83 3.16 -26.47
N PRO A 556 -2.77 4.42 -26.02
CA PRO A 556 -1.94 5.41 -26.68
C PRO A 556 -0.48 5.01 -26.68
N LEU A 557 0.16 5.32 -27.79
CA LEU A 557 1.57 5.09 -27.99
C LEU A 557 2.36 6.36 -27.65
N HIS A 558 3.45 6.19 -26.92
CA HIS A 558 4.45 7.23 -26.78
C HIS A 558 5.06 7.57 -28.15
N VAL A 559 5.57 8.79 -28.29
CA VAL A 559 6.19 9.25 -29.54
C VAL A 559 7.25 8.25 -30.02
N ASN A 560 8.11 7.78 -29.13
CA ASN A 560 9.16 6.83 -29.47
C ASN A 560 8.62 5.43 -29.81
N GLU A 561 7.52 5.01 -29.18
CA GLU A 561 6.86 3.73 -29.51
C GLU A 561 6.29 3.76 -30.92
N LEU A 562 5.58 4.83 -31.30
CA LEU A 562 5.06 4.99 -32.65
C LEU A 562 6.19 5.07 -33.68
N ARG A 563 7.27 5.80 -33.38
CA ARG A 563 8.45 5.87 -34.26
C ARG A 563 9.09 4.51 -34.49
N HIS A 564 9.20 3.69 -33.44
CA HIS A 564 9.70 2.33 -33.55
C HIS A 564 8.76 1.43 -34.36
N ALA A 565 7.44 1.60 -34.21
CA ALA A 565 6.46 0.88 -34.99
C ALA A 565 6.53 1.24 -36.49
N LEU A 566 6.56 2.54 -36.82
CA LEU A 566 6.67 3.03 -38.20
C LEU A 566 8.01 2.70 -38.86
N GLY A 567 9.08 2.54 -38.06
CA GLY A 567 10.40 2.18 -38.55
C GLY A 567 10.55 0.68 -38.86
N ALA A 568 9.64 -0.18 -38.37
CA ALA A 568 9.74 -1.62 -38.54
C ALA A 568 9.04 -2.07 -39.83
N SER A 569 9.81 -2.62 -40.77
CA SER A 569 9.32 -3.09 -42.07
C SER A 569 9.33 -4.61 -42.19
N THR A 570 8.44 -5.14 -43.03
CA THR A 570 8.31 -6.58 -43.28
C THR A 570 9.63 -7.15 -43.82
N GLY A 571 10.24 -8.08 -43.08
CA GLY A 571 11.51 -8.73 -43.43
C GLY A 571 12.73 -8.24 -42.64
N ASP A 572 12.58 -7.19 -41.83
CA ASP A 572 13.63 -6.74 -40.93
C ASP A 572 13.93 -7.79 -39.84
N THR A 573 15.21 -8.00 -39.55
CA THR A 573 15.65 -8.91 -38.48
C THR A 573 16.15 -8.18 -37.23
N ARG A 574 16.29 -6.85 -37.31
CA ARG A 574 16.76 -5.99 -36.23
C ARG A 574 16.30 -4.56 -36.47
N PHE A 575 16.10 -3.82 -35.39
CA PHE A 575 15.69 -2.43 -35.44
C PHE A 575 16.88 -1.51 -35.76
N GLU A 576 16.72 -0.60 -36.72
CA GLU A 576 17.72 0.43 -37.03
C GLU A 576 17.16 1.83 -36.73
N GLU A 577 17.78 2.55 -35.78
CA GLU A 577 17.35 3.91 -35.41
C GLU A 577 17.33 4.90 -36.59
N SER A 578 18.12 4.66 -37.64
CA SER A 578 18.11 5.47 -38.86
C SER A 578 16.80 5.40 -39.66
N GLN A 579 15.95 4.41 -39.39
CA GLN A 579 14.63 4.27 -39.99
C GLN A 579 13.53 5.04 -39.24
N CYS A 580 13.83 5.59 -38.05
CA CYS A 580 12.88 6.37 -37.28
C CYS A 580 12.53 7.69 -37.96
N VAL A 581 11.23 7.95 -38.10
CA VAL A 581 10.68 9.24 -38.55
C VAL A 581 10.99 10.33 -37.52
N ASP A 582 11.33 11.54 -37.96
CA ASP A 582 11.51 12.72 -37.07
C ASP A 582 10.16 13.23 -36.54
N ASP A 583 10.14 13.73 -35.31
CA ASP A 583 8.93 14.21 -34.64
C ASP A 583 8.23 15.35 -35.43
N ASN A 584 9.00 16.26 -36.03
CA ASN A 584 8.43 17.35 -36.83
C ASN A 584 7.87 16.84 -38.15
N LEU A 585 8.53 15.83 -38.74
CA LEU A 585 8.04 15.20 -39.97
C LEU A 585 6.72 14.47 -39.71
N LEU A 586 6.61 13.75 -38.59
CA LEU A 586 5.40 13.02 -38.18
C LEU A 586 4.19 13.95 -37.98
N ILE A 587 4.37 15.13 -37.37
CA ILE A 587 3.30 16.12 -37.25
C ILE A 587 2.96 16.71 -38.63
N SER A 588 3.98 17.03 -39.44
CA SER A 588 3.78 17.70 -40.73
C SER A 588 3.07 16.82 -41.77
N MET A 589 3.39 15.52 -41.82
CA MET A 589 2.80 14.59 -42.78
C MET A 589 1.31 14.36 -42.49
N CYS A 590 0.92 14.34 -41.21
CA CYS A 590 -0.47 14.20 -40.78
C CYS A 590 -1.32 15.49 -40.92
N THR A 591 -0.79 16.55 -41.57
CA THR A 591 -1.49 17.80 -41.94
C THR A 591 -2.30 18.50 -40.83
N GLY A 592 -1.86 18.36 -39.57
CA GLY A 592 -2.51 18.98 -38.42
C GLY A 592 -3.70 18.20 -37.85
N LEU A 593 -3.82 16.91 -38.17
CA LEU A 593 -4.77 15.99 -37.52
C LEU A 593 -4.25 15.44 -36.18
N VAL A 594 -2.94 15.53 -35.95
CA VAL A 594 -2.24 14.93 -34.81
C VAL A 594 -1.46 16.02 -34.05
N LYS A 595 -1.36 15.85 -32.73
CA LYS A 595 -0.53 16.66 -31.83
C LYS A 595 0.23 15.77 -30.85
N ILE A 596 1.33 16.30 -30.31
CA ILE A 596 2.10 15.66 -29.24
C ILE A 596 1.70 16.32 -27.92
N ASP A 597 1.29 15.52 -26.94
CA ASP A 597 1.14 15.98 -25.56
C ASP A 597 2.53 16.04 -24.92
N GLU A 598 3.07 17.26 -24.76
CA GLU A 598 4.40 17.49 -24.16
C GLU A 598 4.51 17.00 -22.72
N THR A 599 3.39 16.89 -21.99
CA THR A 599 3.40 16.43 -20.59
C THR A 599 3.47 14.92 -20.46
N ARG A 600 2.80 14.20 -21.37
CA ARG A 600 2.71 12.73 -21.37
C ARG A 600 3.69 12.07 -22.34
N GLY A 601 4.21 12.81 -23.31
CA GLY A 601 5.05 12.29 -24.40
C GLY A 601 4.31 11.32 -25.32
N VAL A 602 2.99 11.51 -25.47
CA VAL A 602 2.08 10.65 -26.24
C VAL A 602 1.58 11.38 -27.47
N ILE A 603 1.38 10.63 -28.56
CA ILE A 603 0.81 11.16 -29.80
C ILE A 603 -0.70 10.95 -29.80
N GLU A 604 -1.46 12.03 -29.98
CA GLU A 604 -2.91 12.00 -29.97
C GLU A 604 -3.54 12.81 -31.10
N PHE A 605 -4.81 12.53 -31.39
CA PHE A 605 -5.58 13.35 -32.30
C PHE A 605 -5.75 14.76 -31.74
N VAL A 606 -5.77 15.76 -32.63
CA VAL A 606 -6.05 17.15 -32.23
C VAL A 606 -7.41 17.26 -31.54
N HIS A 607 -8.36 16.40 -31.92
CA HIS A 607 -9.63 16.24 -31.24
C HIS A 607 -10.17 14.81 -31.34
N GLN A 608 -10.91 14.35 -30.33
CA GLN A 608 -11.47 12.99 -30.26
C GLN A 608 -12.44 12.66 -31.40
N THR A 609 -13.18 13.63 -31.93
CA THR A 609 -14.09 13.42 -33.08
C THR A 609 -13.40 12.93 -34.36
N LEU A 610 -12.06 12.95 -34.41
CA LEU A 610 -11.30 12.27 -35.47
C LEU A 610 -11.36 10.75 -35.35
N GLN A 611 -11.44 10.21 -34.14
CA GLN A 611 -11.65 8.77 -33.91
C GLN A 611 -12.96 8.32 -34.57
N GLU A 612 -14.06 9.04 -34.30
CA GLU A 612 -15.38 8.77 -34.91
C GLU A 612 -15.37 8.88 -36.44
N PHE A 613 -14.59 9.84 -36.97
CA PHE A 613 -14.45 9.99 -38.42
C PHE A 613 -13.82 8.76 -39.05
N PHE A 614 -12.77 8.19 -38.43
CA PHE A 614 -12.12 6.97 -38.92
C PHE A 614 -12.95 5.70 -38.66
N GLU A 615 -13.75 5.67 -37.60
CA GLU A 615 -14.73 4.59 -37.38
C GLU A 615 -15.87 4.63 -38.42
N THR A 616 -16.27 5.83 -38.86
CA THR A 616 -17.33 6.01 -39.86
C THR A 616 -16.82 5.79 -41.29
N PHE A 617 -15.57 6.17 -41.56
CA PHE A 617 -14.92 6.09 -42.87
C PHE A 617 -13.57 5.34 -42.79
N PRO A 618 -13.57 4.06 -42.39
CA PRO A 618 -12.33 3.29 -42.23
C PRO A 618 -11.52 3.19 -43.52
N GLU A 619 -12.19 3.21 -44.69
CA GLU A 619 -11.57 3.15 -46.02
C GLU A 619 -10.60 4.31 -46.33
N ARG A 620 -10.66 5.40 -45.57
CA ARG A 620 -9.76 6.55 -45.71
C ARG A 620 -8.35 6.30 -45.18
N LEU A 621 -8.17 5.32 -44.30
CA LEU A 621 -6.87 4.94 -43.75
C LEU A 621 -6.26 3.80 -44.59
N PHE A 622 -6.63 2.56 -44.29
CA PHE A 622 -6.31 1.33 -45.02
C PHE A 622 -7.52 0.40 -45.03
N GLU A 623 -7.52 -0.64 -45.87
CA GLU A 623 -8.61 -1.63 -45.91
C GLU A 623 -8.82 -2.34 -44.56
N ASP A 624 -7.73 -2.62 -43.82
CA ASP A 624 -7.77 -3.15 -42.45
C ASP A 624 -6.59 -2.60 -41.60
N PRO A 625 -6.83 -1.61 -40.71
CA PRO A 625 -5.81 -1.05 -39.84
C PRO A 625 -5.26 -2.02 -38.78
N ASP A 626 -6.10 -2.89 -38.23
CA ASP A 626 -5.67 -3.91 -37.24
C ASP A 626 -4.72 -4.91 -37.91
N SER A 627 -4.94 -5.21 -39.19
CA SER A 627 -4.05 -6.05 -40.01
C SER A 627 -2.62 -5.51 -40.06
N LYS A 628 -2.46 -4.21 -40.32
CA LYS A 628 -1.12 -3.61 -40.38
C LYS A 628 -0.42 -3.61 -39.04
N ILE A 629 -1.15 -3.28 -37.96
CA ILE A 629 -0.58 -3.27 -36.61
C ILE A 629 -0.18 -4.68 -36.18
N ALA A 630 -0.99 -5.71 -36.50
CA ALA A 630 -0.68 -7.11 -36.24
C ALA A 630 0.62 -7.53 -36.94
N GLU A 631 0.77 -7.20 -38.22
CA GLU A 631 1.99 -7.46 -39.00
C GLU A 631 3.21 -6.81 -38.34
N THR A 632 3.14 -5.51 -38.03
CA THR A 632 4.24 -4.78 -37.40
C THR A 632 4.62 -5.37 -36.04
N CYS A 633 3.64 -5.73 -35.21
CA CYS A 633 3.90 -6.35 -33.91
C CYS A 633 4.61 -7.70 -34.07
N LEU A 634 4.13 -8.57 -34.97
CA LEU A 634 4.72 -9.89 -35.22
C LEU A 634 6.15 -9.79 -35.79
N VAL A 635 6.40 -8.83 -36.69
CA VAL A 635 7.74 -8.54 -37.21
C VAL A 635 8.66 -8.07 -36.08
N TYR A 636 8.19 -7.14 -35.25
CA TYR A 636 8.97 -6.61 -34.13
C TYR A 636 9.34 -7.71 -33.13
N LEU A 637 8.38 -8.56 -32.75
CA LEU A 637 8.62 -9.72 -31.87
C LEU A 637 9.58 -10.75 -32.48
N SER A 638 9.76 -10.73 -33.80
CA SER A 638 10.62 -11.67 -34.52
C SER A 638 12.08 -11.20 -34.67
N PHE A 639 12.47 -10.05 -34.12
CA PHE A 639 13.85 -9.55 -34.20
C PHE A 639 14.88 -10.47 -33.52
N ASP A 640 16.08 -10.55 -34.09
CA ASP A 640 17.18 -11.43 -33.68
C ASP A 640 17.65 -11.15 -32.25
N VAL A 641 17.53 -9.90 -31.78
CA VAL A 641 17.91 -9.50 -30.42
C VAL A 641 17.12 -10.28 -29.36
N PHE A 642 15.87 -10.63 -29.65
CA PHE A 642 15.00 -11.39 -28.75
C PHE A 642 15.28 -12.91 -28.78
N GLY A 643 16.07 -13.40 -29.74
CA GLY A 643 16.54 -14.78 -29.79
C GLY A 643 17.57 -15.12 -28.71
N SER A 644 18.00 -14.13 -27.90
CA SER A 644 18.82 -14.37 -26.70
C SER A 644 18.02 -14.90 -25.51
N GLY A 645 16.69 -14.98 -25.62
CA GLY A 645 15.81 -15.47 -24.58
C GLY A 645 15.53 -14.45 -23.48
N PRO A 646 14.82 -14.86 -22.40
CA PRO A 646 14.52 -14.03 -21.25
C PRO A 646 15.79 -13.46 -20.58
N CYS A 647 15.70 -12.21 -20.13
CA CYS A 647 16.77 -11.56 -19.38
C CYS A 647 16.92 -12.18 -17.98
N VAL A 648 18.16 -12.41 -17.55
CA VAL A 648 18.50 -13.07 -16.28
C VAL A 648 18.36 -12.18 -15.04
N ASP A 649 18.33 -10.86 -15.22
CA ASP A 649 18.17 -9.89 -14.14
C ASP A 649 17.35 -8.67 -14.60
N GLY A 650 16.83 -7.93 -13.62
CA GLY A 650 15.96 -6.77 -13.88
C GLY A 650 16.66 -5.60 -14.55
N ASN A 651 17.99 -5.47 -14.44
CA ASN A 651 18.73 -4.40 -15.12
C ASN A 651 18.85 -4.70 -16.61
N ALA A 652 19.20 -5.93 -16.97
CA ALA A 652 19.27 -6.40 -18.35
C ALA A 652 17.89 -6.29 -19.04
N LEU A 653 16.81 -6.64 -18.32
CA LEU A 653 15.45 -6.48 -18.85
C LEU A 653 15.10 -5.00 -19.05
N GLN A 654 15.38 -4.14 -18.07
CA GLN A 654 15.14 -2.69 -18.20
C GLN A 654 15.95 -2.08 -19.36
N GLU A 655 17.19 -2.50 -19.55
CA GLU A 655 18.03 -2.06 -20.66
C GLU A 655 17.42 -2.47 -22.01
N ARG A 656 16.92 -3.72 -22.13
CA ARG A 656 16.22 -4.19 -23.33
C ARG A 656 14.96 -3.36 -23.60
N LEU A 657 14.15 -3.07 -22.58
CA LEU A 657 12.93 -2.26 -22.72
C LEU A 657 13.23 -0.81 -23.11
N ASN A 658 14.34 -0.24 -22.63
CA ASN A 658 14.77 1.11 -22.99
C ASN A 658 15.23 1.21 -24.45
N HIS A 659 15.94 0.20 -24.97
CA HIS A 659 16.40 0.18 -26.37
C HIS A 659 15.29 -0.23 -27.34
N HIS A 660 14.32 -1.04 -26.90
CA HIS A 660 13.21 -1.52 -27.71
C HIS A 660 11.88 -1.06 -27.14
N VAL A 661 11.62 0.24 -27.19
CA VAL A 661 10.47 0.86 -26.51
C VAL A 661 9.10 0.36 -26.99
N PHE A 662 8.98 -0.14 -28.23
CA PHE A 662 7.73 -0.71 -28.75
C PHE A 662 7.52 -2.18 -28.37
N PHE A 663 8.56 -2.87 -27.88
CA PHE A 663 8.49 -4.29 -27.51
C PHE A 663 7.39 -4.60 -26.48
N PRO A 664 7.18 -3.81 -25.40
CA PRO A 664 6.08 -4.04 -24.46
C PRO A 664 4.72 -4.00 -25.13
N TYR A 665 4.48 -3.01 -25.99
CA TYR A 665 3.20 -2.92 -26.71
C TYR A 665 2.99 -4.14 -27.60
N ALA A 666 4.01 -4.49 -28.41
CA ALA A 666 3.94 -5.64 -29.30
C ALA A 666 3.65 -6.93 -28.51
N ALA A 667 4.34 -7.18 -27.39
CA ALA A 667 4.16 -8.39 -26.58
C ALA A 667 2.74 -8.51 -25.98
N HIS A 668 2.13 -7.40 -25.56
CA HIS A 668 0.82 -7.38 -24.90
C HIS A 668 -0.37 -7.36 -25.85
N TYR A 669 -0.21 -6.86 -27.09
CA TYR A 669 -1.38 -6.52 -27.92
C TYR A 669 -1.39 -7.15 -29.31
N TRP A 670 -0.31 -7.80 -29.76
CA TRP A 670 -0.27 -8.40 -31.10
C TRP A 670 -1.45 -9.35 -31.36
N GLY A 671 -1.80 -10.18 -30.37
CA GLY A 671 -2.87 -11.16 -30.53
C GLY A 671 -4.27 -10.55 -30.60
N HIS A 672 -4.49 -9.42 -29.89
CA HIS A 672 -5.73 -8.66 -30.03
C HIS A 672 -5.93 -8.09 -31.44
N HIS A 673 -4.86 -7.60 -32.05
CA HIS A 673 -4.91 -7.07 -33.43
C HIS A 673 -5.18 -8.19 -34.44
N VAL A 674 -4.54 -9.36 -34.29
CA VAL A 674 -4.82 -10.53 -35.15
C VAL A 674 -6.29 -10.97 -35.07
N ARG A 675 -6.89 -10.99 -33.87
CA ARG A 675 -8.31 -11.38 -33.72
C ARG A 675 -9.28 -10.40 -34.37
N ASN A 676 -8.92 -9.12 -34.42
CA ASN A 676 -9.74 -8.08 -35.00
C ASN A 676 -9.57 -7.96 -36.52
N SER A 677 -8.44 -8.44 -37.06
CA SER A 677 -8.15 -8.39 -38.49
C SER A 677 -8.87 -9.48 -39.28
N GLY A 678 -9.16 -9.20 -40.55
CA GLY A 678 -9.74 -10.17 -41.49
C GLY A 678 -8.73 -11.05 -42.24
N ASP A 679 -7.44 -10.75 -42.09
CA ASP A 679 -6.34 -11.37 -42.85
C ASP A 679 -5.81 -12.69 -42.26
N ASP A 680 -5.18 -13.51 -43.10
CA ASP A 680 -4.57 -14.80 -42.69
C ASP A 680 -3.12 -14.62 -42.23
N TYR A 681 -2.93 -14.55 -40.91
CA TYR A 681 -1.61 -14.46 -40.25
C TYR A 681 -0.95 -15.80 -39.96
N THR A 682 -1.56 -16.92 -40.36
CA THR A 682 -1.14 -18.26 -39.95
C THR A 682 0.36 -18.50 -40.14
N LYS A 683 0.91 -18.09 -41.29
CA LYS A 683 2.34 -18.26 -41.59
C LYS A 683 3.26 -17.41 -40.71
N LEU A 684 2.88 -16.17 -40.42
CA LEU A 684 3.68 -15.26 -39.60
C LEU A 684 3.67 -15.71 -38.14
N ILE A 685 2.51 -16.12 -37.64
CA ILE A 685 2.35 -16.64 -36.28
C ILE A 685 3.15 -17.93 -36.11
N LEU A 686 3.01 -18.91 -37.01
CA LEU A 686 3.78 -20.16 -36.93
C LEU A 686 5.29 -19.92 -37.01
N LYS A 687 5.74 -18.97 -37.85
CA LYS A 687 7.17 -18.58 -37.91
C LYS A 687 7.66 -17.98 -36.60
N TYR A 688 6.86 -17.15 -35.95
CA TYR A 688 7.21 -16.58 -34.65
C TYR A 688 7.23 -17.65 -33.54
N LEU A 689 6.25 -18.55 -33.55
CA LEU A 689 6.13 -19.61 -32.55
C LEU A 689 7.22 -20.69 -32.67
N ASP A 690 7.88 -20.83 -33.82
CA ASP A 690 9.00 -21.77 -34.03
C ASP A 690 10.26 -21.41 -33.20
N ASP A 691 10.42 -20.13 -32.83
CA ASP A 691 11.55 -19.63 -32.04
C ASP A 691 11.17 -19.44 -30.57
N ASN A 692 11.42 -20.48 -29.77
CA ASN A 692 11.06 -20.50 -28.35
C ASN A 692 11.73 -19.36 -27.55
N ASP A 693 12.95 -18.95 -27.89
CA ASP A 693 13.65 -17.90 -27.14
C ASP A 693 13.00 -16.53 -27.36
N LYS A 694 12.54 -16.25 -28.58
CA LYS A 694 11.76 -15.04 -28.90
C LYS A 694 10.39 -15.04 -28.22
N VAL A 695 9.72 -16.19 -28.21
CA VAL A 695 8.45 -16.37 -27.47
C VAL A 695 8.65 -16.11 -25.98
N MET A 696 9.64 -16.77 -25.36
CA MET A 696 9.92 -16.63 -23.94
C MET A 696 10.33 -15.20 -23.56
N SER A 697 11.02 -14.47 -24.44
CA SER A 697 11.31 -13.05 -24.23
C SER A 697 10.04 -12.20 -24.18
N ALA A 698 9.08 -12.46 -25.05
CA ALA A 698 7.80 -11.76 -25.05
C ALA A 698 6.94 -12.13 -23.84
N VAL A 699 6.92 -13.42 -23.45
CA VAL A 699 6.26 -13.90 -22.23
C VAL A 699 6.81 -13.21 -20.98
N GLN A 700 8.13 -13.07 -20.86
CA GLN A 700 8.73 -12.38 -19.70
C GLN A 700 8.20 -10.94 -19.57
N VAL A 701 7.95 -10.26 -20.69
CA VAL A 701 7.40 -8.91 -20.72
C VAL A 701 5.89 -8.89 -20.51
N LEU A 702 5.16 -9.86 -21.06
CA LEU A 702 3.71 -10.02 -20.88
C LEU A 702 3.32 -10.14 -19.39
N TYR A 703 4.19 -10.76 -18.59
CA TYR A 703 4.01 -10.94 -17.14
C TYR A 703 4.74 -9.88 -16.29
N ALA A 704 5.49 -8.96 -16.91
CA ALA A 704 6.23 -7.92 -16.20
C ALA A 704 5.31 -6.78 -15.75
N THR A 705 4.89 -6.78 -14.49
CA THR A 705 4.12 -5.68 -13.89
C THR A 705 5.01 -4.46 -13.58
N SER A 706 4.50 -3.24 -13.81
CA SER A 706 5.19 -1.97 -13.55
C SER A 706 5.46 -1.66 -12.07
N GLN A 707 4.91 -2.43 -11.14
CA GLN A 707 5.13 -2.26 -9.70
C GLN A 707 6.34 -3.08 -9.21
N ARG A 708 7.40 -2.37 -8.81
CA ARG A 708 8.74 -2.91 -8.50
C ARG A 708 8.77 -3.73 -7.21
N THR A 709 8.53 -5.03 -7.31
CA THR A 709 9.01 -6.01 -6.31
C THR A 709 10.44 -6.46 -6.63
N LYS A 710 11.21 -6.92 -5.63
CA LYS A 710 12.65 -7.22 -5.78
C LYS A 710 13.00 -8.23 -6.89
N ASN A 711 12.03 -9.05 -7.34
CA ASN A 711 12.23 -10.14 -8.32
C ASN A 711 11.20 -10.09 -9.49
N TRP A 712 10.71 -8.93 -9.89
CA TRP A 712 9.66 -8.79 -10.92
C TRP A 712 10.00 -9.45 -12.27
N PHE A 713 11.28 -9.43 -12.67
CA PHE A 713 11.77 -9.97 -13.95
C PHE A 713 11.72 -11.51 -14.04
N ASP A 714 11.61 -12.23 -12.93
CA ASP A 714 11.62 -13.70 -12.89
C ASP A 714 10.22 -14.31 -12.67
N ARG A 715 9.18 -13.47 -12.53
CA ARG A 715 7.80 -13.90 -12.26
C ARG A 715 7.02 -14.10 -13.56
N TYR A 716 7.34 -15.17 -14.28
CA TYR A 716 6.60 -15.57 -15.48
C TYR A 716 6.64 -17.10 -15.64
N PRO A 717 5.63 -17.70 -16.30
CA PRO A 717 5.62 -19.14 -16.58
C PRO A 717 6.79 -19.53 -17.49
N LYS A 718 7.59 -20.50 -17.04
CA LYS A 718 8.67 -21.14 -17.80
C LYS A 718 8.14 -22.41 -18.47
N GLN A 719 8.87 -22.96 -19.44
CA GLN A 719 8.46 -24.17 -20.17
C GLN A 719 7.16 -24.00 -20.99
N ILE A 720 6.91 -22.80 -21.50
CA ILE A 720 5.81 -22.56 -22.43
C ILE A 720 6.12 -23.20 -23.78
N VAL A 721 5.11 -23.84 -24.37
CA VAL A 721 5.16 -24.35 -25.75
C VAL A 721 4.21 -23.53 -26.65
N PRO A 722 4.37 -23.55 -27.98
CA PRO A 722 3.52 -22.82 -28.93
C PRO A 722 2.01 -22.95 -28.68
N LEU A 723 1.58 -24.13 -28.26
CA LEU A 723 0.18 -24.43 -27.96
C LEU A 723 -0.38 -23.59 -26.81
N HIS A 724 0.42 -23.25 -25.79
CA HIS A 724 0.01 -22.36 -24.70
C HIS A 724 -0.22 -20.94 -25.19
N ILE A 725 0.63 -20.43 -26.09
CA ILE A 725 0.47 -19.08 -26.65
C ILE A 725 -0.75 -19.03 -27.59
N ALA A 726 -0.94 -20.05 -28.42
CA ALA A 726 -2.13 -20.16 -29.25
C ALA A 726 -3.41 -20.25 -28.41
N ALA A 727 -3.37 -20.97 -27.28
CA ALA A 727 -4.46 -21.05 -26.31
C ALA A 727 -4.72 -19.72 -25.59
N TRP A 728 -3.67 -19.01 -25.17
CA TRP A 728 -3.76 -17.70 -24.51
C TRP A 728 -4.55 -16.68 -25.33
N TRP A 729 -4.36 -16.70 -26.66
CA TRP A 729 -5.04 -15.81 -27.59
C TRP A 729 -6.33 -16.39 -28.19
N GLY A 730 -6.61 -17.68 -27.99
CA GLY A 730 -7.79 -18.33 -28.57
C GLY A 730 -7.71 -18.57 -30.08
N PHE A 731 -6.51 -18.77 -30.65
CA PHE A 731 -6.32 -18.96 -32.09
C PHE A 731 -6.65 -20.40 -32.54
N THR A 732 -7.95 -20.70 -32.69
CA THR A 732 -8.45 -22.04 -33.04
C THR A 732 -7.78 -22.65 -34.28
N GLN A 733 -7.58 -21.89 -35.36
CA GLN A 733 -6.90 -22.38 -36.56
C GLN A 733 -5.43 -22.77 -36.31
N ILE A 734 -4.71 -22.00 -35.49
CA ILE A 734 -3.32 -22.30 -35.11
C ILE A 734 -3.26 -23.52 -34.20
N ILE A 735 -4.19 -23.62 -33.25
CA ILE A 735 -4.35 -24.80 -32.39
C ILE A 735 -4.58 -26.05 -33.24
N GLU A 736 -5.49 -26.02 -34.22
CA GLU A 736 -5.73 -27.16 -35.12
C GLU A 736 -4.48 -27.58 -35.90
N ILE A 737 -3.69 -26.62 -36.40
CA ILE A 737 -2.46 -26.91 -37.14
C ILE A 737 -1.43 -27.56 -36.21
N LEU A 738 -1.19 -26.99 -35.04
CA LEU A 738 -0.23 -27.51 -34.05
C LEU A 738 -0.62 -28.90 -33.53
N LEU A 739 -1.92 -29.16 -33.34
CA LEU A 739 -2.42 -30.49 -32.95
C LEU A 739 -2.19 -31.53 -34.05
N ARG A 740 -2.31 -31.17 -35.34
CA ARG A 740 -2.00 -32.06 -36.47
C ARG A 740 -0.50 -32.40 -36.55
N GLU A 741 0.36 -31.49 -36.11
CA GLU A 741 1.82 -31.69 -36.04
C GLU A 741 2.27 -32.60 -34.88
N ARG A 742 1.31 -33.17 -34.12
CA ARG A 742 1.53 -34.07 -32.97
C ARG A 742 2.27 -33.42 -31.80
N VAL A 743 2.05 -32.13 -31.57
CA VAL A 743 2.42 -31.50 -30.28
C VAL A 743 1.61 -32.14 -29.16
N ASP A 744 2.25 -32.45 -28.04
CA ASP A 744 1.57 -33.00 -26.87
C ASP A 744 0.63 -31.94 -26.25
N ILE A 745 -0.66 -32.28 -26.26
CA ILE A 745 -1.78 -31.44 -25.79
C ILE A 745 -1.76 -31.23 -24.27
N ASN A 746 -1.11 -32.13 -23.52
CA ASN A 746 -1.08 -32.12 -22.06
C ASN A 746 0.26 -31.59 -21.50
N MET A 747 1.05 -30.90 -22.33
CA MET A 747 2.29 -30.26 -21.86
C MET A 747 1.99 -29.23 -20.79
N ARG A 748 2.74 -29.30 -19.68
CA ARG A 748 2.59 -28.38 -18.55
C ARG A 748 3.71 -27.35 -18.53
N ASN A 749 3.36 -26.08 -18.30
CA ASN A 749 4.35 -25.05 -18.00
C ASN A 749 4.83 -25.14 -16.52
N SER A 750 5.67 -24.22 -16.07
CA SER A 750 6.21 -24.21 -14.70
C SER A 750 5.18 -23.92 -13.60
N LEU A 751 3.98 -23.50 -13.95
CA LEU A 751 2.83 -23.34 -13.05
C LEU A 751 1.94 -24.59 -13.05
N GLY A 752 2.29 -25.61 -13.86
CA GLY A 752 1.52 -26.83 -14.00
C GLY A 752 0.31 -26.67 -14.93
N GLU A 753 0.19 -25.55 -15.64
CA GLU A 753 -0.94 -25.23 -16.52
C GLU A 753 -0.74 -25.92 -17.86
N THR A 754 -1.82 -26.48 -18.42
CA THR A 754 -1.85 -26.99 -19.80
C THR A 754 -2.44 -25.96 -20.76
N PRO A 755 -2.26 -26.12 -22.10
CA PRO A 755 -2.89 -25.23 -23.07
C PRO A 755 -4.41 -25.16 -22.92
N PHE A 756 -5.06 -26.29 -22.60
CA PHE A 756 -6.49 -26.32 -22.27
C PHE A 756 -6.82 -25.38 -21.09
N PHE A 757 -6.05 -25.47 -20.00
CA PHE A 757 -6.21 -24.61 -18.84
C PHE A 757 -6.03 -23.12 -19.18
N VAL A 758 -4.99 -22.79 -19.95
CA VAL A 758 -4.71 -21.40 -20.37
C VAL A 758 -5.84 -20.83 -21.25
N ALA A 759 -6.45 -21.64 -22.11
CA ALA A 759 -7.61 -21.21 -22.90
C ALA A 759 -8.82 -20.91 -22.01
N ALA A 760 -9.07 -21.73 -20.98
CA ALA A 760 -10.16 -21.50 -20.03
C ALA A 760 -9.91 -20.27 -19.14
N GLN A 761 -8.68 -20.06 -18.67
CA GLN A 761 -8.28 -18.89 -17.89
C GLN A 761 -8.56 -17.56 -18.63
N ASN A 762 -8.38 -17.55 -19.95
CA ASN A 762 -8.59 -16.39 -20.81
C ASN A 762 -9.99 -16.36 -21.50
N ASP A 763 -10.91 -17.22 -21.07
CA ASP A 763 -12.31 -17.27 -21.53
C ASP A 763 -12.49 -17.53 -23.05
N HIS A 764 -11.64 -18.36 -23.65
CA HIS A 764 -11.74 -18.74 -25.07
C HIS A 764 -12.53 -20.02 -25.25
N LYS A 765 -13.86 -19.93 -25.16
CA LYS A 765 -14.79 -21.06 -25.26
C LYS A 765 -14.52 -21.99 -26.45
N GLU A 766 -14.36 -21.46 -27.65
CA GLU A 766 -14.15 -22.27 -28.87
C GLU A 766 -12.82 -23.04 -28.82
N ALA A 767 -11.77 -22.43 -28.24
CA ALA A 767 -10.50 -23.10 -28.04
C ALA A 767 -10.62 -24.21 -26.98
N VAL A 768 -11.37 -23.98 -25.89
CA VAL A 768 -11.68 -24.99 -24.87
C VAL A 768 -12.42 -26.17 -25.48
N GLU A 769 -13.47 -25.93 -26.27
CA GLU A 769 -14.21 -26.99 -26.97
C GLU A 769 -13.30 -27.79 -27.89
N LEU A 770 -12.43 -27.12 -28.66
CA LEU A 770 -11.46 -27.77 -29.53
C LEU A 770 -10.47 -28.65 -28.75
N PHE A 771 -9.96 -28.19 -27.61
CA PHE A 771 -9.06 -28.99 -26.76
C PHE A 771 -9.78 -30.22 -26.18
N LEU A 772 -11.01 -30.07 -25.70
CA LEU A 772 -11.84 -31.18 -25.21
C LEU A 772 -12.13 -32.21 -26.31
N ASP A 773 -12.46 -31.75 -27.52
CA ASP A 773 -12.70 -32.63 -28.67
C ASP A 773 -11.44 -33.41 -29.09
N ASN A 774 -10.25 -32.91 -28.74
CA ASN A 774 -8.96 -33.57 -28.97
C ASN A 774 -8.42 -34.33 -27.74
N GLY A 775 -9.23 -34.51 -26.70
CA GLY A 775 -8.93 -35.40 -25.58
C GLY A 775 -8.18 -34.79 -24.39
N SER A 776 -8.21 -33.46 -24.23
CA SER A 776 -7.78 -32.82 -22.97
C SER A 776 -8.63 -33.28 -21.79
N ASP A 777 -7.99 -33.47 -20.63
CA ASP A 777 -8.70 -33.79 -19.39
C ASP A 777 -9.39 -32.53 -18.83
N ILE A 778 -10.71 -32.59 -18.72
CA ILE A 778 -11.55 -31.48 -18.27
C ILE A 778 -11.31 -31.09 -16.81
N ASN A 779 -10.82 -32.04 -16.00
CA ASN A 779 -10.63 -31.90 -14.56
C ASN A 779 -9.17 -31.70 -14.16
N GLU A 780 -8.32 -31.39 -15.13
CA GLU A 780 -6.89 -31.18 -14.88
C GLU A 780 -6.63 -29.98 -13.96
N GLN A 781 -5.78 -30.20 -12.96
CA GLN A 781 -5.37 -29.17 -12.00
C GLN A 781 -3.96 -28.64 -12.30
N ASN A 782 -3.75 -27.33 -12.14
CA ASN A 782 -2.41 -26.75 -12.11
C ASN A 782 -1.68 -27.04 -10.78
N PHE A 783 -0.46 -26.52 -10.55
CA PHE A 783 0.26 -26.75 -9.29
C PHE A 783 -0.37 -26.07 -8.05
N GLY A 784 -1.34 -25.18 -8.24
CA GLY A 784 -2.17 -24.61 -7.18
C GLY A 784 -3.45 -25.40 -6.88
N GLY A 785 -3.71 -26.49 -7.61
CA GLY A 785 -4.96 -27.24 -7.51
C GLY A 785 -6.13 -26.61 -8.29
N GLU A 786 -5.89 -25.58 -9.10
CA GLU A 786 -6.95 -24.87 -9.81
C GLU A 786 -7.35 -25.62 -11.09
N THR A 787 -8.63 -25.59 -11.46
CA THR A 787 -9.19 -26.21 -12.67
C THR A 787 -9.76 -25.17 -13.63
N ALA A 788 -10.03 -25.58 -14.87
CA ALA A 788 -10.71 -24.73 -15.87
C ALA A 788 -12.08 -24.22 -15.37
N LEU A 789 -12.84 -25.05 -14.65
CA LEU A 789 -14.15 -24.69 -14.09
C LEU A 789 -14.02 -23.62 -13.00
N LEU A 790 -12.98 -23.68 -12.16
CA LEU A 790 -12.70 -22.66 -11.14
C LEU A 790 -12.47 -21.28 -11.77
N TRP A 791 -11.64 -21.21 -12.80
CA TRP A 791 -11.35 -19.97 -13.51
C TRP A 791 -12.55 -19.43 -14.29
N ALA A 792 -13.32 -20.29 -14.96
CA ALA A 792 -14.56 -19.90 -15.61
C ALA A 792 -15.56 -19.30 -14.59
N ALA A 793 -15.65 -19.88 -13.39
CA ALA A 793 -16.51 -19.35 -12.33
C ALA A 793 -16.01 -18.02 -11.76
N LYS A 794 -14.70 -17.89 -11.55
CA LYS A 794 -14.03 -16.66 -11.09
C LYS A 794 -14.22 -15.50 -12.07
N ASN A 795 -14.07 -15.76 -13.37
CA ASN A 795 -14.27 -14.77 -14.43
C ASN A 795 -15.75 -14.41 -14.62
N GLY A 796 -16.68 -15.23 -14.14
CA GLY A 796 -18.12 -15.04 -14.34
C GLY A 796 -18.63 -15.50 -15.71
N SER A 797 -17.85 -16.35 -16.40
CA SER A 797 -18.10 -16.78 -17.78
C SER A 797 -19.17 -17.87 -17.85
N LYS A 798 -20.43 -17.44 -17.83
CA LYS A 798 -21.61 -18.33 -17.84
C LYS A 798 -21.56 -19.39 -18.94
N ASP A 799 -21.27 -19.00 -20.17
CA ASP A 799 -21.27 -19.90 -21.33
C ASP A 799 -20.17 -20.96 -21.23
N LEU A 800 -18.99 -20.57 -20.74
CA LEU A 800 -17.87 -21.48 -20.54
C LEU A 800 -18.16 -22.45 -19.38
N VAL A 801 -18.69 -21.96 -18.26
CA VAL A 801 -19.16 -22.81 -17.15
C VAL A 801 -20.19 -23.82 -17.64
N GLN A 802 -21.16 -23.38 -18.44
CA GLN A 802 -22.18 -24.26 -19.00
C GLN A 802 -21.57 -25.35 -19.89
N VAL A 803 -20.64 -25.00 -20.78
CA VAL A 803 -19.94 -25.99 -21.63
C VAL A 803 -19.16 -26.99 -20.79
N LEU A 804 -18.38 -26.51 -19.82
CA LEU A 804 -17.59 -27.37 -18.95
C LEU A 804 -18.47 -28.35 -18.17
N LEU A 805 -19.56 -27.88 -17.56
CA LEU A 805 -20.51 -28.74 -16.85
C LEU A 805 -21.20 -29.75 -17.77
N LEU A 806 -21.64 -29.33 -18.96
CA LEU A 806 -22.24 -30.24 -19.96
C LEU A 806 -21.26 -31.32 -20.45
N ARG A 807 -19.97 -31.01 -20.47
CA ARG A 807 -18.89 -31.93 -20.85
C ARG A 807 -18.36 -32.76 -19.67
N GLY A 808 -18.94 -32.63 -18.48
CA GLY A 808 -18.65 -33.47 -17.31
C GLY A 808 -17.59 -32.92 -16.36
N ALA A 809 -17.38 -31.60 -16.31
CA ALA A 809 -16.48 -30.99 -15.33
C ALA A 809 -16.98 -31.21 -13.89
N GLU A 810 -16.07 -31.62 -13.01
CA GLU A 810 -16.34 -31.85 -11.59
C GLU A 810 -16.03 -30.61 -10.76
N LEU A 811 -16.75 -30.44 -9.64
CA LEU A 811 -16.47 -29.37 -8.67
C LEU A 811 -15.32 -29.78 -7.75
N ILE A 812 -14.11 -29.66 -8.28
CA ILE A 812 -12.87 -29.92 -7.54
C ILE A 812 -12.46 -28.67 -6.74
N MET A 813 -11.88 -28.89 -5.56
CA MET A 813 -11.32 -27.84 -4.71
C MET A 813 -9.85 -27.59 -5.06
N ASP A 814 -9.42 -26.34 -5.00
CA ASP A 814 -8.00 -25.97 -5.06
C ASP A 814 -7.25 -26.33 -3.76
N HIS A 815 -5.94 -26.07 -3.71
CA HIS A 815 -5.12 -26.37 -2.54
C HIS A 815 -5.50 -25.56 -1.29
N GLU A 816 -6.25 -24.46 -1.46
CA GLU A 816 -6.80 -23.65 -0.37
C GLU A 816 -8.19 -24.12 0.06
N GLY A 817 -8.73 -25.18 -0.58
CA GLY A 817 -10.03 -25.75 -0.26
C GLY A 817 -11.22 -25.04 -0.94
N TRP A 818 -10.98 -24.16 -1.91
CA TRP A 818 -12.05 -23.42 -2.59
C TRP A 818 -12.52 -24.13 -3.85
N SER A 819 -13.85 -24.25 -4.00
CA SER A 819 -14.50 -24.77 -5.20
C SER A 819 -15.02 -23.65 -6.12
N ALA A 820 -15.51 -24.03 -7.31
CA ALA A 820 -16.10 -23.08 -8.27
C ALA A 820 -17.29 -22.31 -7.68
N ILE A 821 -18.03 -22.93 -6.76
CA ILE A 821 -19.13 -22.27 -6.04
C ILE A 821 -18.58 -21.14 -5.15
N ASN A 822 -17.48 -21.38 -4.44
CA ASN A 822 -16.89 -20.39 -3.56
C ASN A 822 -16.38 -19.18 -4.35
N TRP A 823 -15.67 -19.40 -5.45
CA TRP A 823 -15.20 -18.33 -6.33
C TRP A 823 -16.34 -17.57 -7.00
N ALA A 824 -17.43 -18.25 -7.40
CA ALA A 824 -18.62 -17.58 -7.93
C ALA A 824 -19.27 -16.67 -6.88
N VAL A 825 -19.33 -17.11 -5.61
CA VAL A 825 -19.84 -16.31 -4.50
C VAL A 825 -18.93 -15.11 -4.23
N ILE A 826 -17.61 -15.32 -4.06
CA ILE A 826 -16.66 -14.22 -3.83
C ILE A 826 -16.73 -13.17 -4.95
N GLY A 827 -16.91 -13.61 -6.20
CA GLY A 827 -17.03 -12.71 -7.36
C GLY A 827 -18.42 -12.11 -7.58
N GLY A 828 -19.42 -12.39 -6.74
CA GLY A 828 -20.80 -11.91 -6.93
C GLY A 828 -21.47 -12.40 -8.21
N ARG A 829 -21.04 -13.53 -8.78
CA ARG A 829 -21.55 -14.12 -10.03
C ARG A 829 -22.82 -14.96 -9.84
N ALA A 830 -23.96 -14.30 -9.64
CA ALA A 830 -25.25 -14.94 -9.32
C ALA A 830 -25.70 -16.00 -10.36
N GLU A 831 -25.61 -15.67 -11.65
CA GLU A 831 -26.01 -16.59 -12.73
C GLU A 831 -25.10 -17.82 -12.83
N VAL A 832 -23.81 -17.68 -12.54
CA VAL A 832 -22.86 -18.79 -12.50
C VAL A 832 -23.16 -19.69 -11.30
N LEU A 833 -23.46 -19.10 -10.14
CA LEU A 833 -23.85 -19.86 -8.95
C LEU A 833 -25.14 -20.65 -9.21
N GLU A 834 -26.13 -20.06 -9.89
CA GLU A 834 -27.36 -20.75 -10.28
C GLU A 834 -27.07 -21.98 -11.15
N LEU A 835 -26.19 -21.85 -12.16
CA LEU A 835 -25.77 -22.98 -12.99
C LEU A 835 -25.04 -24.07 -12.20
N LEU A 836 -24.11 -23.68 -11.31
CA LEU A 836 -23.35 -24.64 -10.49
C LEU A 836 -24.23 -25.39 -9.49
N LEU A 837 -25.34 -24.79 -9.05
CA LEU A 837 -26.31 -25.39 -8.13
C LEU A 837 -27.43 -26.16 -8.85
N ALA A 838 -27.53 -26.05 -10.18
CA ALA A 838 -28.61 -26.67 -10.94
C ALA A 838 -28.55 -28.20 -10.87
N LYS A 839 -29.69 -28.81 -10.56
CA LYS A 839 -29.83 -30.27 -10.33
C LYS A 839 -29.46 -31.12 -11.55
N GLU A 840 -29.55 -30.54 -12.75
CA GLU A 840 -29.25 -31.21 -14.03
C GLU A 840 -27.78 -31.60 -14.18
N PHE A 841 -26.87 -30.92 -13.47
CA PHE A 841 -25.43 -31.18 -13.56
C PHE A 841 -24.88 -32.12 -12.48
N HIS A 842 -25.75 -32.65 -11.60
CA HIS A 842 -25.41 -33.66 -10.58
C HIS A 842 -24.07 -33.45 -9.85
N ALA A 843 -23.69 -32.20 -9.60
CA ALA A 843 -22.58 -31.90 -8.73
C ALA A 843 -22.88 -32.52 -7.36
N SER A 844 -22.11 -33.53 -6.96
CA SER A 844 -22.13 -34.10 -5.61
C SER A 844 -21.51 -33.11 -4.62
N THR A 845 -21.96 -31.86 -4.64
CA THR A 845 -21.43 -30.81 -3.78
C THR A 845 -21.77 -31.19 -2.34
N SER A 846 -20.74 -31.41 -1.53
CA SER A 846 -20.93 -31.65 -0.11
C SER A 846 -21.74 -30.50 0.49
N ILE A 847 -22.57 -30.84 1.47
CA ILE A 847 -23.25 -29.85 2.30
C ILE A 847 -22.23 -28.87 2.93
N ASP A 848 -21.02 -29.34 3.24
CA ASP A 848 -19.96 -28.53 3.84
C ASP A 848 -19.49 -27.41 2.91
N VAL A 849 -19.33 -27.70 1.61
CA VAL A 849 -18.95 -26.69 0.60
C VAL A 849 -20.04 -25.65 0.46
N LYS A 850 -21.32 -26.06 0.50
CA LYS A 850 -22.47 -25.13 0.45
C LYS A 850 -22.56 -24.27 1.71
N ASN A 851 -22.29 -24.84 2.88
CA ASN A 851 -22.25 -24.10 4.14
C ASN A 851 -21.12 -23.06 4.12
N GLN A 852 -19.93 -23.46 3.68
CA GLN A 852 -18.80 -22.55 3.52
C GLN A 852 -19.10 -21.42 2.54
N ALA A 853 -19.74 -21.73 1.41
CA ALA A 853 -20.20 -20.73 0.45
C ALA A 853 -21.29 -19.81 1.04
N LEU A 854 -22.13 -20.31 1.95
CA LEU A 854 -23.13 -19.49 2.65
C LEU A 854 -22.48 -18.53 3.64
N PHE A 855 -21.41 -18.95 4.33
CA PHE A 855 -20.62 -18.06 5.19
C PHE A 855 -20.02 -16.92 4.37
N LEU A 856 -19.39 -17.24 3.23
CA LEU A 856 -18.86 -16.22 2.30
C LEU A 856 -19.94 -15.29 1.76
N ALA A 857 -21.08 -15.82 1.32
CA ALA A 857 -22.17 -14.99 0.81
C ALA A 857 -22.71 -14.04 1.89
N ALA A 858 -22.67 -14.46 3.15
CA ALA A 858 -23.05 -13.65 4.30
C ALA A 858 -22.00 -12.57 4.61
N GLU A 859 -20.72 -12.93 4.58
CA GLU A 859 -19.58 -12.03 4.79
C GLU A 859 -19.46 -10.95 3.71
N GLU A 860 -19.69 -11.30 2.43
CA GLU A 860 -19.66 -10.38 1.27
C GLU A 860 -21.01 -9.64 1.05
N GLY A 861 -22.03 -9.98 1.84
CA GLY A 861 -23.34 -9.31 1.78
C GLY A 861 -24.19 -9.64 0.54
N HIS A 862 -23.92 -10.76 -0.14
CA HIS A 862 -24.63 -11.20 -1.33
C HIS A 862 -25.95 -11.91 -0.98
N LYS A 863 -26.96 -11.13 -0.63
CA LYS A 863 -28.28 -11.59 -0.21
C LYS A 863 -28.91 -12.63 -1.16
N GLU A 864 -28.93 -12.35 -2.46
CA GLU A 864 -29.53 -13.24 -3.46
C GLU A 864 -28.81 -14.60 -3.51
N MET A 865 -27.49 -14.61 -3.34
CA MET A 865 -26.69 -15.83 -3.32
C MET A 865 -26.86 -16.64 -2.04
N ALA A 866 -26.95 -15.97 -0.89
CA ALA A 866 -27.28 -16.61 0.37
C ALA A 866 -28.63 -17.33 0.29
N LEU A 867 -29.63 -16.71 -0.38
CA LEU A 867 -30.92 -17.34 -0.63
C LEU A 867 -30.80 -18.54 -1.57
N MET A 868 -30.08 -18.42 -2.69
CA MET A 868 -29.85 -19.53 -3.63
C MET A 868 -29.16 -20.73 -2.95
N LEU A 869 -28.16 -20.47 -2.11
CA LEU A 869 -27.44 -21.51 -1.36
C LEU A 869 -28.35 -22.20 -0.35
N PHE A 870 -29.15 -21.43 0.40
CA PHE A 870 -30.15 -21.96 1.32
C PHE A 870 -31.19 -22.83 0.59
N ASP A 871 -31.76 -22.34 -0.52
CA ASP A 871 -32.74 -23.09 -1.34
C ASP A 871 -32.12 -24.36 -1.95
N SER A 872 -30.80 -24.36 -2.19
CA SER A 872 -30.05 -25.53 -2.65
C SER A 872 -29.73 -26.55 -1.55
N GLY A 873 -30.13 -26.26 -0.30
CA GLY A 873 -30.01 -27.14 0.86
C GLY A 873 -28.89 -26.81 1.84
N ALA A 874 -28.21 -25.65 1.74
CA ALA A 874 -27.24 -25.22 2.75
C ALA A 874 -27.91 -25.05 4.13
N ASN A 875 -27.21 -25.45 5.19
CA ASN A 875 -27.73 -25.29 6.55
C ASN A 875 -27.46 -23.87 7.04
N ILE A 876 -28.52 -23.08 7.23
CA ILE A 876 -28.45 -21.69 7.69
C ILE A 876 -27.80 -21.52 9.07
N ASN A 877 -27.86 -22.57 9.89
CA ASN A 877 -27.28 -22.62 11.24
C ASN A 877 -26.04 -23.50 11.30
N ALA A 878 -25.40 -23.78 10.16
CA ALA A 878 -24.08 -24.41 10.14
C ALA A 878 -23.08 -23.52 10.88
N LYS A 879 -22.10 -24.15 11.50
CA LYS A 879 -21.01 -23.49 12.20
C LYS A 879 -19.70 -23.79 11.51
N ASP A 880 -18.85 -22.78 11.39
CA ASP A 880 -17.46 -22.95 10.98
C ASP A 880 -16.61 -23.55 12.12
N ASP A 881 -15.31 -23.70 11.89
CA ASP A 881 -14.36 -24.21 12.89
C ASP A 881 -14.25 -23.33 14.14
N ASN A 882 -14.64 -22.05 14.05
CA ASN A 882 -14.71 -21.11 15.16
C ASN A 882 -16.08 -21.07 15.83
N GLY A 883 -17.01 -21.93 15.43
CA GLY A 883 -18.38 -21.98 15.96
C GLY A 883 -19.31 -20.86 15.44
N SER A 884 -18.85 -20.03 14.51
CA SER A 884 -19.57 -18.90 13.93
C SER A 884 -20.53 -19.36 12.84
N THR A 885 -21.70 -18.73 12.78
CA THR A 885 -22.74 -18.99 11.79
C THR A 885 -22.73 -17.95 10.67
N ALA A 886 -23.45 -18.22 9.57
CA ALA A 886 -23.65 -17.22 8.51
C ALA A 886 -24.24 -15.90 9.04
N LEU A 887 -25.09 -15.96 10.07
CA LEU A 887 -25.62 -14.76 10.72
C LEU A 887 -24.52 -13.94 11.39
N ASP A 888 -23.56 -14.59 12.04
CA ASP A 888 -22.45 -13.91 12.71
C ASP A 888 -21.56 -13.16 11.71
N PHE A 889 -21.22 -13.80 10.58
CA PHE A 889 -20.46 -13.17 9.49
C PHE A 889 -21.20 -11.96 8.87
N ALA A 890 -22.49 -12.09 8.58
CA ALA A 890 -23.30 -10.97 8.06
C ALA A 890 -23.40 -9.81 9.05
N VAL A 891 -23.47 -10.11 10.35
CA VAL A 891 -23.54 -9.11 11.42
C VAL A 891 -22.20 -8.38 11.58
N SER A 892 -21.07 -9.11 11.61
CA SER A 892 -19.73 -8.51 11.74
C SER A 892 -19.36 -7.63 10.54
N ALA A 893 -19.73 -8.07 9.32
CA ALA A 893 -19.52 -7.31 8.08
C ALA A 893 -20.54 -6.16 7.87
N ALA A 894 -21.54 -6.05 8.75
CA ALA A 894 -22.58 -5.01 8.75
C ALA A 894 -23.56 -5.02 7.56
N HIS A 895 -23.84 -6.20 6.99
CA HIS A 895 -24.76 -6.37 5.86
C HIS A 895 -26.23 -6.53 6.31
N VAL A 896 -26.89 -5.41 6.61
CA VAL A 896 -28.28 -5.36 7.15
C VAL A 896 -29.28 -6.20 6.33
N ALA A 897 -29.24 -6.11 5.00
CA ALA A 897 -30.18 -6.81 4.12
C ALA A 897 -30.00 -8.34 4.16
N THR A 898 -28.77 -8.80 4.33
CA THR A 898 -28.44 -10.24 4.46
C THR A 898 -28.78 -10.75 5.85
N VAL A 899 -28.51 -9.95 6.90
CA VAL A 899 -28.97 -10.25 8.28
C VAL A 899 -30.49 -10.41 8.32
N GLU A 900 -31.24 -9.49 7.70
CA GLU A 900 -32.70 -9.56 7.63
C GLU A 900 -33.17 -10.83 6.89
N LEU A 901 -32.52 -11.17 5.78
CA LEU A 901 -32.82 -12.40 5.03
C LEU A 901 -32.59 -13.64 5.89
N LEU A 902 -31.43 -13.74 6.55
CA LEU A 902 -31.06 -14.91 7.33
C LEU A 902 -32.03 -15.12 8.50
N LEU A 903 -32.38 -14.06 9.22
CA LEU A 903 -33.35 -14.12 10.32
C LEU A 903 -34.77 -14.45 9.84
N SER A 904 -35.18 -13.89 8.69
CA SER A 904 -36.47 -14.25 8.06
C SER A 904 -36.55 -15.72 7.68
N ASN A 905 -35.40 -16.36 7.42
CA ASN A 905 -35.25 -17.79 7.13
C ASN A 905 -34.86 -18.64 8.36
N GLN A 906 -35.19 -18.18 9.57
CA GLN A 906 -35.02 -18.92 10.83
C GLN A 906 -33.57 -19.19 11.23
N ALA A 907 -32.64 -18.29 10.90
CA ALA A 907 -31.32 -18.28 11.54
C ALA A 907 -31.46 -18.12 13.07
N ASP A 908 -30.72 -18.92 13.82
CA ASP A 908 -30.73 -18.87 15.29
C ASP A 908 -29.97 -17.63 15.77
N VAL A 909 -30.75 -16.60 16.13
CA VAL A 909 -30.27 -15.32 16.64
C VAL A 909 -29.43 -15.43 17.93
N ASN A 910 -29.55 -16.55 18.66
CA ASN A 910 -28.89 -16.78 19.94
C ASN A 910 -27.80 -17.86 19.87
N SER A 911 -27.45 -18.34 18.67
CA SER A 911 -26.28 -19.20 18.50
C SER A 911 -25.02 -18.48 18.98
N THR A 912 -24.12 -19.24 19.62
CA THR A 912 -22.84 -18.72 20.12
C THR A 912 -21.66 -19.27 19.33
N ASP A 913 -20.64 -18.43 19.12
CA ASP A 913 -19.33 -18.82 18.62
C ASP A 913 -18.48 -19.57 19.67
N ALA A 914 -17.23 -19.89 19.34
CA ALA A 914 -16.27 -20.54 20.24
C ALA A 914 -15.87 -19.68 21.45
N GLY A 915 -16.13 -18.36 21.42
CA GLY A 915 -15.97 -17.45 22.56
C GLY A 915 -17.23 -17.32 23.43
N GLY A 916 -18.34 -17.97 23.03
CA GLY A 916 -19.64 -17.80 23.67
C GLY A 916 -20.36 -16.52 23.25
N ASN A 917 -19.86 -15.78 22.26
CA ASN A 917 -20.49 -14.55 21.80
C ASN A 917 -21.67 -14.87 20.89
N THR A 918 -22.78 -14.18 21.12
CA THR A 918 -23.95 -14.21 20.22
C THR A 918 -23.84 -13.16 19.12
N ALA A 919 -24.65 -13.26 18.07
CA ALA A 919 -24.79 -12.21 17.05
C ALA A 919 -24.98 -10.79 17.64
N LEU A 920 -25.71 -10.67 18.78
CA LEU A 920 -25.90 -9.37 19.45
C LEU A 920 -24.60 -8.76 20.03
N HIS A 921 -23.60 -9.58 20.38
CA HIS A 921 -22.27 -9.08 20.77
C HIS A 921 -21.57 -8.47 19.56
N TRP A 922 -21.51 -9.22 18.44
CA TRP A 922 -20.91 -8.79 17.18
C TRP A 922 -21.60 -7.58 16.54
N ALA A 923 -22.87 -7.35 16.88
CA ALA A 923 -23.63 -6.20 16.41
C ALA A 923 -23.16 -4.86 17.00
N VAL A 924 -22.31 -4.82 18.03
CA VAL A 924 -21.73 -3.57 18.55
C VAL A 924 -20.62 -3.11 17.60
N PRO A 925 -20.66 -1.88 17.01
CA PRO A 925 -21.45 -0.70 17.40
C PRO A 925 -22.68 -0.38 16.51
N ARG A 926 -23.17 -1.32 15.71
CA ARG A 926 -24.21 -1.15 14.68
C ARG A 926 -25.63 -1.20 15.25
N GLU A 927 -26.18 -0.04 15.62
CA GLU A 927 -27.56 0.08 16.14
C GLU A 927 -28.65 -0.56 15.23
N PRO A 928 -28.65 -0.37 13.89
CA PRO A 928 -29.69 -0.97 13.05
C PRO A 928 -29.73 -2.49 13.11
N ILE A 929 -28.56 -3.13 13.16
CA ILE A 929 -28.42 -4.59 13.25
C ILE A 929 -28.79 -5.08 14.65
N ALA A 930 -28.29 -4.41 15.70
CA ALA A 930 -28.68 -4.73 17.07
C ALA A 930 -30.20 -4.65 17.27
N ARG A 931 -30.86 -3.63 16.69
CA ARG A 931 -32.32 -3.47 16.73
C ARG A 931 -33.03 -4.62 16.01
N LEU A 932 -32.52 -4.99 14.84
CA LEU A 932 -33.08 -6.08 14.05
C LEU A 932 -32.97 -7.42 14.78
N LEU A 933 -31.81 -7.71 15.40
CA LEU A 933 -31.58 -8.91 16.22
C LEU A 933 -32.51 -8.94 17.44
N LEU A 934 -32.64 -7.83 18.17
CA LEU A 934 -33.54 -7.72 19.34
C LEU A 934 -35.01 -7.95 18.94
N ASN A 935 -35.44 -7.39 17.81
CA ASN A 935 -36.79 -7.63 17.27
C ASN A 935 -37.05 -9.10 16.93
N HIS A 936 -36.00 -9.87 16.62
CA HIS A 936 -36.06 -11.32 16.36
C HIS A 936 -35.76 -12.19 17.59
N GLY A 937 -35.74 -11.62 18.79
CA GLY A 937 -35.64 -12.36 20.05
C GLY A 937 -34.21 -12.63 20.52
N ALA A 938 -33.24 -11.79 20.14
CA ALA A 938 -31.90 -11.83 20.72
C ALA A 938 -31.93 -11.62 22.24
N LEU A 939 -31.18 -12.45 22.97
CA LEU A 939 -31.06 -12.37 24.42
C LEU A 939 -30.21 -11.14 24.82
N VAL A 940 -30.87 -10.07 25.25
CA VAL A 940 -30.24 -8.78 25.61
C VAL A 940 -29.13 -8.90 26.69
N ASN A 941 -29.26 -9.88 27.59
CA ASN A 941 -28.34 -10.14 28.69
C ASN A 941 -27.51 -11.41 28.50
N ALA A 942 -27.35 -11.90 27.26
CA ALA A 942 -26.47 -13.03 26.98
C ALA A 942 -25.04 -12.75 27.48
N LYS A 943 -24.40 -13.75 28.06
CA LYS A 943 -23.01 -13.66 28.51
C LYS A 943 -22.13 -14.57 27.66
N ASN A 944 -21.02 -14.03 27.17
CA ASN A 944 -19.97 -14.85 26.56
C ASN A 944 -19.16 -15.63 27.62
N TYR A 945 -18.15 -16.41 27.21
CA TYR A 945 -17.34 -17.19 28.16
C TYR A 945 -16.48 -16.33 29.08
N ALA A 946 -16.23 -15.06 28.74
CA ALA A 946 -15.62 -14.07 29.63
C ALA A 946 -16.63 -13.44 30.61
N GLY A 947 -17.90 -13.82 30.55
CA GLY A 947 -18.98 -13.27 31.37
C GLY A 947 -19.49 -11.90 30.90
N GLN A 948 -19.00 -11.40 29.77
CA GLN A 948 -19.33 -10.07 29.23
C GLN A 948 -20.66 -10.11 28.50
N THR A 949 -21.40 -9.00 28.57
CA THR A 949 -22.69 -8.81 27.87
C THR A 949 -22.54 -7.89 26.66
N PRO A 950 -23.52 -7.81 25.74
CA PRO A 950 -23.50 -6.81 24.68
C PRO A 950 -23.45 -5.37 25.21
N LEU A 951 -24.05 -5.11 26.37
CA LEU A 951 -23.99 -3.78 27.03
C LEU A 951 -22.57 -3.48 27.53
N PHE A 952 -21.84 -4.50 28.01
CA PHE A 952 -20.43 -4.36 28.37
C PHE A 952 -19.58 -3.97 27.16
N TRP A 953 -19.79 -4.62 26.00
CA TRP A 953 -19.09 -4.29 24.75
C TRP A 953 -19.46 -2.89 24.24
N ALA A 954 -20.73 -2.50 24.30
CA ALA A 954 -21.16 -1.15 23.96
C ALA A 954 -20.49 -0.09 24.85
N ALA A 955 -20.34 -0.38 26.14
CA ALA A 955 -19.61 0.47 27.09
C ALA A 955 -18.10 0.47 26.85
N GLN A 956 -17.50 -0.61 26.35
CA GLN A 956 -16.09 -0.67 25.98
C GLN A 956 -15.78 0.13 24.72
N ASN A 957 -16.60 -0.03 23.69
CA ASN A 957 -16.43 0.63 22.40
C ASN A 957 -16.78 2.12 22.43
N GLY A 958 -17.66 2.56 23.33
CA GLY A 958 -18.18 3.94 23.31
C GLY A 958 -19.47 4.08 22.48
N SER A 959 -20.18 2.99 22.21
CA SER A 959 -21.36 2.96 21.34
C SER A 959 -22.64 3.45 22.04
N MET A 960 -22.81 4.77 22.14
CA MET A 960 -23.98 5.38 22.79
C MET A 960 -25.33 4.90 22.23
N ALA A 961 -25.44 4.75 20.92
CA ALA A 961 -26.68 4.33 20.26
C ALA A 961 -27.09 2.89 20.63
N VAL A 962 -26.13 1.96 20.60
CA VAL A 962 -26.37 0.56 20.99
C VAL A 962 -26.58 0.42 22.49
N ALA A 963 -25.80 1.13 23.32
CA ALA A 963 -25.99 1.12 24.77
C ALA A 963 -27.39 1.60 25.16
N ARG A 964 -27.88 2.69 24.53
CA ARG A 964 -29.26 3.17 24.73
C ARG A 964 -30.29 2.13 24.32
N LEU A 965 -30.14 1.56 23.12
CA LEU A 965 -31.06 0.55 22.61
C LEU A 965 -31.13 -0.69 23.52
N LEU A 966 -29.97 -1.18 23.99
CA LEU A 966 -29.89 -2.33 24.88
C LEU A 966 -30.59 -2.04 26.22
N LEU A 967 -30.34 -0.88 26.83
CA LEU A 967 -31.00 -0.45 28.08
C LEU A 967 -32.52 -0.28 27.90
N GLU A 968 -32.96 0.35 26.81
CA GLU A 968 -34.37 0.45 26.44
C GLU A 968 -35.02 -0.92 26.24
N SER A 969 -34.23 -1.92 25.84
CA SER A 969 -34.64 -3.31 25.64
C SER A 969 -34.49 -4.18 26.90
N GLY A 970 -34.19 -3.58 28.07
CA GLY A 970 -34.11 -4.28 29.35
C GLY A 970 -32.75 -4.89 29.69
N ALA A 971 -31.66 -4.37 29.12
CA ALA A 971 -30.31 -4.76 29.55
C ALA A 971 -30.06 -4.41 31.02
N ASP A 972 -29.49 -5.36 31.76
CA ASP A 972 -29.10 -5.16 33.15
C ASP A 972 -27.68 -4.57 33.23
N SER A 973 -27.58 -3.33 33.72
CA SER A 973 -26.32 -2.58 33.83
C SER A 973 -25.36 -3.09 34.90
N ASP A 974 -25.86 -3.91 35.84
CA ASP A 974 -25.11 -4.38 37.01
C ASP A 974 -24.53 -5.79 36.80
N LEU A 975 -24.74 -6.40 35.63
CA LEU A 975 -24.13 -7.68 35.29
C LEU A 975 -22.61 -7.54 35.22
N ILE A 976 -21.95 -8.43 35.96
CA ILE A 976 -20.49 -8.51 36.04
C ILE A 976 -19.91 -9.53 35.05
N ASP A 977 -18.73 -9.21 34.51
CA ASP A 977 -17.87 -10.15 33.79
C ASP A 977 -17.15 -11.11 34.77
N ASN A 978 -16.32 -12.00 34.24
CA ASN A 978 -15.53 -12.93 35.05
C ASN A 978 -14.50 -12.22 35.95
N ASN A 979 -14.20 -10.94 35.75
CA ASN A 979 -13.33 -10.14 36.59
C ASN A 979 -14.10 -9.34 37.66
N GLY A 980 -15.42 -9.45 37.69
CA GLY A 980 -16.27 -8.66 38.59
C GLY A 980 -16.56 -7.25 38.08
N ALA A 981 -16.17 -6.90 36.86
CA ALA A 981 -16.37 -5.58 36.27
C ALA A 981 -17.75 -5.48 35.59
N THR A 982 -18.43 -4.36 35.79
CA THR A 982 -19.69 -4.02 35.10
C THR A 982 -19.45 -3.12 33.89
N ALA A 983 -20.50 -2.87 33.09
CA ALA A 983 -20.44 -1.90 32.00
C ALA A 983 -20.00 -0.50 32.48
N LEU A 984 -20.39 -0.09 33.71
CA LEU A 984 -19.98 1.19 34.29
C LEU A 984 -18.48 1.24 34.64
N HIS A 985 -17.89 0.11 35.07
CA HIS A 985 -16.44 0.04 35.31
C HIS A 985 -15.66 0.33 34.02
N ILE A 986 -16.05 -0.31 32.93
CA ILE A 986 -15.37 -0.14 31.65
C ILE A 986 -15.59 1.26 31.07
N ALA A 987 -16.82 1.79 31.12
CA ALA A 987 -17.08 3.17 30.70
C ALA A 987 -16.22 4.16 31.49
N ALA A 988 -16.06 3.94 32.79
CA ALA A 988 -15.23 4.76 33.66
C ALA A 988 -13.72 4.63 33.38
N LEU A 989 -13.22 3.45 33.02
CA LEU A 989 -11.82 3.23 32.65
C LEU A 989 -11.47 3.78 31.27
N GLN A 990 -12.38 3.67 30.30
CA GLN A 990 -12.21 4.13 28.92
C GLN A 990 -12.42 5.66 28.78
N GLY A 991 -13.08 6.30 29.73
CA GLY A 991 -13.36 7.74 29.68
C GLY A 991 -14.64 8.09 28.92
N HIS A 992 -15.55 7.13 28.73
CA HIS A 992 -16.80 7.32 27.98
C HIS A 992 -17.88 7.98 28.84
N GLU A 993 -17.72 9.29 29.05
CA GLU A 993 -18.57 10.12 29.93
C GLU A 993 -20.08 9.96 29.64
N HIS A 994 -20.47 10.03 28.37
CA HIS A 994 -21.88 9.97 27.97
C HIS A 994 -22.50 8.59 28.25
N ILE A 995 -21.73 7.50 28.14
CA ILE A 995 -22.21 6.15 28.49
C ILE A 995 -22.31 6.01 30.00
N ALA A 996 -21.31 6.49 30.75
CA ALA A 996 -21.37 6.49 32.20
C ALA A 996 -22.61 7.25 32.69
N GLY A 997 -22.88 8.43 32.13
CA GLY A 997 -24.11 9.19 32.41
C GLY A 997 -25.39 8.43 32.05
N LEU A 998 -25.43 7.73 30.92
CA LEU A 998 -26.58 6.92 30.51
C LEU A 998 -26.82 5.73 31.45
N LEU A 999 -25.76 5.03 31.87
CA LEU A 999 -25.84 3.93 32.82
C LEU A 999 -26.36 4.41 34.18
N LEU A 1000 -25.86 5.56 34.66
CA LEU A 1000 -26.33 6.18 35.91
C LEU A 1000 -27.80 6.61 35.84
N GLN A 1001 -28.25 7.17 34.70
CA GLN A 1001 -29.66 7.48 34.47
C GLN A 1001 -30.56 6.25 34.53
N ASN A 1002 -30.00 5.06 34.22
CA ASN A 1002 -30.69 3.77 34.33
C ASN A 1002 -30.36 3.04 35.65
N ALA A 1003 -29.99 3.78 36.70
CA ALA A 1003 -29.76 3.31 38.06
C ALA A 1003 -28.63 2.26 38.21
N ALA A 1004 -27.60 2.32 37.37
CA ALA A 1004 -26.40 1.47 37.53
C ALA A 1004 -25.71 1.69 38.89
N ASN A 1005 -25.34 0.60 39.56
CA ASN A 1005 -24.75 0.65 40.88
C ASN A 1005 -23.27 1.10 40.84
N THR A 1006 -22.99 2.24 41.47
CA THR A 1006 -21.66 2.87 41.51
C THR A 1006 -20.68 2.25 42.50
N ASN A 1007 -21.16 1.35 43.38
CA ASN A 1007 -20.36 0.79 44.47
C ASN A 1007 -19.93 -0.67 44.25
N ILE A 1008 -20.29 -1.28 43.11
CA ILE A 1008 -19.80 -2.63 42.78
C ILE A 1008 -18.27 -2.58 42.71
N GLN A 1009 -17.63 -3.55 43.34
CA GLN A 1009 -16.19 -3.73 43.31
C GLN A 1009 -15.84 -4.92 42.43
N ASP A 1010 -14.89 -4.72 41.53
CA ASP A 1010 -14.29 -5.82 40.78
C ASP A 1010 -13.40 -6.70 41.67
N LYS A 1011 -12.81 -7.76 41.11
CA LYS A 1011 -11.93 -8.70 41.85
C LYS A 1011 -10.67 -8.04 42.43
N ASP A 1012 -10.24 -6.89 41.91
CA ASP A 1012 -9.13 -6.10 42.45
C ASP A 1012 -9.58 -5.06 43.49
N GLY A 1013 -10.88 -5.05 43.82
CA GLY A 1013 -11.50 -4.10 44.74
C GLY A 1013 -11.75 -2.73 44.13
N TRP A 1014 -11.62 -2.57 42.81
CA TRP A 1014 -11.85 -1.28 42.15
C TRP A 1014 -13.33 -1.06 41.97
N THR A 1015 -13.80 0.13 42.37
CA THR A 1015 -15.09 0.66 41.91
C THR A 1015 -14.91 1.42 40.60
N PRO A 1016 -15.98 1.75 39.86
CA PRO A 1016 -15.89 2.60 38.67
C PRO A 1016 -15.17 3.93 38.96
N LEU A 1017 -15.41 4.52 40.14
CA LEU A 1017 -14.77 5.76 40.56
C LEU A 1017 -13.26 5.60 40.73
N TYR A 1018 -12.80 4.47 41.30
CA TYR A 1018 -11.38 4.19 41.45
C TYR A 1018 -10.69 4.09 40.08
N GLY A 1019 -11.32 3.40 39.12
CA GLY A 1019 -10.83 3.31 37.74
C GLY A 1019 -10.74 4.67 37.05
N ALA A 1020 -11.78 5.50 37.16
CA ALA A 1020 -11.81 6.85 36.60
C ALA A 1020 -10.72 7.76 37.23
N ALA A 1021 -10.48 7.63 38.54
CA ALA A 1021 -9.46 8.40 39.24
C ALA A 1021 -8.03 8.02 38.81
N VAL A 1022 -7.75 6.72 38.64
CA VAL A 1022 -6.43 6.22 38.19
C VAL A 1022 -6.12 6.66 36.76
N GLN A 1023 -7.13 6.67 35.88
CA GLN A 1023 -6.98 7.13 34.49
C GLN A 1023 -7.14 8.65 34.32
N GLU A 1024 -7.34 9.39 35.42
CA GLU A 1024 -7.42 10.85 35.46
C GLU A 1024 -8.62 11.43 34.66
N HIS A 1025 -9.72 10.66 34.53
CA HIS A 1025 -10.95 11.04 33.81
C HIS A 1025 -11.84 11.98 34.64
N ALA A 1026 -11.44 13.26 34.71
CA ALA A 1026 -12.04 14.26 35.61
C ALA A 1026 -13.56 14.42 35.49
N ALA A 1027 -14.14 14.29 34.28
CA ALA A 1027 -15.57 14.44 34.08
C ALA A 1027 -16.37 13.28 34.71
N ILE A 1028 -15.91 12.04 34.53
CA ILE A 1028 -16.53 10.85 35.15
C ILE A 1028 -16.34 10.86 36.65
N VAL A 1029 -15.17 11.28 37.15
CA VAL A 1029 -14.94 11.46 38.59
C VAL A 1029 -15.97 12.41 39.18
N ARG A 1030 -16.28 13.53 38.51
CA ARG A 1030 -17.34 14.46 38.97
C ARG A 1030 -18.71 13.80 38.96
N LEU A 1031 -19.09 13.13 37.87
CA LEU A 1031 -20.38 12.43 37.77
C LEU A 1031 -20.58 11.39 38.88
N LEU A 1032 -19.55 10.60 39.19
CA LEU A 1032 -19.62 9.55 40.21
C LEU A 1032 -19.51 10.09 41.65
N LEU A 1033 -18.90 11.26 41.86
CA LEU A 1033 -18.82 11.92 43.17
C LEU A 1033 -20.17 12.50 43.64
N GLU A 1034 -21.06 12.84 42.72
CA GLU A 1034 -22.36 13.44 43.02
C GLU A 1034 -23.37 12.43 43.59
N GLU A 1035 -23.13 11.13 43.42
CA GLU A 1035 -24.12 10.07 43.68
C GLU A 1035 -23.99 9.33 45.03
N THR A 1036 -22.87 9.40 45.78
CA THR A 1036 -22.73 8.70 47.09
C THR A 1036 -21.73 9.31 48.09
N GLY A 1037 -21.93 9.04 49.40
CA GLY A 1037 -21.17 9.62 50.53
C GLY A 1037 -19.78 9.04 50.83
N ASP A 1038 -19.46 7.82 50.36
CA ASP A 1038 -18.15 7.15 50.55
C ASP A 1038 -17.16 7.42 49.40
N SER A 1039 -17.62 8.05 48.32
CA SER A 1039 -16.84 8.36 47.11
C SER A 1039 -15.59 9.22 47.37
N ARG A 1040 -15.62 10.08 48.40
CA ARG A 1040 -14.46 10.89 48.78
C ARG A 1040 -13.33 10.05 49.37
N THR A 1041 -13.65 9.04 50.18
CA THR A 1041 -12.67 8.14 50.80
C THR A 1041 -11.95 7.32 49.73
N ILE A 1042 -12.69 6.81 48.74
CA ILE A 1042 -12.16 6.03 47.62
C ILE A 1042 -11.27 6.89 46.71
N LEU A 1043 -11.72 8.13 46.40
CA LEU A 1043 -10.95 9.07 45.61
C LEU A 1043 -9.64 9.48 46.33
N ASP A 1044 -9.71 9.80 47.62
CA ASP A 1044 -8.52 10.15 48.41
C ASP A 1044 -7.51 8.99 48.44
N LEU A 1045 -7.98 7.75 48.53
CA LEU A 1045 -7.13 6.56 48.49
C LEU A 1045 -6.46 6.40 47.12
N ALA A 1046 -7.21 6.56 46.02
CA ALA A 1046 -6.69 6.48 44.66
C ALA A 1046 -5.64 7.57 44.39
N VAL A 1047 -5.94 8.83 44.77
CA VAL A 1047 -5.02 9.97 44.60
C VAL A 1047 -3.73 9.77 45.39
N ARG A 1048 -3.81 9.36 46.67
CA ARG A 1048 -2.61 9.09 47.48
C ARG A 1048 -1.70 8.01 46.89
N LYS A 1049 -2.28 6.94 46.33
CA LYS A 1049 -1.49 5.88 45.68
C LYS A 1049 -0.90 6.35 44.34
N MET A 1050 -1.58 7.25 43.63
CA MET A 1050 -1.08 7.85 42.39
C MET A 1050 0.06 8.87 42.61
N GLU A 1051 0.24 9.40 43.82
CA GLU A 1051 1.38 10.26 44.18
C GLU A 1051 2.71 9.48 44.34
N ILE A 1052 2.63 8.17 44.62
CA ILE A 1052 3.81 7.30 44.78
C ILE A 1052 4.24 6.81 43.40
N SER A 1053 5.42 7.22 42.91
CA SER A 1053 5.87 6.98 41.53
C SER A 1053 5.87 5.51 41.08
N GLY A 1054 6.24 4.58 41.98
CA GLY A 1054 6.20 3.14 41.72
C GLY A 1054 4.77 2.57 41.64
N GLU A 1055 3.86 3.03 42.49
CA GLU A 1055 2.46 2.59 42.51
C GLU A 1055 1.66 3.22 41.37
N ARG A 1056 1.93 4.47 41.00
CA ARG A 1056 1.30 5.15 39.85
C ARG A 1056 1.51 4.38 38.56
N THR A 1057 2.75 3.94 38.30
CA THR A 1057 3.09 3.18 37.10
C THR A 1057 2.35 1.85 37.08
N LEU A 1058 2.30 1.17 38.23
CA LEU A 1058 1.58 -0.10 38.40
C LEU A 1058 0.06 0.06 38.22
N LEU A 1059 -0.55 1.09 38.80
CA LEU A 1059 -1.99 1.35 38.70
C LEU A 1059 -2.40 1.69 37.26
N LYS A 1060 -1.58 2.46 36.52
CA LYS A 1060 -1.84 2.72 35.10
C LYS A 1060 -1.72 1.48 34.23
N LEU A 1061 -0.77 0.59 34.53
CA LEU A 1061 -0.67 -0.72 33.86
C LEU A 1061 -1.90 -1.60 34.12
N ILE A 1062 -2.33 -1.72 35.39
CA ILE A 1062 -3.54 -2.48 35.75
C ILE A 1062 -4.78 -1.89 35.06
N ALA A 1063 -4.89 -0.56 35.01
CA ALA A 1063 -5.99 0.10 34.33
C ALA A 1063 -5.97 -0.12 32.81
N GLU A 1064 -4.79 -0.15 32.17
CA GLU A 1064 -4.65 -0.50 30.76
C GLU A 1064 -5.04 -1.96 30.48
N GLU A 1065 -4.59 -2.89 31.32
CA GLU A 1065 -4.97 -4.30 31.21
C GLU A 1065 -6.50 -4.48 31.37
N LYS A 1066 -7.14 -3.71 32.26
CA LYS A 1066 -8.62 -3.72 32.45
C LYS A 1066 -9.37 -3.17 31.24
N ARG A 1067 -8.80 -2.20 30.51
CA ARG A 1067 -9.37 -1.71 29.25
C ARG A 1067 -9.41 -2.78 28.16
N GLN A 1068 -8.43 -3.69 28.16
CA GLN A 1068 -8.26 -4.75 27.17
C GLN A 1068 -9.03 -6.05 27.51
N GLY A 1069 -9.71 -6.13 28.66
CA GLY A 1069 -10.69 -7.18 28.95
C GLY A 1069 -10.15 -8.52 29.44
N SER A 1070 -8.92 -8.61 29.96
CA SER A 1070 -8.39 -9.88 30.52
C SER A 1070 -7.28 -9.62 31.56
N THR A 1071 -7.62 -9.33 32.81
CA THR A 1071 -6.61 -8.85 33.78
C THR A 1071 -6.04 -9.89 34.72
N VAL A 1072 -6.77 -10.96 35.04
CA VAL A 1072 -6.21 -11.98 35.96
C VAL A 1072 -5.25 -12.90 35.23
N THR A 1073 -5.51 -13.16 33.96
CA THR A 1073 -4.77 -14.05 33.07
C THR A 1073 -3.50 -13.39 32.53
N THR A 1074 -3.53 -12.12 32.12
CA THR A 1074 -2.42 -11.50 31.36
C THR A 1074 -1.28 -10.97 32.24
N GLY A 1075 -1.57 -10.45 33.43
CA GLY A 1075 -0.56 -9.82 34.29
C GLY A 1075 0.52 -10.78 34.82
N LEU A 1076 0.12 -12.01 35.21
CA LEU A 1076 1.05 -13.03 35.72
C LEU A 1076 1.99 -13.54 34.61
N ARG A 1077 1.45 -13.73 33.40
CA ARG A 1077 2.20 -14.18 32.20
C ARG A 1077 3.16 -13.13 31.67
N VAL A 1078 2.73 -11.87 31.57
CA VAL A 1078 3.61 -10.76 31.15
C VAL A 1078 4.75 -10.58 32.16
N ALA A 1079 4.46 -10.67 33.46
CA ALA A 1079 5.49 -10.63 34.49
C ALA A 1079 6.47 -11.81 34.37
N ALA A 1080 5.97 -13.00 34.00
CA ALA A 1080 6.80 -14.17 33.75
C ALA A 1080 7.67 -14.03 32.50
N GLN A 1081 7.11 -13.53 31.39
CA GLN A 1081 7.80 -13.32 30.12
C GLN A 1081 8.89 -12.23 30.20
N GLU A 1082 8.60 -11.12 30.88
CA GLU A 1082 9.52 -9.97 31.03
C GLU A 1082 10.50 -10.10 32.21
N ALA A 1083 10.52 -11.26 32.89
CA ALA A 1083 11.35 -11.53 34.07
C ALA A 1083 11.16 -10.54 35.25
N LYS A 1084 9.93 -10.05 35.48
CA LYS A 1084 9.62 -9.07 36.55
C LYS A 1084 9.33 -9.75 37.89
N LEU A 1085 10.37 -10.25 38.56
CA LEU A 1085 10.26 -11.03 39.81
C LEU A 1085 9.44 -10.34 40.91
N GLY A 1086 9.64 -9.03 41.13
CA GLY A 1086 8.91 -8.28 42.15
C GLY A 1086 7.41 -8.14 41.84
N ARG A 1087 7.05 -8.02 40.55
CA ARG A 1087 5.67 -7.94 40.07
C ARG A 1087 4.97 -9.29 40.22
N LEU A 1088 5.65 -10.37 39.81
CA LEU A 1088 5.14 -11.74 39.92
C LEU A 1088 4.87 -12.13 41.38
N ARG A 1089 5.82 -11.85 42.28
CA ARG A 1089 5.69 -12.11 43.72
C ARG A 1089 4.48 -11.44 44.32
N MET A 1090 4.32 -10.15 44.05
CA MET A 1090 3.17 -9.38 44.55
C MET A 1090 1.83 -9.94 44.05
N MET A 1091 1.76 -10.39 42.79
CA MET A 1091 0.53 -10.97 42.21
C MET A 1091 0.17 -12.30 42.87
N LEU A 1092 1.15 -13.19 43.05
CA LEU A 1092 0.96 -14.47 43.72
C LEU A 1092 0.57 -14.30 45.21
N GLU A 1093 1.21 -13.36 45.92
CA GLU A 1093 0.86 -13.00 47.31
C GLU A 1093 -0.57 -12.47 47.46
N ARG A 1094 -1.16 -11.94 46.38
CA ARG A 1094 -2.55 -11.46 46.32
C ARG A 1094 -3.53 -12.51 45.82
N GLY A 1095 -3.10 -13.76 45.63
CA GLY A 1095 -3.98 -14.87 45.25
C GLY A 1095 -4.26 -14.98 43.76
N ALA A 1096 -3.35 -14.49 42.89
CA ALA A 1096 -3.42 -14.77 41.46
C ALA A 1096 -3.39 -16.28 41.20
N ASP A 1097 -4.25 -16.76 40.29
CA ASP A 1097 -4.24 -18.15 39.85
C ASP A 1097 -2.95 -18.43 39.06
N VAL A 1098 -2.11 -19.28 39.64
CA VAL A 1098 -0.77 -19.60 39.13
C VAL A 1098 -0.82 -20.40 37.81
N ASP A 1099 -1.92 -21.10 37.56
CA ASP A 1099 -2.12 -22.03 36.43
C ASP A 1099 -3.02 -21.45 35.32
N ALA A 1100 -3.34 -20.16 35.39
CA ALA A 1100 -4.26 -19.51 34.46
C ALA A 1100 -3.71 -19.48 33.01
N LYS A 1101 -4.54 -19.92 32.05
CA LYS A 1101 -4.23 -19.98 30.60
C LYS A 1101 -4.65 -18.73 29.84
N ASP A 1102 -3.96 -18.41 28.74
CA ASP A 1102 -4.32 -17.31 27.84
C ASP A 1102 -5.29 -17.77 26.74
N PRO A 1103 -5.83 -16.86 25.90
CA PRO A 1103 -6.68 -17.25 24.78
C PRO A 1103 -5.99 -18.20 23.79
N ALA A 1104 -4.65 -18.20 23.72
CA ALA A 1104 -3.85 -19.14 22.95
C ALA A 1104 -3.47 -20.43 23.73
N GLY A 1105 -3.90 -20.55 25.00
CA GLY A 1105 -3.67 -21.68 25.89
C GLY A 1105 -2.42 -21.60 26.79
N TYR A 1106 -1.58 -20.56 26.71
CA TYR A 1106 -0.31 -20.48 27.44
C TYR A 1106 -0.45 -20.21 28.95
N THR A 1107 0.37 -20.88 29.76
CA THR A 1107 0.51 -20.63 31.21
C THR A 1107 1.72 -19.73 31.53
N ALA A 1108 1.73 -19.11 32.72
CA ALA A 1108 2.89 -18.33 33.17
C ALA A 1108 4.16 -19.19 33.34
N LEU A 1109 3.98 -20.46 33.71
CA LEU A 1109 5.07 -21.42 33.87
C LEU A 1109 5.69 -21.82 32.51
N GLU A 1110 4.87 -22.02 31.48
CA GLU A 1110 5.35 -22.29 30.11
C GLU A 1110 6.17 -21.14 29.54
N LEU A 1111 5.70 -19.90 29.69
CA LEU A 1111 6.42 -18.72 29.20
C LEU A 1111 7.75 -18.54 29.92
N ALA A 1112 7.79 -18.81 31.24
CA ALA A 1112 9.03 -18.79 32.00
C ALA A 1112 10.01 -19.90 31.57
N ALA A 1113 9.49 -21.09 31.26
CA ALA A 1113 10.27 -22.24 30.78
C ALA A 1113 10.84 -22.00 29.36
N PHE A 1114 10.03 -21.45 28.47
CA PHE A 1114 10.43 -21.07 27.11
C PHE A 1114 11.53 -19.99 27.12
N GLN A 1115 11.38 -18.95 27.94
CA GLN A 1115 12.33 -17.84 28.02
C GLN A 1115 13.56 -18.12 28.90
N GLY A 1116 13.60 -19.26 29.60
CA GLY A 1116 14.72 -19.65 30.46
C GLY A 1116 14.82 -18.88 31.79
N HIS A 1117 13.74 -18.28 32.27
CA HIS A 1117 13.72 -17.41 33.46
C HIS A 1117 13.66 -18.21 34.77
N LYS A 1118 14.78 -18.82 35.16
CA LYS A 1118 14.89 -19.70 36.35
C LYS A 1118 14.25 -19.13 37.62
N GLN A 1119 14.49 -17.86 37.96
CA GLN A 1119 13.99 -17.25 39.21
C GLN A 1119 12.47 -17.03 39.21
N ILE A 1120 11.88 -16.76 38.05
CA ILE A 1120 10.43 -16.64 37.86
C ILE A 1120 9.80 -18.03 37.98
N MET A 1121 10.37 -19.00 37.27
CA MET A 1121 9.88 -20.38 37.26
C MET A 1121 9.92 -20.99 38.67
N GLN A 1122 11.01 -20.78 39.40
CA GLN A 1122 11.13 -21.21 40.79
C GLN A 1122 10.04 -20.59 41.67
N LEU A 1123 9.77 -19.29 41.51
CA LEU A 1123 8.72 -18.61 42.27
C LEU A 1123 7.31 -19.13 41.92
N LEU A 1124 7.02 -19.43 40.65
CA LEU A 1124 5.74 -20.01 40.24
C LEU A 1124 5.55 -21.42 40.84
N LEU A 1125 6.58 -22.26 40.78
CA LEU A 1125 6.57 -23.61 41.35
C LEU A 1125 6.44 -23.59 42.88
N GLU A 1126 7.10 -22.66 43.57
CA GLU A 1126 6.97 -22.44 45.03
C GLU A 1126 5.54 -22.08 45.44
N TYR A 1127 4.79 -21.40 44.56
CA TYR A 1127 3.37 -21.06 44.75
C TYR A 1127 2.40 -22.11 44.18
N GLY A 1128 2.90 -23.29 43.82
CA GLY A 1128 2.07 -24.45 43.47
C GLY A 1128 1.68 -24.57 42.00
N ALA A 1129 2.42 -23.95 41.07
CA ALA A 1129 2.20 -24.12 39.64
C ALA A 1129 2.26 -25.61 39.25
N ASN A 1130 1.29 -26.08 38.47
CA ASN A 1130 1.27 -27.46 37.98
C ASN A 1130 2.30 -27.65 36.87
N VAL A 1131 3.41 -28.31 37.22
CA VAL A 1131 4.55 -28.58 36.34
C VAL A 1131 4.21 -29.38 35.07
N ASN A 1132 3.08 -30.12 35.08
CA ASN A 1132 2.62 -30.96 33.98
C ASN A 1132 1.37 -30.42 33.29
N LEU A 1133 0.93 -29.21 33.64
CA LEU A 1133 -0.21 -28.60 33.00
C LEU A 1133 0.09 -28.38 31.51
N ARG A 1134 -0.80 -28.87 30.65
CA ARG A 1134 -0.64 -28.73 29.20
C ARG A 1134 -1.31 -27.44 28.74
N GLY A 1135 -0.53 -26.48 28.26
CA GLY A 1135 -1.03 -25.20 27.77
C GLY A 1135 -1.32 -25.20 26.28
N SER A 1136 -0.78 -24.22 25.55
CA SER A 1136 -0.93 -24.13 24.10
C SER A 1136 -0.35 -25.38 23.41
N LEU A 1137 -0.91 -25.76 22.25
CA LEU A 1137 -0.50 -26.95 21.49
C LEU A 1137 -0.58 -28.28 22.28
N ASN A 1138 -1.24 -28.28 23.45
CA ASN A 1138 -1.33 -29.40 24.37
C ASN A 1138 0.06 -29.91 24.87
N CYS A 1139 1.06 -29.01 24.91
CA CYS A 1139 2.43 -29.26 25.35
C CYS A 1139 2.61 -28.93 26.85
N PRO A 1140 3.35 -29.73 27.64
CA PRO A 1140 3.74 -29.37 28.99
C PRO A 1140 5.01 -28.46 29.01
N PRO A 1141 5.27 -27.70 30.10
CA PRO A 1141 6.40 -26.79 30.23
C PRO A 1141 7.78 -27.41 29.91
N LEU A 1142 7.96 -28.71 30.20
CA LEU A 1142 9.22 -29.42 29.94
C LEU A 1142 9.56 -29.49 28.45
N HIS A 1143 8.58 -29.63 27.55
CA HIS A 1143 8.82 -29.66 26.10
C HIS A 1143 9.39 -28.33 25.61
N HIS A 1144 8.83 -27.21 26.05
CA HIS A 1144 9.31 -25.88 25.68
C HIS A 1144 10.72 -25.60 26.21
N ALA A 1145 11.01 -25.99 27.45
CA ALA A 1145 12.36 -25.86 28.03
C ALA A 1145 13.41 -26.66 27.25
N VAL A 1146 13.07 -27.89 26.84
CA VAL A 1146 13.95 -28.77 26.06
C VAL A 1146 14.13 -28.27 24.63
N GLU A 1147 13.05 -27.80 23.99
CA GLU A 1147 13.06 -27.26 22.63
C GLU A 1147 13.97 -26.04 22.49
N GLN A 1148 13.98 -25.17 23.51
CA GLN A 1148 14.86 -23.99 23.55
C GLN A 1148 16.29 -24.31 24.01
N GLY A 1149 16.58 -25.57 24.38
CA GLY A 1149 17.91 -25.97 24.84
C GLY A 1149 18.32 -25.38 26.19
N ASN A 1150 17.37 -25.04 27.06
CA ASN A 1150 17.64 -24.33 28.32
C ASN A 1150 18.12 -25.28 29.43
N GLU A 1151 19.43 -25.54 29.49
CA GLU A 1151 20.07 -26.46 30.47
C GLU A 1151 19.85 -26.09 31.95
N THR A 1152 19.46 -24.86 32.26
CA THR A 1152 19.32 -24.38 33.65
C THR A 1152 17.92 -24.58 34.24
N VAL A 1153 16.88 -24.64 33.39
CA VAL A 1153 15.48 -24.76 33.82
C VAL A 1153 14.98 -26.20 33.71
N VAL A 1154 15.52 -27.01 32.79
CA VAL A 1154 15.18 -28.44 32.65
C VAL A 1154 15.37 -29.23 33.96
N PRO A 1155 16.51 -29.14 34.68
CA PRO A 1155 16.68 -29.85 35.95
C PRO A 1155 15.68 -29.40 37.01
N LEU A 1156 15.34 -28.11 37.03
CA LEU A 1156 14.40 -27.54 38.00
C LEU A 1156 12.97 -28.02 37.74
N LEU A 1157 12.53 -28.18 36.48
CA LEU A 1157 11.22 -28.79 36.18
C LEU A 1157 11.17 -30.26 36.59
N ILE A 1158 12.24 -31.03 36.32
CA ILE A 1158 12.34 -32.44 36.72
C ILE A 1158 12.29 -32.59 38.25
N GLU A 1159 13.01 -31.73 38.98
CA GLU A 1159 13.01 -31.72 40.45
C GLU A 1159 11.61 -31.51 41.05
N TYR A 1160 10.79 -30.68 40.40
CA TYR A 1160 9.41 -30.42 40.80
C TYR A 1160 8.38 -31.43 40.23
N GLY A 1161 8.85 -32.52 39.60
CA GLY A 1161 8.00 -33.65 39.20
C GLY A 1161 7.46 -33.58 37.77
N ALA A 1162 8.15 -32.91 36.85
CA ALA A 1162 7.81 -32.95 35.43
C ALA A 1162 7.84 -34.38 34.88
N ASP A 1163 6.81 -34.76 34.12
CA ASP A 1163 6.73 -36.04 33.44
C ASP A 1163 7.69 -36.06 32.23
N VAL A 1164 8.81 -36.75 32.41
CA VAL A 1164 9.87 -36.88 31.40
C VAL A 1164 9.46 -37.72 30.20
N ASN A 1165 8.33 -38.42 30.28
CA ASN A 1165 7.76 -39.25 29.21
C ASN A 1165 6.47 -38.65 28.65
N ALA A 1166 6.11 -37.42 29.02
CA ALA A 1166 4.92 -36.79 28.48
C ALA A 1166 5.01 -36.73 26.94
N GLU A 1167 3.98 -37.22 26.27
CA GLU A 1167 3.92 -37.20 24.81
C GLU A 1167 3.13 -36.00 24.31
N THR A 1168 3.67 -35.32 23.30
CA THR A 1168 2.94 -34.32 22.50
C THR A 1168 3.05 -34.70 21.04
N TYR A 1169 1.93 -35.02 20.40
CA TYR A 1169 1.87 -35.61 19.05
C TYR A 1169 2.76 -36.86 18.89
N GLY A 1170 2.87 -37.67 19.95
CA GLY A 1170 3.73 -38.86 20.03
C GLY A 1170 5.21 -38.55 20.28
N VAL A 1171 5.62 -37.29 20.44
CA VAL A 1171 7.02 -36.92 20.68
C VAL A 1171 7.29 -36.69 22.17
N THR A 1172 8.32 -37.36 22.70
CA THR A 1172 8.78 -37.21 24.09
C THR A 1172 9.87 -36.13 24.24
N PRO A 1173 10.10 -35.58 25.45
CA PRO A 1173 11.21 -34.66 25.72
C PRO A 1173 12.58 -35.23 25.30
N LEU A 1174 12.80 -36.53 25.49
CA LEU A 1174 14.05 -37.20 25.12
C LEU A 1174 14.28 -37.21 23.61
N MET A 1175 13.22 -37.39 22.82
CA MET A 1175 13.27 -37.29 21.36
C MET A 1175 13.63 -35.87 20.89
N ILE A 1176 13.06 -34.84 21.52
CA ILE A 1176 13.36 -33.44 21.21
C ILE A 1176 14.84 -33.14 21.54
N ALA A 1177 15.31 -33.57 22.72
CA ALA A 1177 16.69 -33.41 23.14
C ALA A 1177 17.68 -34.11 22.19
N ALA A 1178 17.35 -35.32 21.71
CA ALA A 1178 18.14 -36.07 20.75
C ALA A 1178 18.19 -35.40 19.36
N LYS A 1179 17.07 -34.82 18.91
CA LYS A 1179 16.97 -34.06 17.66
C LYS A 1179 17.76 -32.76 17.69
N ILE A 1180 17.77 -32.06 18.83
CA ILE A 1180 18.48 -30.77 19.00
C ILE A 1180 19.99 -31.00 19.17
N GLY A 1181 20.37 -32.11 19.79
CA GLY A 1181 21.77 -32.45 20.00
C GLY A 1181 22.37 -31.90 21.30
N ASN A 1182 21.54 -31.57 22.31
CA ASN A 1182 22.04 -31.09 23.61
C ASN A 1182 22.36 -32.26 24.55
N LEU A 1183 23.65 -32.55 24.75
CA LEU A 1183 24.12 -33.67 25.57
C LEU A 1183 23.69 -33.57 27.05
N ALA A 1184 23.73 -32.37 27.64
CA ALA A 1184 23.41 -32.17 29.04
C ALA A 1184 21.93 -32.44 29.33
N ILE A 1185 21.03 -31.99 28.45
CA ILE A 1185 19.59 -32.25 28.57
C ILE A 1185 19.27 -33.74 28.39
N ASN A 1186 19.93 -34.43 27.45
CA ASN A 1186 19.78 -35.87 27.29
C ASN A 1186 20.19 -36.61 28.58
N LEU A 1187 21.31 -36.21 29.20
CA LEU A 1187 21.74 -36.77 30.49
C LEU A 1187 20.70 -36.56 31.59
N TYR A 1188 20.20 -35.33 31.76
CA TYR A 1188 19.17 -35.05 32.78
C TYR A 1188 17.89 -35.87 32.60
N LEU A 1189 17.43 -36.05 31.36
CA LEU A 1189 16.24 -36.85 31.07
C LEU A 1189 16.46 -38.35 31.30
N LEU A 1190 17.64 -38.88 30.96
CA LEU A 1190 18.00 -40.28 31.19
C LEU A 1190 18.19 -40.59 32.69
N GLU A 1191 18.83 -39.69 33.45
CA GLU A 1191 18.94 -39.77 34.91
C GLU A 1191 17.56 -39.78 35.58
N ALA A 1192 16.59 -39.06 35.00
CA ALA A 1192 15.20 -39.05 35.41
C ALA A 1192 14.37 -40.25 34.91
N LYS A 1193 15.01 -41.25 34.28
CA LYS A 1193 14.40 -42.49 33.75
C LYS A 1193 13.40 -42.27 32.62
N ALA A 1194 13.70 -41.36 31.69
CA ALA A 1194 12.95 -41.26 30.43
C ALA A 1194 12.99 -42.57 29.63
N ASP A 1195 11.88 -42.91 28.96
CA ASP A 1195 11.75 -44.08 28.11
C ASP A 1195 12.54 -43.87 26.81
N VAL A 1196 13.65 -44.58 26.73
CA VAL A 1196 14.61 -44.53 25.63
C VAL A 1196 14.03 -45.10 24.33
N ASN A 1197 13.03 -45.99 24.44
CA ASN A 1197 12.46 -46.75 23.33
C ASN A 1197 11.04 -46.31 22.95
N ALA A 1198 10.54 -45.20 23.52
CA ALA A 1198 9.30 -44.58 23.08
C ALA A 1198 9.35 -44.29 21.56
N ARG A 1199 8.19 -44.33 20.90
CA ARG A 1199 8.06 -44.16 19.44
C ARG A 1199 7.14 -43.00 19.11
N ASN A 1200 7.56 -42.16 18.17
CA ASN A 1200 6.71 -41.08 17.65
C ASN A 1200 5.70 -41.58 16.61
N CYS A 1201 4.88 -40.66 16.09
CA CYS A 1201 3.88 -40.94 15.06
C CYS A 1201 4.43 -41.44 13.72
N SER A 1202 5.75 -41.39 13.51
CA SER A 1202 6.46 -41.96 12.36
C SER A 1202 7.20 -43.25 12.72
N GLY A 1203 6.95 -43.81 13.90
CA GLY A 1203 7.60 -45.01 14.41
C GLY A 1203 9.04 -44.82 14.90
N GLN A 1204 9.57 -43.59 14.91
CA GLN A 1204 10.97 -43.29 15.24
C GLN A 1204 11.21 -43.18 16.75
N THR A 1205 12.38 -43.64 17.21
CA THR A 1205 12.85 -43.50 18.61
C THR A 1205 13.84 -42.33 18.76
N ALA A 1206 14.18 -41.97 20.01
CA ALA A 1206 15.22 -40.96 20.28
C ALA A 1206 16.57 -41.31 19.62
N LEU A 1207 16.90 -42.61 19.49
CA LEU A 1207 18.10 -43.09 18.82
C LEU A 1207 18.08 -42.80 17.31
N HIS A 1208 16.92 -42.94 16.64
CA HIS A 1208 16.79 -42.55 15.23
C HIS A 1208 17.08 -41.05 15.06
N LEU A 1209 16.53 -40.21 15.93
CA LEU A 1209 16.70 -38.76 15.86
C LEU A 1209 18.14 -38.32 16.17
N ALA A 1210 18.82 -38.99 17.11
CA ALA A 1210 20.23 -38.73 17.39
C ALA A 1210 21.16 -39.08 16.21
N VAL A 1211 20.86 -40.19 15.51
CA VAL A 1211 21.58 -40.60 14.29
C VAL A 1211 21.29 -39.64 13.13
N LEU A 1212 20.03 -39.23 12.94
CA LEU A 1212 19.64 -38.23 11.95
C LEU A 1212 20.30 -36.86 12.19
N ASN A 1213 20.47 -36.47 13.47
CA ASN A 1213 21.22 -35.27 13.85
C ASN A 1213 22.74 -35.41 13.63
N GLY A 1214 23.25 -36.63 13.45
CA GLY A 1214 24.67 -36.93 13.27
C GLY A 1214 25.49 -36.93 14.59
N SER A 1215 24.82 -36.95 15.75
CA SER A 1215 25.49 -36.89 17.05
C SER A 1215 25.87 -38.27 17.59
N THR A 1216 27.09 -38.71 17.26
CA THR A 1216 27.66 -39.98 17.73
C THR A 1216 27.71 -40.10 19.26
N GLN A 1217 27.92 -38.99 19.97
CA GLN A 1217 28.00 -38.99 21.44
C GLN A 1217 26.63 -39.25 22.07
N ILE A 1218 25.57 -38.64 21.54
CA ILE A 1218 24.20 -38.83 22.04
C ILE A 1218 23.68 -40.21 21.64
N ALA A 1219 23.97 -40.66 20.42
CA ALA A 1219 23.61 -42.00 19.99
C ALA A 1219 24.26 -43.09 20.88
N ARG A 1220 25.55 -42.93 21.24
CA ARG A 1220 26.20 -43.82 22.24
C ARG A 1220 25.55 -43.72 23.61
N LEU A 1221 25.28 -42.52 24.09
CA LEU A 1221 24.61 -42.29 25.37
C LEU A 1221 23.25 -43.01 25.45
N LEU A 1222 22.47 -42.96 24.38
CA LEU A 1222 21.18 -43.63 24.30
C LEU A 1222 21.33 -45.16 24.25
N ILE A 1223 22.32 -45.69 23.51
CA ILE A 1223 22.64 -47.12 23.48
C ILE A 1223 23.05 -47.62 24.87
N ASP A 1224 23.95 -46.89 25.55
CA ASP A 1224 24.39 -47.21 26.91
C ASP A 1224 23.22 -47.17 27.93
N ALA A 1225 22.20 -46.34 27.66
CA ALA A 1225 20.97 -46.26 28.43
C ALA A 1225 19.90 -47.31 28.06
N GLY A 1226 20.18 -48.21 27.10
CA GLY A 1226 19.30 -49.32 26.71
C GLY A 1226 18.41 -49.04 25.49
N ALA A 1227 18.82 -48.15 24.58
CA ALA A 1227 18.12 -47.95 23.30
C ALA A 1227 18.22 -49.19 22.41
N ALA A 1228 17.08 -49.71 21.97
CA ALA A 1228 16.99 -50.80 21.02
C ALA A 1228 17.32 -50.30 19.61
N SER A 1229 18.33 -50.93 18.99
CA SER A 1229 18.83 -50.58 17.66
C SER A 1229 17.99 -51.17 16.51
N GLU A 1230 17.16 -52.16 16.84
CA GLU A 1230 16.41 -53.02 15.96
C GLU A 1230 14.96 -52.58 15.74
N ILE A 1231 14.49 -51.56 16.46
CA ILE A 1231 13.16 -50.98 16.26
C ILE A 1231 13.13 -50.27 14.89
N PRO A 1232 12.25 -50.67 13.95
CA PRO A 1232 12.11 -49.97 12.69
C PRO A 1232 11.16 -48.76 12.82
N ASP A 1233 11.41 -47.71 12.04
CA ASP A 1233 10.45 -46.65 11.77
C ASP A 1233 9.34 -47.12 10.80
N ASP A 1234 8.37 -46.26 10.50
CA ASP A 1234 7.25 -46.61 9.60
C ASP A 1234 7.67 -46.82 8.13
N GLN A 1235 8.92 -46.46 7.77
CA GLN A 1235 9.53 -46.80 6.48
C GLN A 1235 10.30 -48.13 6.53
N GLY A 1236 10.27 -48.82 7.68
CA GLY A 1236 11.00 -50.07 7.89
C GLY A 1236 12.49 -49.89 8.16
N LYS A 1237 12.98 -48.66 8.36
CA LYS A 1237 14.39 -48.38 8.60
C LYS A 1237 14.69 -48.43 10.09
N THR A 1238 15.72 -49.18 10.47
CA THR A 1238 16.26 -49.18 11.84
C THR A 1238 17.28 -48.07 12.01
N ALA A 1239 17.58 -47.68 13.26
CA ALA A 1239 18.61 -46.70 13.56
C ALA A 1239 19.99 -47.10 12.99
N PHE A 1240 20.27 -48.40 12.88
CA PHE A 1240 21.47 -48.92 12.22
C PHE A 1240 21.47 -48.63 10.71
N ILE A 1241 20.36 -48.89 10.02
CA ILE A 1241 20.23 -48.60 8.57
C ILE A 1241 20.41 -47.11 8.31
N LEU A 1242 19.80 -46.25 9.13
CA LEU A 1242 19.98 -44.80 9.04
C LEU A 1242 21.43 -44.37 9.30
N ALA A 1243 22.13 -45.00 10.24
CA ALA A 1243 23.53 -44.70 10.52
C ALA A 1243 24.45 -45.11 9.35
N VAL A 1244 24.15 -46.22 8.66
CA VAL A 1244 24.88 -46.63 7.45
C VAL A 1244 24.67 -45.63 6.32
N GLU A 1245 23.44 -45.15 6.12
CA GLU A 1245 23.11 -44.15 5.10
C GLU A 1245 23.80 -42.79 5.36
N ILE A 1246 23.88 -42.37 6.62
CA ILE A 1246 24.36 -41.02 6.99
C ILE A 1246 25.87 -40.98 7.24
N MET A 1247 26.41 -42.03 7.87
CA MET A 1247 27.77 -42.04 8.42
C MET A 1247 28.70 -43.05 7.73
N GLY A 1248 28.15 -43.85 6.80
CA GLY A 1248 28.84 -44.95 6.13
C GLY A 1248 29.02 -46.20 7.00
N GLU A 1249 29.26 -47.35 6.37
CA GLU A 1249 29.36 -48.66 7.05
C GLU A 1249 30.36 -48.67 8.22
N LYS A 1250 31.51 -48.00 8.05
CA LYS A 1250 32.55 -47.95 9.08
C LYS A 1250 32.16 -47.06 10.28
N GLY A 1251 31.40 -45.99 10.03
CA GLY A 1251 30.88 -45.11 11.08
C GLY A 1251 29.75 -45.76 11.87
N ALA A 1252 28.86 -46.47 11.19
CA ALA A 1252 27.79 -47.26 11.79
C ALA A 1252 28.34 -48.43 12.62
N GLY A 1253 29.34 -49.16 12.11
CA GLY A 1253 30.00 -50.25 12.87
C GLY A 1253 30.58 -49.77 14.20
N LEU A 1254 31.28 -48.63 14.22
CA LEU A 1254 31.85 -48.04 15.44
C LEU A 1254 30.82 -47.51 16.45
N LEU A 1255 29.56 -47.36 16.03
CA LEU A 1255 28.47 -46.87 16.87
C LEU A 1255 27.70 -48.01 17.55
N PHE A 1256 27.57 -49.16 16.89
CA PHE A 1256 26.75 -50.29 17.34
C PHE A 1256 27.56 -51.54 17.77
N GLU A 1257 28.89 -51.54 17.65
CA GLU A 1257 29.75 -52.62 18.15
C GLU A 1257 29.96 -52.54 19.68
N GLU A 1258 28.98 -53.03 20.44
CA GLU A 1258 29.12 -53.85 21.66
C GLU A 1258 27.73 -54.20 22.23
N GLY A 1259 26.97 -55.09 21.59
CA GLY A 1259 25.78 -55.68 22.22
C GLY A 1259 24.72 -56.24 21.28
N SER A 1260 24.42 -57.54 21.47
CA SER A 1260 23.28 -58.34 20.99
C SER A 1260 23.25 -58.86 19.54
N ASP A 1261 23.23 -60.19 19.49
CA ASP A 1261 22.97 -61.10 18.37
C ASP A 1261 21.79 -60.70 17.47
N PHE A 1262 22.03 -60.66 16.15
CA PHE A 1262 20.97 -60.93 15.18
C PHE A 1262 21.48 -61.94 14.15
N GLU A 1263 21.00 -63.17 14.28
CA GLU A 1263 21.15 -64.20 13.25
C GLU A 1263 20.53 -63.69 11.95
N ALA A 1264 21.33 -63.79 10.89
CA ALA A 1264 20.89 -63.61 9.52
C ALA A 1264 19.79 -64.64 9.19
N ASP A 1265 18.52 -64.22 9.21
CA ASP A 1265 17.46 -65.04 8.65
C ASP A 1265 17.54 -65.00 7.12
N LYS A 1266 18.10 -66.08 6.59
CA LYS A 1266 18.22 -66.43 5.19
C LYS A 1266 16.88 -66.92 4.63
N SER A 1267 15.91 -66.03 4.50
CA SER A 1267 14.84 -66.15 3.50
C SER A 1267 14.19 -64.77 3.41
N ILE A 1268 14.37 -63.99 2.34
CA ILE A 1268 13.61 -64.05 1.11
C ILE A 1268 14.55 -63.76 -0.07
N LYS A 1269 14.65 -64.71 -1.00
CA LYS A 1269 15.45 -64.64 -2.22
C LYS A 1269 14.76 -63.75 -3.28
N THR A 1270 15.54 -62.85 -3.89
CA THR A 1270 15.54 -62.44 -5.33
C THR A 1270 14.21 -61.97 -5.93
N ARG A 1271 14.10 -60.83 -6.61
CA ARG A 1271 14.88 -60.41 -7.79
C ARG A 1271 14.31 -59.05 -8.25
N SER A 1272 15.20 -58.12 -8.62
CA SER A 1272 15.08 -57.13 -9.72
C SER A 1272 13.74 -56.41 -9.97
N THR A 1273 13.80 -55.09 -10.19
CA THR A 1273 12.72 -54.08 -10.42
C THR A 1273 12.18 -53.55 -9.10
N TRP A 1274 12.30 -52.27 -8.75
CA TRP A 1274 11.81 -51.09 -9.47
C TRP A 1274 12.79 -49.90 -9.39
N LEU A 1275 13.45 -49.63 -10.52
CA LEU A 1275 13.64 -48.27 -11.03
C LEU A 1275 12.32 -47.91 -11.73
N PHE A 1276 11.87 -46.66 -11.57
CA PHE A 1276 10.56 -46.07 -11.93
C PHE A 1276 9.45 -46.20 -10.87
N TYR A 1277 9.37 -45.26 -9.94
CA TYR A 1277 8.36 -44.17 -9.98
C TYR A 1277 8.84 -43.03 -9.09
#